data_AF-A0A212F1F7-F1
#
_entry.id   AF-A0A212F1F7-F1
#
_cell.length_a   1.000
_cell.length_b   1.000
_cell.length_c   1.000
_cell.angle_alpha   90.00
_cell.angle_beta   90.00
_cell.angle_gamma   90.00
#
_symmetry.space_group_name_H-M   'P 1'
#
loop_
_entity.id
_entity.type
_entity.pdbx_description
1 polymer ?
#
loop_
_entity_poly.entity_id
_entity_poly.type
_entity_poly.pdbx_seq_one_letter_code
_entity_poly.pdbx_strand_id
1 'polypeptide(L)'
;MFDWQVECLSNPKVLIDCQNLLYSAPTSAGKTLVAELLTIKTVLERQKKVIIILPFVSIVREKMFYLQDILSSSGIRVEGFMGSQTPPGGLQAVHIAICTIEKANSLINKLLDEGNISELGAVVVDELHLLGDPHRGYILELLLTKIKYTASKLNDLSIQIIGMSATLPNLKMLADWLEAHLFITEFRPIPLIESCLVGDKYYNKKGEHIGMLCKSNLKEIDDDSVLLICLETIKSSCSVLIFCMTKNRCENLAQSIASSFFKLGCMNNEQGMILREQLKTSSILEVLEQLKGCPVGLDPVLKNIISFGVAYHHAGLTFDERDIIEGAFKSGAVRVLVATSTLSSGVNLPARKVIIRCPMFQKQPINILTYKQMVGRAGRMGKDTKGESILICTPNEQKIGFDLMMGDLDPVKSCIETEDKFMRAVLEMIASQDVCTEEQLDLYSKSTLLFSQQSLHPSQNFLLNDTLKELVNYELVRIQKDGEEIRYVATSLGKACLSSSMSPNDGISLFCELQKARQCLVLETDLHLIYLVTPYSVSNQWNNIDWLHLLTLWESLTSAMKRVGELVGVQESFIIRCLRGTNKNNNNQNKLNIHKRFYTALALQDLVNEVPLSEVAGKFQCARGFLQGLQQASATFAGMVTSFCHQLGWKNMEMIISQFQDRLHFGIHSELLELMKLSSLNGVRARTLFNAGFETVASIASAEVNVIENALHKSVPFQSEKQRDEDDMSDLRKRNKIKNIWITGYCGEHEQIFKTKMSEILSNDSLQLDMLSIKTYYAEIKKYFGVNLSYCNDVSLAEWLLDSEEKISTIADLAFKYCDLDLQKMEIKIDNQIKSYKSLNMHEMNCLRAWCLCDIVKQQEKKISQETLVMEKILNTEIQVCKILGDCEYHGITVDKDLVSRFLIDVKNSQEILQKKAFKICGYHFNFNSSKDVAKVLGLYKGRKTSTRKSVLSAHNSPMSSIIIYWRKLNSILTKSLYPITEQACVYTEDNRISPSYTMYTCTGRISMHEPNLQNLPRKFTIPANYLCDNESCDDVIEFNCRKIFRAAPGYVFISADYCQLEMRILTHFSKDVTLTRIMGSDVDVFKSIAASWSGVPEHEVDEDLRHKAKQLCYGILYGMGNRTLSQHLNVTELEAAYFMDMFYKTYPSIKVFTASLIEECRKKGYVETLMKRRRYLPNINSSVPSKRSAAERQAVNTTIQGSAADIAKSAMCSIQQSTSSRLILQMHDELIYEVPVNNKQDFIVILKKSMENTVRLNVPLPVKIKCGQTWGTMEDVK
;
A
#
# COMPACT_ATOMS: atom_id res chain seq x y z
N MET A 1 31.18 -16.45 8.03
CA MET A 1 30.96 -16.99 9.40
C MET A 1 32.17 -16.60 10.25
N PHE A 2 31.99 -16.47 11.56
CA PHE A 2 33.11 -16.26 12.50
C PHE A 2 33.78 -17.59 12.83
N ASP A 3 35.05 -17.55 13.23
CA ASP A 3 35.85 -18.75 13.54
C ASP A 3 35.18 -19.66 14.57
N TRP A 4 34.63 -19.07 15.64
CA TRP A 4 33.91 -19.82 16.68
C TRP A 4 32.66 -20.56 16.14
N GLN A 5 31.98 -19.98 15.14
CA GLN A 5 30.81 -20.61 14.52
C GLN A 5 31.23 -21.81 13.67
N VAL A 6 32.37 -21.68 12.97
CA VAL A 6 32.94 -22.77 12.17
C VAL A 6 33.38 -23.91 13.09
N GLU A 7 34.08 -23.60 14.19
CA GLU A 7 34.50 -24.59 15.18
C GLU A 7 33.31 -25.34 15.79
N CYS A 8 32.26 -24.61 16.18
CA CYS A 8 31.03 -25.19 16.74
C CYS A 8 30.33 -26.15 15.76
N LEU A 9 30.21 -25.75 14.49
CA LEU A 9 29.51 -26.55 13.47
C LEU A 9 30.37 -27.66 12.85
N SER A 10 31.70 -27.56 12.92
CA SER A 10 32.61 -28.59 12.40
C SER A 10 32.65 -29.84 13.28
N ASN A 11 32.05 -29.81 14.48
CA ASN A 11 31.97 -30.96 15.35
C ASN A 11 31.05 -32.05 14.74
N PRO A 12 31.59 -33.23 14.37
CA PRO A 12 30.80 -34.28 13.73
C PRO A 12 29.68 -34.81 14.63
N LYS A 13 29.83 -34.77 15.95
CA LYS A 13 28.77 -35.20 16.88
C LYS A 13 27.53 -34.31 16.77
N VAL A 14 27.73 -33.02 16.54
CA VAL A 14 26.65 -32.02 16.43
C VAL A 14 26.04 -32.06 15.03
N LEU A 15 26.90 -32.04 14.00
CA LEU A 15 26.45 -31.90 12.62
C LEU A 15 25.98 -33.22 11.99
N ILE A 16 26.67 -34.33 12.25
CA ILE A 16 26.38 -35.63 11.63
C ILE A 16 25.53 -36.49 12.57
N ASP A 17 25.99 -36.68 13.82
CA ASP A 17 25.30 -37.56 14.78
C ASP A 17 24.04 -36.91 15.39
N CYS A 18 23.74 -35.66 15.03
CA CYS A 18 22.59 -34.90 15.52
C CYS A 18 22.51 -34.81 17.06
N GLN A 19 23.64 -34.84 17.75
CA GLN A 19 23.69 -34.67 19.20
C GLN A 19 23.12 -33.31 19.61
N ASN A 20 22.45 -33.25 20.76
CA ASN A 20 22.00 -32.00 21.35
C ASN A 20 23.16 -31.01 21.51
N LEU A 21 22.89 -29.72 21.35
CA LEU A 21 23.89 -28.65 21.39
C LEU A 21 23.42 -27.56 22.36
N LEU A 22 24.28 -27.22 23.32
CA LEU A 22 24.16 -26.02 24.12
C LEU A 22 25.34 -25.12 23.84
N TYR A 23 25.10 -23.92 23.32
CA TYR A 23 26.17 -22.96 23.08
C TYR A 23 25.91 -21.60 23.71
N SER A 24 26.98 -20.98 24.20
CA SER A 24 26.96 -19.69 24.85
C SER A 24 27.92 -18.73 24.17
N ALA A 25 27.41 -17.54 23.86
CA ALA A 25 28.19 -16.43 23.32
C ALA A 25 27.57 -15.09 23.72
N PRO A 26 28.36 -14.00 23.80
CA PRO A 26 27.85 -12.66 24.05
C PRO A 26 26.74 -12.23 23.06
N THR A 27 25.90 -11.29 23.49
CA THR A 27 24.97 -10.61 22.58
C THR A 27 25.76 -9.94 21.45
N SER A 28 25.27 -10.01 20.21
CA SER A 28 25.94 -9.61 18.95
C SER A 28 27.00 -10.56 18.37
N ALA A 29 27.34 -11.68 19.02
CA ALA A 29 28.32 -12.66 18.50
C ALA A 29 27.85 -13.46 17.27
N GLY A 30 26.59 -13.31 16.85
CA GLY A 30 26.00 -14.05 15.74
C GLY A 30 25.49 -15.45 16.11
N LYS A 31 24.99 -15.65 17.34
CA LYS A 31 24.46 -16.93 17.82
C LYS A 31 23.47 -17.57 16.85
N THR A 32 22.51 -16.79 16.38
CA THR A 32 21.38 -17.31 15.61
C THR A 32 21.77 -18.02 14.32
N LEU A 33 22.90 -17.65 13.68
CA LEU A 33 23.34 -18.28 12.43
C LEU A 33 23.62 -19.78 12.60
N VAL A 34 24.14 -20.20 13.76
CA VAL A 34 24.40 -21.62 14.06
C VAL A 34 23.09 -22.40 14.09
N ALA A 35 22.08 -21.88 14.80
CA ALA A 35 20.76 -22.50 14.87
C ALA A 35 20.02 -22.49 13.52
N GLU A 36 20.16 -21.42 12.73
CA GLU A 36 19.57 -21.31 11.39
C GLU A 36 20.11 -22.39 10.44
N LEU A 37 21.42 -22.63 10.43
CA LEU A 37 22.04 -23.68 9.60
C LEU A 37 21.60 -25.09 10.02
N LEU A 38 21.54 -25.38 11.32
CA LEU A 38 21.05 -26.68 11.82
C LEU A 38 19.56 -26.89 11.54
N THR A 39 18.76 -25.82 11.58
CA THR A 39 17.34 -25.85 11.21
C THR A 39 17.18 -26.20 9.74
N ILE A 40 17.89 -25.50 8.85
CA ILE A 40 17.84 -25.73 7.40
C ILE A 40 18.28 -27.17 7.07
N LYS A 41 19.36 -27.65 7.70
CA LYS A 41 19.83 -29.03 7.56
C LYS A 41 18.76 -30.05 7.96
N THR A 42 18.10 -29.84 9.11
CA THR A 42 17.05 -30.76 9.59
C THR A 42 15.86 -30.83 8.62
N VAL A 43 15.42 -29.69 8.09
CA VAL A 43 14.28 -29.66 7.16
C VAL A 43 14.65 -30.27 5.81
N LEU A 44 15.81 -29.91 5.25
CA LEU A 44 16.20 -30.35 3.91
C LEU A 44 16.67 -31.79 3.85
N GLU A 45 17.54 -32.22 4.79
CA GLU A 45 18.14 -33.55 4.74
C GLU A 45 17.29 -34.60 5.46
N ARG A 46 16.73 -34.27 6.63
CA ARG A 46 15.95 -35.21 7.44
C ARG A 46 14.47 -35.19 7.10
N GLN A 47 13.98 -34.17 6.38
CA GLN A 47 12.55 -33.99 6.05
C GLN A 47 11.67 -34.01 7.30
N LYS A 48 12.17 -33.41 8.39
CA LYS A 48 11.48 -33.32 9.68
C LYS A 48 11.13 -31.87 10.00
N LYS A 49 10.11 -31.70 10.84
CA LYS A 49 9.67 -30.38 11.31
C LYS A 49 10.65 -29.82 12.33
N VAL A 50 10.76 -28.50 12.40
CA VAL A 50 11.56 -27.80 13.42
C VAL A 50 10.70 -26.81 14.18
N ILE A 51 10.82 -26.79 15.50
CA ILE A 51 10.18 -25.78 16.37
C ILE A 51 11.27 -24.83 16.88
N ILE A 52 11.15 -23.54 16.59
CA ILE A 52 12.01 -22.49 17.12
C ILE A 52 11.27 -21.73 18.21
N ILE A 53 11.78 -21.76 19.43
CA ILE A 53 11.18 -21.17 20.62
C ILE A 53 11.86 -19.83 20.91
N LEU A 54 11.05 -18.78 20.96
CA LEU A 54 11.48 -17.41 21.23
C LEU A 54 10.68 -16.82 22.39
N PRO A 55 11.25 -15.90 23.17
CA PRO A 55 10.64 -15.46 24.42
C PRO A 55 9.47 -14.49 24.29
N PHE A 56 9.39 -13.76 23.18
CA PHE A 56 8.41 -12.69 22.96
C PHE A 56 7.81 -12.74 21.56
N VAL A 57 6.53 -12.37 21.47
CA VAL A 57 5.75 -12.28 20.22
C VAL A 57 6.45 -11.40 19.16
N SER A 58 7.07 -10.29 19.57
CA SER A 58 7.80 -9.39 18.66
C SER A 58 8.93 -10.10 17.92
N ILE A 59 9.74 -10.88 18.64
CA ILE A 59 10.87 -11.64 18.06
C ILE A 59 10.36 -12.79 17.21
N VAL A 60 9.26 -13.45 17.61
CA VAL A 60 8.61 -14.48 16.78
C VAL A 60 8.23 -13.91 15.41
N ARG A 61 7.58 -12.74 15.37
CA ARG A 61 7.22 -12.10 14.10
C ARG A 61 8.46 -11.73 13.27
N GLU A 62 9.44 -11.08 13.90
CA GLU A 62 10.69 -10.69 13.22
C GLU A 62 11.40 -11.89 12.60
N LYS A 63 11.54 -12.99 13.35
CA LYS A 63 12.20 -14.21 12.87
C LYS A 63 11.37 -14.99 11.85
N MET A 64 10.05 -14.94 11.95
CA MET A 64 9.15 -15.51 10.95
C MET A 64 9.32 -14.86 9.59
N PHE A 65 9.22 -13.54 9.51
CA PHE A 65 9.39 -12.85 8.23
C PHE A 65 10.79 -13.03 7.66
N TYR A 66 11.83 -12.97 8.50
CA TYR A 66 13.21 -13.22 8.10
C TYR A 66 13.41 -14.62 7.49
N LEU A 67 12.90 -15.68 8.13
CA LEU A 67 13.04 -17.04 7.60
C LEU A 67 12.11 -17.31 6.41
N GLN A 68 10.94 -16.66 6.33
CA GLN A 68 10.08 -16.71 5.16
C GLN A 68 10.77 -16.11 3.94
N ASP A 69 11.41 -14.96 4.07
CA ASP A 69 12.15 -14.30 2.98
C ASP A 69 13.26 -15.22 2.42
N ILE A 70 13.97 -15.91 3.31
CA ILE A 70 15.09 -16.79 2.93
C ILE A 70 14.60 -18.12 2.32
N LEU A 71 13.58 -18.76 2.91
CA LEU A 71 13.27 -20.17 2.63
C LEU A 71 12.02 -20.41 1.77
N SER A 72 11.14 -19.43 1.63
CA SER A 72 9.88 -19.58 0.86
C SER A 72 10.12 -19.95 -0.60
N SER A 73 11.15 -19.38 -1.22
CA SER A 73 11.58 -19.69 -2.60
C SER A 73 11.96 -21.17 -2.81
N SER A 74 12.33 -21.87 -1.74
CA SER A 74 12.71 -23.29 -1.74
C SER A 74 11.53 -24.22 -1.44
N GLY A 75 10.30 -23.71 -1.38
CA GLY A 75 9.10 -24.50 -1.04
C GLY A 75 8.94 -24.82 0.45
N ILE A 76 9.83 -24.30 1.31
CA ILE A 76 9.75 -24.48 2.75
C ILE A 76 8.76 -23.49 3.35
N ARG A 77 7.69 -24.03 3.93
CA ARG A 77 6.69 -23.24 4.65
C ARG A 77 7.13 -22.95 6.09
N VAL A 78 7.32 -21.67 6.39
CA VAL A 78 7.65 -21.14 7.72
C VAL A 78 6.47 -20.32 8.23
N GLU A 79 6.02 -20.57 9.46
CA GLU A 79 4.89 -19.86 10.06
C GLU A 79 5.10 -19.59 11.55
N GLY A 80 4.46 -18.55 12.06
CA GLY A 80 4.50 -18.14 13.46
C GLY A 80 3.30 -18.64 14.26
N PHE A 81 3.55 -19.16 15.47
CA PHE A 81 2.56 -19.60 16.44
C PHE A 81 2.68 -18.76 17.72
N MET A 82 1.83 -17.74 17.85
CA MET A 82 1.93 -16.74 18.91
C MET A 82 0.55 -16.20 19.31
N GLY A 83 0.32 -15.97 20.61
CA GLY A 83 -0.95 -15.44 21.10
C GLY A 83 -2.15 -16.29 20.67
N SER A 84 -3.15 -15.69 20.03
CA SER A 84 -4.31 -16.39 19.46
C SER A 84 -4.13 -16.81 17.99
N GLN A 85 -3.03 -16.44 17.33
CA GLN A 85 -2.82 -16.67 15.91
C GLN A 85 -2.37 -18.11 15.65
N THR A 86 -3.06 -18.78 14.72
CA THR A 86 -2.67 -20.08 14.18
C THR A 86 -2.75 -20.05 12.66
N PRO A 87 -1.71 -20.53 11.95
CA PRO A 87 -1.69 -20.49 10.50
C PRO A 87 -2.69 -21.49 9.89
N PRO A 88 -3.23 -21.23 8.68
CA PRO A 88 -4.10 -22.16 7.98
C PRO A 88 -3.43 -23.52 7.77
N GLY A 89 -4.12 -24.60 8.20
CA GLY A 89 -3.60 -25.97 8.18
C GLY A 89 -2.80 -26.38 9.42
N GLY A 90 -2.64 -25.49 10.41
CA GLY A 90 -2.00 -25.79 11.68
C GLY A 90 -0.54 -26.25 11.54
N LEU A 91 -0.05 -27.02 12.50
CA LEU A 91 1.33 -27.53 12.49
C LEU A 91 1.60 -28.53 11.35
N GLN A 92 0.58 -29.28 10.92
CA GLN A 92 0.73 -30.30 9.87
C GLN A 92 1.19 -29.70 8.54
N ALA A 93 0.71 -28.52 8.18
CA ALA A 93 1.05 -27.87 6.92
C ALA A 93 2.39 -27.10 6.95
N VAL A 94 3.09 -27.05 8.10
CA VAL A 94 4.26 -26.20 8.32
C VAL A 94 5.53 -27.05 8.47
N HIS A 95 6.65 -26.58 7.91
CA HIS A 95 7.95 -27.22 8.06
C HIS A 95 8.73 -26.63 9.25
N ILE A 96 8.71 -25.30 9.39
CA ILE A 96 9.36 -24.58 10.50
C ILE A 96 8.31 -23.76 11.25
N ALA A 97 8.07 -24.12 12.50
CA ALA A 97 7.15 -23.43 13.40
C ALA A 97 7.95 -22.53 14.36
N ILE A 98 7.67 -21.24 14.34
CA ILE A 98 8.33 -20.28 15.24
C ILE A 98 7.33 -19.88 16.31
N CYS A 99 7.66 -20.13 17.57
CA CYS A 99 6.70 -20.20 18.65
C CYS A 99 7.11 -19.35 19.84
N THR A 100 6.14 -18.82 20.59
CA THR A 100 6.40 -18.45 22.00
C THR A 100 6.52 -19.71 22.87
N ILE A 101 7.07 -19.58 24.07
CA ILE A 101 7.27 -20.69 25.02
C ILE A 101 5.97 -21.46 25.27
N GLU A 102 4.87 -20.73 25.52
CA GLU A 102 3.57 -21.31 25.84
C GLU A 102 2.95 -22.03 24.64
N LYS A 103 3.10 -21.45 23.44
CA LYS A 103 2.61 -22.08 22.21
C LYS A 103 3.42 -23.30 21.83
N ALA A 104 4.74 -23.27 21.99
CA ALA A 104 5.58 -24.44 21.79
C ALA A 104 5.15 -25.58 22.72
N ASN A 105 4.88 -25.28 24.00
CA ASN A 105 4.42 -26.29 24.96
C ASN A 105 3.07 -26.92 24.55
N SER A 106 2.13 -26.07 24.12
CA SER A 106 0.82 -26.51 23.61
C SER A 106 0.94 -27.39 22.36
N LEU A 107 1.82 -27.04 21.41
CA LEU A 107 2.06 -27.82 20.20
C LEU A 107 2.70 -29.18 20.52
N ILE A 108 3.67 -29.23 21.44
CA ILE A 108 4.25 -30.50 21.90
C ILE A 108 3.19 -31.38 22.57
N ASN A 109 2.35 -30.81 23.44
CA ASN A 109 1.24 -31.54 24.06
C ASN A 109 0.30 -32.16 23.02
N LYS A 110 -0.01 -31.39 21.97
CA LYS A 110 -0.85 -31.88 20.87
C LYS A 110 -0.17 -32.99 20.07
N LEU A 111 1.13 -32.88 19.78
CA LEU A 111 1.89 -33.93 19.09
C LEU A 111 1.97 -35.22 19.90
N LEU A 112 2.06 -35.11 21.23
CA LEU A 112 2.04 -36.26 22.14
C LEU A 112 0.65 -36.92 22.16
N ASP A 113 -0.42 -36.13 22.37
CA ASP A 113 -1.80 -36.63 22.39
C ASP A 113 -2.23 -37.28 21.06
N GLU A 114 -1.74 -36.77 19.92
CA GLU A 114 -1.99 -37.35 18.59
C GLU A 114 -1.04 -38.50 18.20
N GLY A 115 0.02 -38.76 18.99
CA GLY A 115 1.05 -39.76 18.66
C GLY A 115 1.98 -39.38 17.50
N ASN A 116 2.02 -38.10 17.10
CA ASN A 116 2.76 -37.59 15.93
C ASN A 116 4.12 -36.95 16.29
N ILE A 117 4.63 -37.16 17.52
CA ILE A 117 5.91 -36.58 17.97
C ILE A 117 7.11 -36.98 17.08
N SER A 118 7.00 -38.08 16.34
CA SER A 118 8.02 -38.57 15.40
C SER A 118 8.24 -37.67 14.18
N GLU A 119 7.33 -36.74 13.88
CA GLU A 119 7.50 -35.75 12.82
C GLU A 119 8.51 -34.64 13.17
N LEU A 120 8.76 -34.44 14.47
CA LEU A 120 9.67 -33.41 14.97
C LEU A 120 11.13 -33.87 14.86
N GLY A 121 11.99 -33.05 14.26
CA GLY A 121 13.42 -33.37 14.07
C GLY A 121 14.35 -32.57 14.98
N ALA A 122 13.98 -31.32 15.28
CA ALA A 122 14.76 -30.46 16.16
C ALA A 122 13.89 -29.42 16.89
N VAL A 123 14.35 -29.02 18.08
CA VAL A 123 13.82 -27.89 18.84
C VAL A 123 14.94 -26.92 19.15
N VAL A 124 14.80 -25.68 18.67
CA VAL A 124 15.73 -24.59 18.91
C VAL A 124 15.16 -23.72 20.03
N VAL A 125 15.96 -23.42 21.05
CA VAL A 125 15.58 -22.54 22.16
C VAL A 125 16.51 -21.34 22.21
N ASP A 126 15.98 -20.16 21.90
CA ASP A 126 16.69 -18.90 22.11
C ASP A 126 16.56 -18.43 23.56
N GLU A 127 17.59 -17.75 24.04
CA GLU A 127 17.68 -17.24 25.41
C GLU A 127 17.37 -18.30 26.48
N LEU A 128 18.03 -19.46 26.40
CA LEU A 128 17.82 -20.60 27.30
C LEU A 128 17.95 -20.26 28.80
N HIS A 129 18.69 -19.19 29.14
CA HIS A 129 18.76 -18.67 30.51
C HIS A 129 17.40 -18.30 31.12
N LEU A 130 16.36 -18.12 30.30
CA LEU A 130 14.99 -17.89 30.75
C LEU A 130 14.36 -19.09 31.46
N LEU A 131 15.01 -20.25 31.51
CA LEU A 131 14.66 -21.34 32.43
C LEU A 131 14.57 -20.85 33.89
N GLY A 132 15.37 -19.85 34.28
CA GLY A 132 15.34 -19.24 35.60
C GLY A 132 14.25 -18.17 35.79
N ASP A 133 13.40 -17.91 34.80
CA ASP A 133 12.31 -16.93 34.93
C ASP A 133 11.16 -17.48 35.80
N PRO A 134 10.77 -16.80 36.89
CA PRO A 134 9.80 -17.33 37.85
C PRO A 134 8.38 -17.46 37.29
N HIS A 135 8.05 -16.69 36.25
CA HIS A 135 6.71 -16.64 35.66
C HIS A 135 6.51 -17.65 34.54
N ARG A 136 7.51 -17.86 33.69
CA ARG A 136 7.39 -18.67 32.45
C ARG A 136 8.48 -19.72 32.27
N GLY A 137 9.59 -19.62 33.00
CA GLY A 137 10.73 -20.53 32.88
C GLY A 137 10.36 -21.98 33.16
N TYR A 138 9.44 -22.21 34.10
CA TYR A 138 8.94 -23.55 34.40
C TYR A 138 8.28 -24.21 33.18
N ILE A 139 7.54 -23.48 32.34
CA ILE A 139 6.90 -24.04 31.14
C ILE A 139 7.95 -24.54 30.14
N LEU A 140 9.05 -23.79 30.00
CA LEU A 140 10.17 -24.20 29.14
C LEU A 140 10.86 -25.46 29.69
N GLU A 141 11.03 -25.56 31.01
CA GLU A 141 11.54 -26.75 31.68
C GLU A 141 10.64 -27.96 31.45
N LEU A 142 9.31 -27.81 31.62
CA LEU A 142 8.32 -28.85 31.33
C LEU A 142 8.44 -29.33 29.88
N LEU A 143 8.48 -28.40 28.93
CA LEU A 143 8.60 -28.70 27.50
C LEU A 143 9.84 -29.54 27.19
N LEU A 144 11.01 -29.10 27.65
CA LEU A 144 12.28 -29.80 27.37
C LEU A 144 12.33 -31.16 28.07
N THR A 145 11.80 -31.25 29.29
CA THR A 145 11.71 -32.53 30.04
C THR A 145 10.86 -33.54 29.28
N LYS A 146 9.73 -33.12 28.69
CA LYS A 146 8.86 -33.99 27.88
C LYS A 146 9.56 -34.55 26.65
N ILE A 147 10.28 -33.70 25.92
CA ILE A 147 11.03 -34.12 24.74
C ILE A 147 12.12 -35.11 25.14
N LYS A 148 12.89 -34.78 26.19
CA LYS A 148 13.96 -35.64 26.71
C LYS A 148 13.42 -37.02 27.12
N TYR A 149 12.36 -37.05 27.92
CA TYR A 149 11.73 -38.29 28.39
C TYR A 149 11.19 -39.14 27.24
N THR A 150 10.54 -38.50 26.25
CA THR A 150 9.96 -39.23 25.11
C THR A 150 11.05 -39.79 24.20
N ALA A 151 12.14 -39.04 23.99
CA ALA A 151 13.30 -39.47 23.21
C ALA A 151 14.04 -40.64 23.87
N SER A 152 14.13 -40.69 25.21
CA SER A 152 14.79 -41.81 25.90
C SER A 152 13.97 -43.11 25.90
N LYS A 153 12.64 -43.02 25.75
CA LYS A 153 11.74 -44.18 25.69
C LYS A 153 11.69 -44.83 24.30
N LEU A 154 11.85 -44.05 23.24
CA LEU A 154 11.70 -44.49 21.85
C LEU A 154 13.08 -44.54 21.16
N ASN A 155 13.67 -45.74 21.05
CA ASN A 155 15.02 -45.91 20.50
C ASN A 155 15.23 -45.37 19.07
N ASP A 156 14.16 -45.25 18.26
CA ASP A 156 14.21 -44.73 16.88
C ASP A 156 13.92 -43.22 16.78
N LEU A 157 13.62 -42.54 17.90
CA LEU A 157 13.23 -41.14 17.92
C LEU A 157 14.42 -40.23 18.22
N SER A 158 15.03 -39.66 17.18
CA SER A 158 16.11 -38.68 17.30
C SER A 158 15.57 -37.24 17.18
N ILE A 159 15.39 -36.54 18.30
CA ILE A 159 15.03 -35.11 18.32
C ILE A 159 16.22 -34.31 18.85
N GLN A 160 16.76 -33.41 18.02
CA GLN A 160 17.92 -32.58 18.41
C GLN A 160 17.45 -31.33 19.17
N ILE A 161 17.95 -31.14 20.39
CA ILE A 161 17.73 -29.92 21.19
C ILE A 161 18.90 -28.97 20.98
N ILE A 162 18.62 -27.74 20.54
CA ILE A 162 19.61 -26.71 20.25
C ILE A 162 19.32 -25.50 21.14
N GLY A 163 20.06 -25.38 22.25
CA GLY A 163 19.95 -24.28 23.19
C GLY A 163 21.00 -23.21 22.93
N MET A 164 20.59 -21.94 22.92
CA MET A 164 21.51 -20.80 22.89
C MET A 164 21.27 -19.87 24.07
N SER A 165 22.34 -19.38 24.69
CA SER A 165 22.25 -18.54 25.89
C SER A 165 23.35 -17.48 25.95
N ALA A 166 23.16 -16.52 26.86
CA ALA A 166 24.25 -15.67 27.35
C ALA A 166 25.21 -16.48 28.23
N THR A 167 26.35 -15.89 28.60
CA THR A 167 27.35 -16.51 29.49
C THR A 167 26.73 -16.70 30.88
N LEU A 168 26.49 -17.95 31.30
CA LEU A 168 25.96 -18.31 32.61
C LEU A 168 26.98 -19.15 33.39
N PRO A 169 27.01 -19.08 34.74
CA PRO A 169 27.96 -19.82 35.55
C PRO A 169 27.72 -21.34 35.56
N ASN A 170 26.48 -21.81 35.41
CA ASN A 170 26.11 -23.23 35.50
C ASN A 170 25.72 -23.87 34.16
N LEU A 171 26.27 -23.39 33.03
CA LEU A 171 26.00 -23.96 31.69
C LEU A 171 26.33 -25.44 31.60
N LYS A 172 27.40 -25.90 32.27
CA LYS A 172 27.79 -27.31 32.25
C LYS A 172 26.69 -28.22 32.80
N MET A 173 26.10 -27.84 33.92
CA MET A 173 24.98 -28.56 34.52
C MET A 173 23.75 -28.59 33.58
N LEU A 174 23.46 -27.49 32.88
CA LEU A 174 22.38 -27.46 31.88
C LEU A 174 22.68 -28.35 30.67
N ALA A 175 23.94 -28.38 30.21
CA ALA A 175 24.39 -29.26 29.13
C ALA A 175 24.28 -30.73 29.54
N ASP A 176 24.70 -31.07 30.76
CA ASP A 176 24.61 -32.43 31.32
C ASP A 176 23.14 -32.87 31.45
N TRP A 177 22.25 -31.97 31.91
CA TRP A 177 20.82 -32.24 32.00
C TRP A 177 20.17 -32.54 30.63
N LEU A 178 20.55 -31.79 29.58
CA LEU A 178 20.04 -31.97 28.23
C LEU A 178 20.83 -32.99 27.40
N GLU A 179 21.84 -33.64 27.98
CA GLU A 179 22.76 -34.55 27.28
C GLU A 179 23.40 -33.91 26.03
N ALA A 180 23.70 -32.61 26.15
CA ALA A 180 24.13 -31.76 25.06
C ALA A 180 25.63 -31.51 25.04
N HIS A 181 26.20 -31.38 23.84
CA HIS A 181 27.54 -30.86 23.67
C HIS A 181 27.58 -29.37 24.05
N LEU A 182 28.53 -28.97 24.89
CA LEU A 182 28.68 -27.60 25.35
C LEU A 182 29.76 -26.85 24.55
N PHE A 183 29.40 -25.69 24.01
CA PHE A 183 30.33 -24.75 23.37
C PHE A 183 30.25 -23.37 24.04
N ILE A 184 31.38 -22.79 24.45
CA ILE A 184 31.42 -21.47 25.10
C ILE A 184 32.44 -20.59 24.37
N THR A 185 32.04 -19.36 24.04
CA THR A 185 32.94 -18.35 23.50
C THR A 185 32.65 -16.99 24.11
N GLU A 186 33.70 -16.18 24.30
CA GLU A 186 33.60 -14.77 24.69
C GLU A 186 33.79 -13.82 23.48
N PHE A 187 33.78 -14.38 22.26
CA PHE A 187 33.95 -13.61 21.04
C PHE A 187 32.82 -12.58 20.86
N ARG A 188 33.20 -11.33 20.56
CA ARG A 188 32.28 -10.26 20.18
C ARG A 188 32.86 -9.48 19.01
N PRO A 189 32.11 -9.30 17.90
CA PRO A 189 32.65 -8.67 16.69
C PRO A 189 32.97 -7.18 16.90
N ILE A 190 32.16 -6.48 17.70
CA ILE A 190 32.37 -5.08 18.05
C ILE A 190 32.75 -4.99 19.53
N PRO A 191 33.95 -4.48 19.89
CA PRO A 191 34.37 -4.40 21.29
C PRO A 191 33.46 -3.45 22.07
N LEU A 192 33.08 -3.87 23.28
CA LEU A 192 32.24 -3.09 24.20
C LEU A 192 33.11 -2.39 25.24
N ILE A 193 32.97 -1.06 25.33
CA ILE A 193 33.58 -0.23 26.38
C ILE A 193 32.49 0.17 27.36
N GLU A 194 32.56 -0.35 28.60
CA GLU A 194 31.64 0.01 29.68
C GLU A 194 32.27 1.05 30.60
N SER A 195 31.52 2.11 30.89
CA SER A 195 31.94 3.21 31.75
C SER A 195 30.83 3.66 32.69
N CYS A 196 31.21 4.22 33.84
CA CYS A 196 30.33 4.84 34.81
C CYS A 196 30.59 6.35 34.84
N LEU A 197 29.54 7.17 34.77
CA LEU A 197 29.62 8.63 34.86
C LEU A 197 29.13 9.08 36.24
N VAL A 198 30.02 9.70 37.03
CA VAL A 198 29.70 10.26 38.35
C VAL A 198 30.04 11.75 38.37
N GLY A 199 29.00 12.59 38.44
CA GLY A 199 29.16 14.02 38.17
C GLY A 199 29.65 14.24 36.74
N ASP A 200 30.86 14.78 36.58
CA ASP A 200 31.47 15.04 35.26
C ASP A 200 32.57 14.04 34.88
N LYS A 201 32.80 13.01 35.70
CA LYS A 201 33.98 12.12 35.58
C LYS A 201 33.57 10.72 35.13
N TYR A 202 34.27 10.19 34.13
CA TYR A 202 34.14 8.83 33.65
C TYR A 202 35.07 7.88 34.39
N TYR A 203 34.55 6.71 34.75
CA TYR A 203 35.26 5.61 35.40
C TYR A 203 35.11 4.33 34.60
N ASN A 204 36.16 3.49 34.54
CA ASN A 204 36.09 2.16 33.93
C ASN A 204 35.56 1.10 34.91
N LYS A 205 35.45 -0.15 34.46
CA LYS A 205 35.07 -1.32 35.29
C LYS A 205 35.91 -1.51 36.55
N LYS A 206 37.18 -1.11 36.52
CA LYS A 206 38.12 -1.23 37.66
C LYS A 206 38.02 -0.06 38.65
N GLY A 207 37.14 0.91 38.40
CA GLY A 207 37.01 2.11 39.22
C GLY A 207 38.06 3.18 38.93
N GLU A 208 38.85 3.04 37.87
CA GLU A 208 39.88 4.01 37.50
C GLU A 208 39.26 5.13 36.68
N HIS A 209 39.69 6.37 36.94
CA HIS A 209 39.26 7.54 36.20
C HIS A 209 39.84 7.54 34.78
N ILE A 210 38.97 7.53 33.77
CA ILE A 210 39.35 7.45 32.34
C ILE A 210 39.21 8.78 31.60
N GLY A 211 38.50 9.77 32.15
CA GLY A 211 38.31 11.06 31.49
C GLY A 211 37.23 11.92 32.12
N MET A 212 37.07 13.14 31.63
CA MET A 212 36.07 14.11 32.10
C MET A 212 35.19 14.55 30.94
N LEU A 213 33.90 14.76 31.20
CA LEU A 213 32.95 15.29 30.23
C LEU A 213 33.26 16.78 29.96
N CYS A 214 33.58 17.14 28.71
CA CYS A 214 33.81 18.52 28.33
C CYS A 214 32.50 19.33 28.35
N LYS A 215 32.32 20.15 29.39
CA LYS A 215 31.18 21.07 29.48
C LYS A 215 31.33 22.22 28.48
N SER A 216 30.48 22.25 27.45
CA SER A 216 30.25 23.45 26.64
C SER A 216 29.39 24.47 27.41
N ASN A 217 29.25 25.71 26.90
CA ASN A 217 28.45 26.81 27.49
C ASN A 217 26.93 26.54 27.61
N LEU A 218 26.47 25.28 27.52
CA LEU A 218 25.06 24.85 27.55
C LEU A 218 24.57 24.49 28.96
N LYS A 219 25.22 24.99 30.02
CA LYS A 219 24.94 24.64 31.43
C LYS A 219 23.51 24.94 31.89
N GLU A 220 22.77 25.79 31.20
CA GLU A 220 21.43 26.21 31.64
C GLU A 220 20.31 25.20 31.27
N ILE A 221 20.61 24.09 30.58
CA ILE A 221 19.56 23.27 29.94
C ILE A 221 19.52 21.79 30.41
N ASP A 222 20.55 21.25 31.09
CA ASP A 222 20.62 19.80 31.36
C ASP A 222 21.21 19.45 32.75
N ASP A 223 20.38 18.91 33.64
CA ASP A 223 20.77 18.48 35.00
C ASP A 223 21.63 17.19 34.99
N ASP A 224 21.46 16.30 34.00
CA ASP A 224 22.04 14.93 33.99
C ASP A 224 23.11 14.72 32.91
N SER A 225 23.51 15.76 32.17
CA SER A 225 24.49 15.70 31.06
C SER A 225 24.16 14.74 29.91
N VAL A 226 22.92 14.23 29.83
CA VAL A 226 22.48 13.28 28.81
C VAL A 226 22.43 13.92 27.42
N LEU A 227 22.02 15.18 27.32
CA LEU A 227 21.93 15.92 26.07
C LEU A 227 23.30 16.10 25.42
N LEU A 228 24.32 16.42 26.22
CA LEU A 228 25.70 16.58 25.76
C LEU A 228 26.23 15.31 25.09
N ILE A 229 26.01 14.16 25.74
CA ILE A 229 26.42 12.85 25.22
C ILE A 229 25.67 12.52 23.91
N CYS A 230 24.38 12.90 23.82
CA CYS A 230 23.60 12.71 22.60
C CYS A 230 24.16 13.55 21.44
N LEU A 231 24.44 14.84 21.66
CA LEU A 231 24.96 15.75 20.64
C LEU A 231 26.34 15.30 20.12
N GLU A 232 27.24 14.88 21.01
CA GLU A 232 28.56 14.34 20.64
C GLU A 232 28.43 13.11 19.72
N THR A 233 27.48 12.22 20.05
CA THR A 233 27.26 11.00 19.27
C THR A 233 26.63 11.30 17.92
N ILE A 234 25.70 12.25 17.85
CA ILE A 234 25.07 12.70 16.60
C ILE A 234 26.06 13.43 15.70
N LYS A 235 27.02 14.18 16.25
CA LYS A 235 28.12 14.79 15.49
C LYS A 235 28.92 13.74 14.70
N SER A 236 28.98 12.51 15.21
CA SER A 236 29.60 11.36 14.54
C SER A 236 28.65 10.56 13.62
N SER A 237 27.49 11.12 13.25
CA SER A 237 26.41 10.47 12.49
C SER A 237 25.90 9.14 13.09
N CYS A 238 26.03 8.98 14.40
CA CYS A 238 25.69 7.76 15.11
C CYS A 238 24.35 7.89 15.87
N SER A 239 23.79 6.75 16.30
CA SER A 239 22.55 6.68 17.07
C SER A 239 22.81 6.37 18.55
N VAL A 240 21.90 6.82 19.41
CA VAL A 240 21.97 6.66 20.87
C VAL A 240 20.71 5.97 21.38
N LEU A 241 20.90 4.98 22.25
CA LEU A 241 19.82 4.30 22.96
C LEU A 241 19.91 4.62 24.45
N ILE A 242 18.83 5.13 25.05
CA ILE A 242 18.81 5.59 26.44
C ILE A 242 17.79 4.77 27.23
N PHE A 243 18.24 4.08 28.27
CA PHE A 243 17.37 3.32 29.17
C PHE A 243 16.97 4.16 30.39
N CYS A 244 15.66 4.29 30.55
CA CYS A 244 15.01 4.94 31.67
C CYS A 244 14.12 3.96 32.44
N MET A 245 13.96 4.22 33.74
CA MET A 245 13.35 3.26 34.66
C MET A 245 11.81 3.27 34.64
N THR A 246 11.18 4.38 34.31
CA THR A 246 9.72 4.50 34.28
C THR A 246 9.23 5.09 32.97
N LYS A 247 8.00 4.76 32.58
CA LYS A 247 7.36 5.25 31.33
C LYS A 247 7.37 6.78 31.28
N ASN A 248 6.87 7.42 32.35
CA ASN A 248 6.84 8.87 32.49
C ASN A 248 8.23 9.52 32.35
N ARG A 249 9.29 8.92 32.93
CA ARG A 249 10.66 9.43 32.76
C ARG A 249 11.16 9.29 31.32
N CYS A 250 10.77 8.24 30.61
CA CYS A 250 11.13 8.07 29.20
C CYS A 250 10.51 9.19 28.35
N GLU A 251 9.21 9.42 28.52
CA GLU A 251 8.45 10.44 27.78
C GLU A 251 9.00 11.84 28.06
N ASN A 252 9.18 12.20 29.34
CA ASN A 252 9.69 13.53 29.73
C ASN A 252 11.12 13.77 29.23
N LEU A 253 11.99 12.75 29.28
CA LEU A 253 13.36 12.89 28.78
C LEU A 253 13.38 13.04 27.25
N ALA A 254 12.59 12.26 26.52
CA ALA A 254 12.48 12.38 25.07
C ALA A 254 11.98 13.78 24.66
N GLN A 255 10.96 14.30 25.36
CA GLN A 255 10.45 15.67 25.14
C GLN A 255 11.51 16.74 25.44
N SER A 256 12.26 16.61 26.53
CA SER A 256 13.34 17.52 26.90
C SER A 256 14.46 17.54 25.84
N ILE A 257 14.90 16.37 25.36
CA ILE A 257 15.91 16.26 24.30
C ILE A 257 15.37 16.88 23.00
N ALA A 258 14.15 16.57 22.60
CA ALA A 258 13.55 17.12 21.39
C ALA A 258 13.40 18.66 21.45
N SER A 259 12.99 19.20 22.60
CA SER A 259 12.89 20.66 22.82
C SER A 259 14.26 21.34 22.73
N SER A 260 15.29 20.69 23.26
CA SER A 260 16.67 21.18 23.15
C SER A 260 17.21 21.10 21.72
N PHE A 261 16.88 20.03 20.99
CA PHE A 261 17.24 19.88 19.57
C PHE A 261 16.56 20.94 18.71
N PHE A 262 15.30 21.28 18.99
CA PHE A 262 14.63 22.40 18.34
C PHE A 262 15.37 23.72 18.60
N LYS A 263 15.65 24.05 19.88
CA LYS A 263 16.36 25.29 20.24
C LYS A 263 17.73 25.39 19.57
N LEU A 264 18.52 24.31 19.59
CA LEU A 264 19.85 24.25 18.94
C LEU A 264 19.74 24.28 17.41
N GLY A 265 18.76 23.58 16.84
CA GLY A 265 18.48 23.56 15.42
C GLY A 265 17.98 24.89 14.87
N CYS A 266 17.46 25.79 15.70
CA CYS A 266 17.13 27.18 15.31
C CYS A 266 18.34 28.12 15.38
N MET A 267 19.43 27.73 16.04
CA MET A 267 20.65 28.52 16.09
C MET A 267 21.46 28.36 14.79
N ASN A 268 22.08 29.45 14.33
CA ASN A 268 23.01 29.46 13.19
C ASN A 268 24.46 29.17 13.62
N ASN A 269 24.65 28.26 14.59
CA ASN A 269 25.96 27.80 15.05
C ASN A 269 26.34 26.47 14.39
N GLU A 270 27.63 26.07 14.49
CA GLU A 270 28.15 24.81 13.92
C GLU A 270 27.33 23.59 14.37
N GLN A 271 26.94 23.55 15.66
CA GLN A 271 26.16 22.46 16.23
C GLN A 271 24.74 22.36 15.63
N GLY A 272 24.07 23.50 15.42
CA GLY A 272 22.75 23.55 14.79
C GLY A 272 22.78 23.14 13.31
N MET A 273 23.84 23.51 12.58
CA MET A 273 24.03 23.07 11.19
C MET A 273 24.21 21.55 11.10
N ILE A 274 25.10 20.98 11.93
CA ILE A 274 25.32 19.53 11.99
C ILE A 274 24.03 18.79 12.36
N LEU A 275 23.27 19.29 13.34
CA LEU A 275 22.01 18.67 13.73
C LEU A 275 20.99 18.64 12.59
N ARG A 276 20.83 19.75 11.84
CA ARG A 276 19.92 19.83 10.68
C ARG A 276 20.33 18.89 9.55
N GLU A 277 21.63 18.74 9.30
CA GLU A 277 22.15 17.82 8.27
C GLU A 277 21.91 16.35 8.63
N GLN A 278 22.03 16.00 9.91
CA GLN A 278 21.89 14.60 10.37
C GLN A 278 20.43 14.12 10.45
N LEU A 279 19.48 15.05 10.58
CA LEU A 279 18.04 14.78 10.64
C LEU A 279 17.43 14.74 9.24
N LYS A 280 17.13 13.53 8.75
CA LYS A 280 16.54 13.32 7.42
C LYS A 280 15.04 13.64 7.41
N THR A 281 14.68 14.84 6.96
CA THR A 281 13.29 15.31 6.96
C THR A 281 12.33 14.40 6.21
N SER A 282 12.73 13.83 5.06
CA SER A 282 11.87 12.92 4.29
C SER A 282 11.50 11.66 5.06
N SER A 283 12.49 11.01 5.69
CA SER A 283 12.29 9.81 6.50
C SER A 283 11.47 10.09 7.76
N ILE A 284 11.66 11.25 8.39
CA ILE A 284 10.86 11.66 9.56
C ILE A 284 9.38 11.86 9.17
N LEU A 285 9.10 12.50 8.03
CA LEU A 285 7.73 12.69 7.55
C LEU A 285 7.03 11.36 7.25
N GLU A 286 7.75 10.40 6.67
CA GLU A 286 7.23 9.05 6.42
C GLU A 286 6.83 8.35 7.74
N VAL A 287 7.66 8.44 8.78
CA VAL A 287 7.36 7.86 10.10
C VAL A 287 6.12 8.50 10.73
N LEU A 288 5.98 9.82 10.65
CA LEU A 288 4.81 10.54 11.17
C LEU A 288 3.52 10.14 10.44
N GLU A 289 3.61 9.87 9.13
CA GLU A 289 2.49 9.41 8.33
C GLU A 289 2.11 7.96 8.63
N GLN A 290 3.10 7.08 8.80
CA GLN A 290 2.87 5.71 9.26
C GLN A 290 2.14 5.69 10.62
N LEU A 291 2.60 6.50 11.59
CA LEU A 291 1.93 6.64 12.89
C LEU A 291 0.52 7.22 12.77
N LYS A 292 0.29 8.12 11.81
CA LYS A 292 -1.05 8.64 11.53
C LYS A 292 -1.99 7.56 10.96
N GLY A 293 -1.45 6.62 10.19
CA GLY A 293 -2.17 5.48 9.60
C GLY A 293 -2.47 4.34 10.58
N CYS A 294 -1.91 4.36 11.79
CA CYS A 294 -2.19 3.36 12.83
C CYS A 294 -3.63 3.47 13.35
N PRO A 295 -4.21 2.37 13.90
CA PRO A 295 -5.56 2.37 14.50
C PRO A 295 -5.77 3.41 15.60
N VAL A 296 -4.70 3.81 16.29
CA VAL A 296 -4.72 4.83 17.36
C VAL A 296 -4.61 6.26 16.81
N GLY A 297 -4.08 6.42 15.60
CA GLY A 297 -3.70 7.72 15.04
C GLY A 297 -2.41 8.32 15.63
N LEU A 298 -2.06 9.51 15.15
CA LEU A 298 -0.82 10.19 15.53
C LEU A 298 -0.98 10.94 16.85
N ASP A 299 -0.27 10.46 17.87
CA ASP A 299 -0.18 11.10 19.17
C ASP A 299 0.53 12.48 19.11
N PRO A 300 -0.01 13.55 19.72
CA PRO A 300 0.60 14.88 19.69
C PRO A 300 2.00 14.94 20.29
N VAL A 301 2.25 14.16 21.34
CA VAL A 301 3.57 14.10 21.99
C VAL A 301 4.56 13.42 21.06
N LEU A 302 4.20 12.25 20.49
CA LEU A 302 5.03 11.56 19.51
C LEU A 302 5.32 12.44 18.28
N LYS A 303 4.32 13.17 17.78
CA LYS A 303 4.49 14.11 16.66
C LYS A 303 5.59 15.13 16.95
N ASN A 304 5.54 15.77 18.12
CA ASN A 304 6.48 16.82 18.47
C ASN A 304 7.90 16.30 18.65
N ILE A 305 8.08 15.13 19.25
CA ILE A 305 9.43 14.58 19.47
C ILE A 305 10.05 13.97 18.21
N ILE A 306 9.27 13.21 17.42
CA ILE A 306 9.77 12.50 16.23
C ILE A 306 10.17 13.49 15.15
N SER A 307 9.51 14.65 15.09
CA SER A 307 9.88 15.77 14.20
C SER A 307 11.35 16.20 14.34
N PHE A 308 11.98 15.92 15.49
CA PHE A 308 13.39 16.22 15.77
C PHE A 308 14.27 14.96 15.86
N GLY A 309 13.82 13.82 15.30
CA GLY A 309 14.57 12.57 15.29
C GLY A 309 14.75 11.92 16.66
N VAL A 310 13.86 12.22 17.62
CA VAL A 310 13.84 11.64 18.97
C VAL A 310 12.53 10.87 19.15
N ALA A 311 12.58 9.70 19.77
CA ALA A 311 11.39 8.95 20.13
C ALA A 311 11.52 8.31 21.52
N TYR A 312 10.39 7.93 22.12
CA TYR A 312 10.37 7.05 23.30
C TYR A 312 9.76 5.68 22.97
N HIS A 313 10.15 4.65 23.74
CA HIS A 313 9.67 3.29 23.56
C HIS A 313 9.40 2.58 24.89
N HIS A 314 8.15 2.17 25.11
CA HIS A 314 7.76 1.41 26.30
C HIS A 314 6.44 0.68 26.09
N ALA A 315 6.08 -0.23 27.01
CA ALA A 315 4.82 -0.98 26.98
C ALA A 315 3.52 -0.15 27.11
N GLY A 316 3.60 1.18 27.30
CA GLY A 316 2.44 2.07 27.17
C GLY A 316 2.01 2.36 25.72
N LEU A 317 2.90 2.15 24.74
CA LEU A 317 2.61 2.27 23.32
C LEU A 317 2.02 0.97 22.77
N THR A 318 1.18 1.09 21.76
CA THR A 318 0.65 -0.08 21.03
C THR A 318 1.77 -0.86 20.32
N PHE A 319 1.48 -2.10 19.92
CA PHE A 319 2.43 -2.91 19.15
C PHE A 319 2.79 -2.24 17.82
N ASP A 320 1.81 -1.64 17.14
CA ASP A 320 2.00 -0.97 15.85
C ASP A 320 2.91 0.26 15.96
N GLU A 321 2.67 1.11 16.97
CA GLU A 321 3.52 2.27 17.24
C GLU A 321 4.96 1.87 17.56
N ARG A 322 5.14 0.80 18.33
CA ARG A 322 6.48 0.28 18.65
C ARG A 322 7.20 -0.20 17.40
N ASP A 323 6.55 -0.99 16.56
CA ASP A 323 7.16 -1.52 15.32
C ASP A 323 7.61 -0.38 14.38
N ILE A 324 6.79 0.67 14.23
CA ILE A 324 7.15 1.86 13.44
C ILE A 324 8.35 2.61 14.04
N ILE A 325 8.38 2.82 15.36
CA ILE A 325 9.50 3.51 16.04
C ILE A 325 10.79 2.69 15.94
N GLU A 326 10.69 1.36 16.06
CA GLU A 326 11.82 0.45 15.92
C GLU A 326 12.38 0.47 14.49
N GLY A 327 11.50 0.42 13.48
CA GLY A 327 11.87 0.59 12.06
C GLY A 327 12.51 1.95 11.78
N ALA A 328 11.96 3.03 12.36
CA ALA A 328 12.50 4.38 12.25
C ALA A 328 13.90 4.52 12.86
N PHE A 329 14.17 3.81 13.96
CA PHE A 329 15.50 3.76 14.57
C PHE A 329 16.50 2.94 13.72
N LYS A 330 16.06 1.80 13.16
CA LYS A 330 16.89 0.96 12.25
C LYS A 330 17.28 1.73 10.98
N SER A 331 16.35 2.49 10.38
CA SER A 331 16.59 3.30 9.17
C SER A 331 17.39 4.58 9.43
N GLY A 332 17.49 5.00 10.69
CA GLY A 332 18.17 6.23 11.11
C GLY A 332 17.33 7.50 10.97
N ALA A 333 16.01 7.37 10.75
CA ALA A 333 15.06 8.48 10.85
C ALA A 333 14.99 9.01 12.29
N VAL A 334 14.99 8.10 13.26
CA VAL A 334 15.17 8.40 14.69
C VAL A 334 16.63 8.15 15.07
N ARG A 335 17.28 9.17 15.64
CA ARG A 335 18.68 9.12 16.08
C ARG A 335 18.83 8.86 17.57
N VAL A 336 17.86 9.30 18.36
CA VAL A 336 17.84 9.10 19.82
C VAL A 336 16.57 8.36 20.21
N LEU A 337 16.71 7.19 20.82
CA LEU A 337 15.60 6.39 21.32
C LEU A 337 15.67 6.28 22.83
N VAL A 338 14.63 6.72 23.54
CA VAL A 338 14.52 6.64 25.00
C VAL A 338 13.56 5.51 25.38
N ALA A 339 14.08 4.42 25.95
CA ALA A 339 13.31 3.22 26.17
C ALA A 339 13.26 2.77 27.64
N THR A 340 12.20 2.04 28.01
CA THR A 340 12.20 1.24 29.24
C THR A 340 12.94 -0.10 29.05
N SER A 341 13.17 -0.84 30.14
CA SER A 341 13.75 -2.19 30.11
C SER A 341 13.01 -3.18 29.19
N THR A 342 11.75 -2.93 28.85
CA THR A 342 10.99 -3.78 27.90
C THR A 342 11.66 -3.94 26.53
N LEU A 343 12.49 -2.97 26.11
CA LEU A 343 13.23 -3.06 24.86
C LEU A 343 14.52 -3.90 25.00
N SER A 344 15.05 -4.11 26.21
CA SER A 344 16.35 -4.78 26.42
C SER A 344 16.32 -6.24 25.96
N SER A 345 15.17 -6.90 26.10
CA SER A 345 14.96 -8.31 25.77
C SER A 345 14.06 -8.54 24.55
N GLY A 346 13.49 -7.48 23.97
CA GLY A 346 12.31 -7.61 23.08
C GLY A 346 12.56 -7.64 21.57
N VAL A 347 13.60 -6.97 21.05
CA VAL A 347 13.85 -6.79 19.59
C VAL A 347 15.34 -6.53 19.36
N ASN A 348 15.94 -6.91 18.23
CA ASN A 348 17.35 -6.61 17.95
C ASN A 348 17.56 -5.16 17.42
N LEU A 349 17.95 -4.25 18.31
CA LEU A 349 18.15 -2.82 18.01
C LEU A 349 19.49 -2.34 18.58
N PRO A 350 20.58 -2.42 17.79
CA PRO A 350 21.89 -1.95 18.21
C PRO A 350 22.04 -0.44 18.00
N ALA A 351 22.81 0.22 18.86
CA ALA A 351 23.15 1.64 18.80
C ALA A 351 24.65 1.83 19.03
N ARG A 352 25.25 2.93 18.55
CA ARG A 352 26.68 3.19 18.80
C ARG A 352 26.95 3.34 20.30
N LYS A 353 26.05 4.04 20.99
CA LYS A 353 26.14 4.35 22.41
C LYS A 353 24.86 3.98 23.14
N VAL A 354 25.00 3.31 24.28
CA VAL A 354 23.91 3.00 25.22
C VAL A 354 24.12 3.81 26.50
N ILE A 355 23.07 4.46 26.96
CA ILE A 355 23.07 5.23 28.22
C ILE A 355 22.06 4.60 29.18
N ILE A 356 22.46 4.31 30.41
CA ILE A 356 21.56 3.86 31.48
C ILE A 356 21.52 4.98 32.52
N ARG A 357 20.36 5.63 32.66
CA ARG A 357 20.26 6.90 33.42
C ARG A 357 20.42 6.73 34.93
N CYS A 358 20.11 5.56 35.49
CA CYS A 358 20.16 5.32 36.93
C CYS A 358 20.36 3.82 37.18
N PRO A 359 21.16 3.41 38.18
CA PRO A 359 21.34 2.00 38.53
C PRO A 359 20.20 1.42 39.38
N MET A 360 19.20 2.23 39.75
CA MET A 360 18.13 1.85 40.69
C MET A 360 16.75 1.82 40.02
N PHE A 361 15.97 0.77 40.29
CA PHE A 361 14.57 0.62 39.93
C PHE A 361 13.72 0.30 41.17
N GLN A 362 12.66 1.08 41.43
CA GLN A 362 11.78 0.91 42.61
C GLN A 362 12.53 0.81 43.96
N LYS A 363 13.59 1.61 44.13
CA LYS A 363 14.49 1.60 45.30
C LYS A 363 15.34 0.32 45.47
N GLN A 364 15.38 -0.55 44.46
CA GLN A 364 16.30 -1.69 44.40
C GLN A 364 17.28 -1.53 43.24
N PRO A 365 18.49 -2.11 43.31
CA PRO A 365 19.38 -2.18 42.16
C PRO A 365 18.72 -2.89 40.97
N ILE A 366 19.05 -2.48 39.75
CA ILE A 366 18.62 -3.19 38.54
C ILE A 366 19.19 -4.61 38.55
N ASN A 367 18.43 -5.59 38.07
CA ASN A 367 18.94 -6.95 37.90
C ASN A 367 20.12 -6.97 36.91
N ILE A 368 21.20 -7.70 37.26
CA ILE A 368 22.42 -7.84 36.43
C ILE A 368 22.07 -8.33 35.01
N LEU A 369 21.12 -9.25 34.86
CA LEU A 369 20.63 -9.72 33.55
C LEU A 369 20.12 -8.57 32.69
N THR A 370 19.24 -7.74 33.25
CA THR A 370 18.67 -6.58 32.56
C THR A 370 19.78 -5.59 32.19
N TYR A 371 20.74 -5.35 33.09
CA TYR A 371 21.89 -4.50 32.81
C TYR A 371 22.74 -5.03 31.64
N LYS A 372 23.14 -6.31 31.68
CA LYS A 372 23.95 -6.93 30.62
C LYS A 372 23.23 -6.94 29.26
N GLN A 373 21.92 -7.15 29.25
CA GLN A 373 21.10 -7.05 28.04
C GLN A 373 21.05 -5.61 27.47
N MET A 374 20.97 -4.59 28.33
CA MET A 374 21.00 -3.19 27.91
C MET A 374 22.35 -2.84 27.27
N VAL A 375 23.47 -3.09 27.97
CA VAL A 375 24.81 -2.74 27.47
C VAL A 375 25.23 -3.60 26.27
N GLY A 376 24.67 -4.81 26.14
CA GLY A 376 24.86 -5.69 24.99
C GLY A 376 24.41 -5.08 23.66
N ARG A 377 23.58 -4.03 23.67
CA ARG A 377 23.09 -3.31 22.48
C ARG A 377 24.02 -2.22 21.96
N ALA A 378 25.10 -1.94 22.69
CA ALA A 378 26.11 -0.99 22.23
C ALA A 378 27.02 -1.63 21.17
N GLY A 379 27.18 -0.92 20.04
CA GLY A 379 27.96 -1.32 18.87
C GLY A 379 27.11 -1.95 17.77
N ARG A 380 27.04 -1.31 16.60
CA ARG A 380 26.38 -1.83 15.41
C ARG A 380 27.35 -2.61 14.54
N MET A 381 27.11 -3.91 14.40
CA MET A 381 27.89 -4.79 13.52
C MET A 381 27.92 -4.24 12.08
N GLY A 382 29.12 -4.18 11.48
CA GLY A 382 29.32 -3.68 10.12
C GLY A 382 29.27 -2.15 9.95
N LYS A 383 29.04 -1.37 11.03
CA LYS A 383 29.02 0.10 10.99
C LYS A 383 29.98 0.74 11.99
N ASP A 384 30.00 0.25 13.22
CA ASP A 384 30.74 0.87 14.31
C ASP A 384 32.05 0.12 14.59
N THR A 385 33.12 0.87 14.90
CA THR A 385 34.43 0.30 15.31
C THR A 385 34.47 -0.17 16.78
N LYS A 386 33.59 0.37 17.62
CA LYS A 386 33.43 0.09 19.05
C LYS A 386 32.00 0.42 19.49
N GLY A 387 31.52 -0.24 20.54
CA GLY A 387 30.28 0.10 21.23
C GLY A 387 30.60 0.71 22.59
N GLU A 388 29.89 1.77 22.97
CA GLU A 388 30.08 2.44 24.27
C GLU A 388 28.82 2.32 25.13
N SER A 389 29.01 1.96 26.40
CA SER A 389 27.96 1.95 27.41
C SER A 389 28.33 2.90 28.55
N ILE A 390 27.37 3.74 28.95
CA ILE A 390 27.52 4.72 30.01
C ILE A 390 26.41 4.50 31.05
N LEU A 391 26.80 4.13 32.27
CA LEU A 391 25.92 4.10 33.43
C LEU A 391 26.06 5.41 34.20
N ILE A 392 24.97 6.19 34.32
CA ILE A 392 24.96 7.44 35.07
C ILE A 392 24.62 7.12 36.54
N CYS A 393 25.48 7.57 37.45
CA CYS A 393 25.36 7.35 38.89
C CYS A 393 25.52 8.67 39.64
N THR A 394 24.71 8.87 40.68
CA THR A 394 25.02 9.88 41.70
C THR A 394 26.21 9.41 42.57
N PRO A 395 26.88 10.30 43.31
CA PRO A 395 27.98 9.91 44.21
C PRO A 395 27.58 8.81 45.22
N ASN A 396 26.33 8.80 45.66
CA ASN A 396 25.80 7.79 46.60
C ASN A 396 25.54 6.44 45.94
N GLU A 397 25.30 6.42 44.63
CA GLU A 397 24.98 5.21 43.85
C GLU A 397 26.20 4.62 43.15
N GLN A 398 27.37 5.27 43.25
CA GLN A 398 28.59 4.88 42.56
C GLN A 398 28.99 3.43 42.85
N LYS A 399 28.92 2.99 44.11
CA LYS A 399 29.24 1.62 44.50
C LYS A 399 28.32 0.61 43.82
N ILE A 400 27.02 0.87 43.83
CA ILE A 400 26.00 0.03 43.18
C ILE A 400 26.27 -0.04 41.67
N GLY A 401 26.66 1.07 41.04
CA GLY A 401 27.01 1.09 39.63
C GLY A 401 28.20 0.20 39.28
N PHE A 402 29.26 0.21 40.09
CA PHE A 402 30.39 -0.69 39.91
C PHE A 402 30.03 -2.16 40.15
N ASP A 403 29.22 -2.44 41.18
CA ASP A 403 28.73 -3.78 41.47
C ASP A 403 27.93 -4.35 40.28
N LEU A 404 27.14 -3.52 39.58
CA LEU A 404 26.43 -3.92 38.35
C LEU A 404 27.35 -4.18 37.16
N MET A 405 28.37 -3.33 36.97
CA MET A 405 29.35 -3.49 35.88
C MET A 405 30.19 -4.75 36.03
N MET A 406 30.57 -5.08 37.26
CA MET A 406 31.40 -6.23 37.63
C MET A 406 30.59 -7.50 37.91
N GLY A 407 29.27 -7.39 38.11
CA GLY A 407 28.41 -8.51 38.42
C GLY A 407 28.28 -9.53 37.29
N ASP A 408 28.30 -10.80 37.68
CA ASP A 408 28.00 -11.96 36.84
C ASP A 408 26.52 -12.38 36.97
N LEU A 409 26.01 -13.14 36.01
CA LEU A 409 24.63 -13.65 36.07
C LEU A 409 24.49 -14.70 37.17
N ASP A 410 23.34 -14.69 37.85
CA ASP A 410 23.00 -15.74 38.80
C ASP A 410 22.88 -17.11 38.10
N PRO A 411 23.28 -18.22 38.75
CA PRO A 411 23.03 -19.56 38.24
C PRO A 411 21.54 -19.81 38.01
N VAL A 412 21.20 -20.41 36.87
CA VAL A 412 19.81 -20.79 36.54
C VAL A 412 19.33 -21.84 37.54
N LYS A 413 18.17 -21.62 38.15
CA LYS A 413 17.47 -22.57 39.05
C LYS A 413 16.18 -23.05 38.40
N SER A 414 15.78 -24.29 38.71
CA SER A 414 14.47 -24.82 38.33
C SER A 414 13.37 -23.97 38.93
N CYS A 415 12.31 -23.75 38.15
CA CYS A 415 11.16 -22.96 38.56
C CYS A 415 9.97 -23.84 38.97
N ILE A 416 10.13 -25.17 39.05
CA ILE A 416 9.09 -26.16 39.40
C ILE A 416 8.97 -26.38 40.93
N GLU A 417 9.66 -25.59 41.77
CA GLU A 417 9.71 -25.81 43.22
C GLU A 417 8.36 -25.76 43.96
N THR A 418 7.31 -25.18 43.37
CA THR A 418 5.97 -25.07 43.98
C THR A 418 5.06 -26.23 43.58
N GLU A 419 4.27 -26.76 44.53
CA GLU A 419 3.30 -27.86 44.34
C GLU A 419 2.41 -27.65 43.10
N ASP A 420 1.84 -26.46 42.91
CA ASP A 420 0.98 -26.13 41.75
C ASP A 420 1.66 -26.36 40.38
N LYS A 421 2.94 -25.99 40.26
CA LYS A 421 3.70 -26.11 39.00
C LYS A 421 4.12 -27.55 38.75
N PHE A 422 4.47 -28.28 39.80
CA PHE A 422 4.76 -29.70 39.71
C PHE A 422 3.51 -30.52 39.37
N MET A 423 2.36 -30.17 39.96
CA MET A 423 1.05 -30.75 39.63
C MET A 423 0.71 -30.61 38.15
N ARG A 424 1.01 -29.46 37.54
CA ARG A 424 0.86 -29.28 36.09
C ARG A 424 1.78 -30.21 35.30
N ALA A 425 3.05 -30.34 35.68
CA ALA A 425 4.02 -31.19 34.99
C ALA A 425 3.59 -32.66 34.99
N VAL A 426 3.06 -33.14 36.12
CA VAL A 426 2.55 -34.51 36.27
C VAL A 426 1.25 -34.71 35.49
N LEU A 427 0.29 -33.78 35.60
CA LEU A 427 -0.99 -33.88 34.89
C LEU A 427 -0.81 -33.90 33.37
N GLU A 428 0.09 -33.07 32.82
CA GLU A 428 0.31 -33.02 31.37
C GLU A 428 0.75 -34.38 30.82
N MET A 429 1.62 -35.10 31.53
CA MET A 429 2.09 -36.44 31.12
C MET A 429 1.06 -37.55 31.29
N ILE A 430 0.25 -37.50 32.34
CA ILE A 430 -0.84 -38.48 32.54
C ILE A 430 -1.93 -38.25 31.49
N ALA A 431 -2.23 -36.98 31.17
CA ALA A 431 -3.26 -36.62 30.22
C ALA A 431 -2.89 -36.94 28.77
N SER A 432 -1.62 -36.85 28.39
CA SER A 432 -1.13 -37.26 27.06
C SER A 432 -1.07 -38.79 26.87
N GLN A 433 -1.32 -39.56 27.93
CA GLN A 433 -1.26 -41.04 27.95
C GLN A 433 0.13 -41.64 27.73
N ASP A 434 1.19 -40.84 27.76
CA ASP A 434 2.58 -41.33 27.62
C ASP A 434 3.10 -42.02 28.89
N VAL A 435 2.55 -41.61 30.04
CA VAL A 435 2.95 -42.04 31.38
C VAL A 435 1.71 -42.42 32.17
N CYS A 436 1.62 -43.70 32.55
CA CYS A 436 0.43 -44.24 33.21
C CYS A 436 0.72 -44.97 34.52
N THR A 437 1.97 -45.35 34.80
CA THR A 437 2.35 -46.08 36.03
C THR A 437 3.20 -45.22 36.95
N GLU A 438 3.24 -45.56 38.24
CA GLU A 438 4.04 -44.85 39.26
C GLU A 438 5.54 -44.87 38.91
N GLU A 439 6.06 -46.00 38.41
CA GLU A 439 7.47 -46.11 37.98
C GLU A 439 7.80 -45.17 36.82
N GLN A 440 6.90 -45.04 35.84
CA GLN A 440 7.09 -44.13 34.71
C GLN A 440 7.03 -42.66 35.16
N LEU A 441 6.14 -42.33 36.10
CA LEU A 441 6.02 -41.00 36.70
C LEU A 441 7.27 -40.61 37.49
N ASP A 442 7.83 -41.55 38.24
CA ASP A 442 9.08 -41.36 38.96
C ASP A 442 10.25 -41.12 37.98
N LEU A 443 10.34 -41.90 36.90
CA LEU A 443 11.35 -41.70 35.85
C LEU A 443 11.23 -40.33 35.16
N TYR A 444 10.00 -39.90 34.84
CA TYR A 444 9.75 -38.57 34.29
C TYR A 444 10.15 -37.46 35.29
N SER A 445 9.77 -37.61 36.56
CA SER A 445 10.10 -36.65 37.62
C SER A 445 11.62 -36.49 37.77
N LYS A 446 12.38 -37.60 37.69
CA LYS A 446 13.85 -37.62 37.70
C LYS A 446 14.49 -37.00 36.45
N SER A 447 13.73 -36.84 35.36
CA SER A 447 14.23 -36.22 34.13
C SER A 447 14.17 -34.69 34.15
N THR A 448 13.52 -34.09 35.14
CA THR A 448 13.39 -32.62 35.31
C THR A 448 14.72 -31.94 35.67
N LEU A 449 14.83 -30.64 35.40
CA LEU A 449 15.99 -29.85 35.83
C LEU A 449 16.04 -29.75 37.37
N LEU A 450 14.89 -29.66 38.04
CA LEU A 450 14.81 -29.70 39.50
C LEU A 450 15.61 -30.86 40.10
N PHE A 451 15.42 -32.06 39.55
CA PHE A 451 16.10 -33.26 40.03
C PHE A 451 17.60 -33.27 39.72
N SER A 452 18.01 -32.70 38.58
CA SER A 452 19.43 -32.52 38.26
C SER A 452 20.14 -31.55 39.22
N GLN A 453 19.40 -30.69 39.93
CA GLN A 453 19.95 -29.67 40.83
C GLN A 453 19.95 -30.08 42.30
N GLN A 454 18.92 -30.80 42.75
CA GLN A 454 18.82 -31.28 44.12
C GLN A 454 19.47 -32.66 44.23
N SER A 455 20.64 -32.73 44.87
CA SER A 455 21.31 -33.98 45.23
C SER A 455 20.34 -34.92 45.98
N LEU A 456 20.01 -36.05 45.36
CA LEU A 456 19.34 -37.26 45.88
C LEU A 456 18.96 -37.20 47.38
N HIS A 457 17.76 -36.71 47.71
CA HIS A 457 17.22 -36.78 49.07
C HIS A 457 15.93 -37.65 49.12
N PRO A 458 15.73 -38.49 50.15
CA PRO A 458 14.58 -39.39 50.27
C PRO A 458 13.19 -38.73 50.39
N SER A 459 13.12 -37.40 50.56
CA SER A 459 11.88 -36.62 50.68
C SER A 459 11.13 -36.44 49.34
N GLN A 460 11.63 -37.00 48.25
CA GLN A 460 11.19 -36.71 46.88
C GLN A 460 10.03 -37.61 46.38
N ASN A 461 9.96 -38.86 46.85
CA ASN A 461 8.76 -39.70 46.64
C ASN A 461 7.52 -39.11 47.33
N PHE A 462 7.71 -38.25 48.32
CA PHE A 462 6.61 -37.60 49.03
C PHE A 462 5.90 -36.56 48.14
N LEU A 463 6.66 -35.73 47.40
CA LEU A 463 6.09 -34.70 46.51
C LEU A 463 5.25 -35.31 45.38
N LEU A 464 5.75 -36.37 44.72
CA LEU A 464 5.00 -37.07 43.68
C LEU A 464 3.74 -37.74 44.24
N ASN A 465 3.87 -38.43 45.38
CA ASN A 465 2.72 -39.11 46.00
C ASN A 465 1.64 -38.14 46.47
N ASP A 466 2.01 -37.00 47.05
CA ASP A 466 1.04 -36.00 47.49
C ASP A 466 0.38 -35.30 46.29
N THR A 467 1.16 -35.00 45.24
CA THR A 467 0.61 -34.48 43.97
C THR A 467 -0.38 -35.45 43.35
N LEU A 468 -0.10 -36.76 43.33
CA LEU A 468 -1.02 -37.77 42.80
C LEU A 468 -2.30 -37.88 43.63
N LYS A 469 -2.20 -37.80 44.96
CA LYS A 469 -3.39 -37.74 45.85
C LYS A 469 -4.23 -36.51 45.54
N GLU A 470 -3.61 -35.33 45.39
CA GLU A 470 -4.33 -34.10 45.06
C GLU A 470 -5.02 -34.16 43.70
N LEU A 471 -4.33 -34.67 42.66
CA LEU A 471 -4.92 -34.86 41.34
C LEU A 471 -6.13 -35.81 41.34
N VAL A 472 -6.11 -36.83 42.20
CA VAL A 472 -7.26 -37.73 42.40
C VAL A 472 -8.37 -37.03 43.21
N ASN A 473 -8.01 -36.30 44.27
CA ASN A 473 -8.97 -35.56 45.10
C ASN A 473 -9.72 -34.48 44.30
N TYR A 474 -9.04 -33.84 43.34
CA TYR A 474 -9.64 -32.85 42.44
C TYR A 474 -10.34 -33.47 41.22
N GLU A 475 -10.46 -34.79 41.16
CA GLU A 475 -11.08 -35.53 40.05
C GLU A 475 -10.43 -35.25 38.67
N LEU A 476 -9.16 -34.84 38.65
CA LEU A 476 -8.39 -34.61 37.42
C LEU A 476 -7.81 -35.93 36.88
N VAL A 477 -7.52 -36.86 37.78
CA VAL A 477 -6.99 -38.20 37.48
C VAL A 477 -7.84 -39.24 38.20
N ARG A 478 -8.04 -40.40 37.57
CA ARG A 478 -8.65 -41.58 38.18
C ARG A 478 -7.68 -42.75 38.18
N ILE A 479 -7.85 -43.64 39.15
CA ILE A 479 -7.06 -44.87 39.26
C ILE A 479 -7.83 -46.01 38.61
N GLN A 480 -7.19 -46.69 37.64
CA GLN A 480 -7.65 -47.95 37.07
C GLN A 480 -6.76 -49.09 37.57
N LYS A 481 -7.37 -50.22 37.92
CA LYS A 481 -6.66 -51.44 38.30
C LYS A 481 -6.78 -52.44 37.16
N ASP A 482 -5.65 -52.85 36.61
CA ASP A 482 -5.56 -53.91 35.59
C ASP A 482 -4.77 -55.07 36.20
N GLY A 483 -5.47 -55.99 36.87
CA GLY A 483 -4.84 -57.04 37.69
C GLY A 483 -4.18 -56.46 38.96
N GLU A 484 -2.87 -56.69 39.10
CA GLU A 484 -2.04 -56.14 40.20
C GLU A 484 -1.45 -54.76 39.87
N GLU A 485 -1.48 -54.31 38.60
CA GLU A 485 -0.93 -53.02 38.19
C GLU A 485 -1.92 -51.85 38.42
N ILE A 486 -1.42 -50.78 39.05
CA ILE A 486 -2.14 -49.52 39.25
C ILE A 486 -1.80 -48.58 38.09
N ARG A 487 -2.82 -48.13 37.36
CA ARG A 487 -2.69 -47.15 36.28
C ARG A 487 -3.42 -45.85 36.58
N TYR A 488 -2.74 -44.74 36.39
CA TYR A 488 -3.28 -43.39 36.47
C TYR A 488 -3.76 -42.94 35.10
N VAL A 489 -5.03 -42.53 35.01
CA VAL A 489 -5.65 -42.11 33.75
C VAL A 489 -6.33 -40.76 33.97
N ALA A 490 -6.03 -39.77 33.14
CA ALA A 490 -6.70 -38.47 33.22
C ALA A 490 -8.22 -38.59 32.98
N THR A 491 -9.00 -37.86 33.76
CA THR A 491 -10.44 -37.70 33.53
C THR A 491 -10.69 -36.74 32.36
N SER A 492 -11.94 -36.58 31.93
CA SER A 492 -12.28 -35.56 30.92
C SER A 492 -11.89 -34.15 31.36
N LEU A 493 -11.94 -33.86 32.67
CA LEU A 493 -11.51 -32.58 33.23
C LEU A 493 -9.98 -32.43 33.17
N GLY A 494 -9.23 -33.47 33.56
CA GLY A 494 -7.77 -33.48 33.42
C GLY A 494 -7.31 -33.31 31.96
N LYS A 495 -7.96 -34.02 31.03
CA LYS A 495 -7.71 -33.84 29.58
C LYS A 495 -8.10 -32.45 29.09
N ALA A 496 -9.16 -31.85 29.63
CA ALA A 496 -9.56 -30.49 29.29
C ALA A 496 -8.47 -29.48 29.69
N CYS A 497 -7.89 -29.59 30.89
CA CYS A 497 -6.76 -28.77 31.33
C CYS A 497 -5.54 -28.88 30.40
N LEU A 498 -5.20 -30.09 29.94
CA LEU A 498 -4.12 -30.32 28.96
C LEU A 498 -4.41 -29.60 27.64
N SER A 499 -5.59 -29.87 27.05
CA SER A 499 -5.96 -29.33 25.73
C SER A 499 -6.01 -27.79 25.72
N SER A 500 -6.48 -27.19 26.83
CA SER A 500 -6.53 -25.74 26.98
C SER A 500 -5.22 -25.12 27.45
N SER A 501 -4.19 -25.93 27.74
CA SER A 501 -2.91 -25.50 28.31
C SER A 501 -3.05 -24.67 29.60
N MET A 502 -4.09 -24.95 30.40
CA MET A 502 -4.37 -24.30 31.67
C MET A 502 -3.66 -25.01 32.83
N SER A 503 -3.38 -24.26 33.90
CA SER A 503 -2.96 -24.89 35.16
C SER A 503 -4.13 -25.69 35.77
N PRO A 504 -3.86 -26.73 36.56
CA PRO A 504 -4.91 -27.50 37.25
C PRO A 504 -5.88 -26.61 38.05
N ASN A 505 -5.35 -25.68 38.86
CA ASN A 505 -6.16 -24.79 39.71
C ASN A 505 -7.01 -23.80 38.90
N ASP A 506 -6.47 -23.24 37.82
CA ASP A 506 -7.24 -22.38 36.92
C ASP A 506 -8.33 -23.18 36.20
N GLY A 507 -8.04 -24.41 35.80
CA GLY A 507 -9.00 -25.32 35.15
C GLY A 507 -10.17 -25.68 36.06
N ILE A 508 -9.92 -25.96 37.35
CA ILE A 508 -10.97 -26.22 38.36
C ILE A 508 -11.83 -24.96 38.59
N SER A 509 -11.18 -23.80 38.70
CA SER A 509 -11.87 -22.51 38.88
C SER A 509 -12.77 -22.20 37.69
N LEU A 510 -12.26 -22.40 36.47
CA LEU A 510 -13.01 -22.21 35.24
C LEU A 510 -14.17 -23.21 35.11
N PHE A 511 -13.95 -24.49 35.44
CA PHE A 511 -15.00 -25.50 35.43
C PHE A 511 -16.17 -25.10 36.33
N CYS A 512 -15.89 -24.65 37.56
CA CYS A 512 -16.90 -24.17 38.50
C CYS A 512 -17.67 -22.96 37.95
N GLU A 513 -16.99 -21.98 37.36
CA GLU A 513 -17.62 -20.79 36.79
C GLU A 513 -18.49 -21.12 35.57
N LEU A 514 -17.98 -21.94 34.65
CA LEU A 514 -18.74 -22.38 33.47
C LEU A 514 -19.94 -23.24 33.85
N GLN A 515 -19.82 -24.10 34.87
CA GLN A 515 -20.94 -24.91 35.35
C GLN A 515 -22.06 -24.02 35.93
N LYS A 516 -21.70 -22.96 36.67
CA LYS A 516 -22.67 -21.94 37.13
C LYS A 516 -23.27 -21.17 35.96
N ALA A 517 -22.46 -20.75 34.99
CA ALA A 517 -22.93 -20.04 33.81
C ALA A 517 -23.91 -20.89 32.97
N ARG A 518 -23.70 -22.21 32.90
CA ARG A 518 -24.64 -23.15 32.25
C ARG A 518 -26.00 -23.23 32.94
N GLN A 519 -26.09 -22.93 34.23
CA GLN A 519 -27.35 -22.89 34.96
C GLN A 519 -28.09 -21.56 34.76
N CYS A 520 -27.35 -20.45 34.66
CA CYS A 520 -27.91 -19.12 34.46
C CYS A 520 -26.95 -18.24 33.65
N LEU A 521 -27.25 -18.04 32.37
CA LEU A 521 -26.47 -17.21 31.45
C LEU A 521 -27.28 -15.98 31.02
N VAL A 522 -26.77 -14.78 31.32
CA VAL A 522 -27.33 -13.53 30.79
C VAL A 522 -26.84 -13.30 29.36
N LEU A 523 -27.76 -13.37 28.39
CA LEU A 523 -27.48 -13.16 26.96
C LEU A 523 -27.97 -11.80 26.43
N GLU A 524 -28.62 -10.99 27.28
CA GLU A 524 -29.06 -9.62 26.92
C GLU A 524 -27.85 -8.70 26.62
N THR A 525 -26.69 -9.03 27.19
CA THR A 525 -25.43 -8.33 26.96
C THR A 525 -24.30 -9.35 26.84
N ASP A 526 -23.28 -9.05 26.03
CA ASP A 526 -22.08 -9.88 25.91
C ASP A 526 -21.20 -9.90 27.17
N LEU A 527 -21.46 -9.03 28.15
CA LEU A 527 -20.61 -8.84 29.34
C LEU A 527 -20.36 -10.12 30.14
N HIS A 528 -21.37 -10.99 30.28
CA HIS A 528 -21.19 -12.24 31.04
C HIS A 528 -20.23 -13.19 30.31
N LEU A 529 -20.33 -13.28 28.99
CA LEU A 529 -19.43 -14.09 28.16
C LEU A 529 -18.02 -13.52 28.18
N ILE A 530 -17.87 -12.19 28.06
CA ILE A 530 -16.58 -11.51 28.18
C ILE A 530 -15.95 -11.75 29.55
N TYR A 531 -16.73 -11.74 30.64
CA TYR A 531 -16.22 -12.06 31.97
C TYR A 531 -15.63 -13.48 32.04
N LEU A 532 -16.34 -14.47 31.48
CA LEU A 532 -15.87 -15.87 31.45
C LEU A 532 -14.55 -16.04 30.69
N VAL A 533 -14.32 -15.22 29.66
CA VAL A 533 -13.06 -15.21 28.88
C VAL A 533 -12.07 -14.12 29.31
N THR A 534 -12.33 -13.44 30.44
CA THR A 534 -11.35 -12.52 31.03
C THR A 534 -10.34 -13.33 31.87
N PRO A 535 -9.02 -13.25 31.60
CA PRO A 535 -8.04 -14.08 32.30
C PRO A 535 -7.93 -13.77 33.81
N TYR A 536 -7.66 -14.79 34.63
CA TYR A 536 -7.49 -14.64 36.09
C TYR A 536 -6.28 -13.76 36.47
N SER A 537 -5.20 -13.85 35.69
CA SER A 537 -3.94 -13.13 35.93
C SER A 537 -4.06 -11.61 35.89
N VAL A 538 -5.13 -11.07 35.29
CA VAL A 538 -5.34 -9.62 35.13
C VAL A 538 -5.56 -8.92 36.47
N SER A 539 -6.11 -9.63 37.46
CA SER A 539 -6.30 -9.14 38.83
C SER A 539 -5.01 -8.60 39.47
N ASN A 540 -3.86 -9.15 39.07
CA ASN A 540 -2.54 -8.73 39.54
C ASN A 540 -1.87 -7.69 38.64
N GLN A 541 -2.33 -7.52 37.39
CA GLN A 541 -1.76 -6.58 36.43
C GLN A 541 -2.35 -5.17 36.57
N TRP A 542 -3.63 -5.08 36.91
CA TRP A 542 -4.31 -3.82 37.18
C TRP A 542 -4.02 -3.37 38.63
N ASN A 543 -2.87 -2.71 38.82
CA ASN A 543 -2.32 -2.41 40.14
C ASN A 543 -3.23 -1.52 40.99
N ASN A 544 -3.70 -0.39 40.44
CA ASN A 544 -4.55 0.56 41.15
C ASN A 544 -5.83 0.82 40.37
N ILE A 545 -6.96 0.32 40.87
CA ILE A 545 -8.28 0.74 40.42
C ILE A 545 -8.68 1.96 41.26
N ASP A 546 -9.10 3.03 40.60
CA ASP A 546 -9.80 4.11 41.28
C ASP A 546 -11.21 3.61 41.66
N TRP A 547 -11.40 3.33 42.94
CA TRP A 547 -12.67 2.82 43.47
C TRP A 547 -13.81 3.83 43.35
N LEU A 548 -13.51 5.13 43.32
CA LEU A 548 -14.52 6.16 43.08
C LEU A 548 -15.01 6.05 41.64
N HIS A 549 -14.07 5.91 40.70
CA HIS A 549 -14.39 5.71 39.30
C HIS A 549 -15.20 4.42 39.06
N LEU A 550 -14.82 3.29 39.68
CA LEU A 550 -15.60 2.04 39.57
C LEU A 550 -17.01 2.21 40.14
N LEU A 551 -17.20 2.96 41.23
CA LEU A 551 -18.54 3.23 41.77
C LEU A 551 -19.38 4.06 40.80
N THR A 552 -18.80 5.12 40.21
CA THR A 552 -19.48 5.93 39.19
C THR A 552 -19.86 5.09 37.96
N LEU A 553 -18.96 4.21 37.50
CA LEU A 553 -19.28 3.27 36.42
C LEU A 553 -20.43 2.34 36.83
N TRP A 554 -20.35 1.73 38.02
CA TRP A 554 -21.38 0.84 38.56
C TRP A 554 -22.75 1.50 38.56
N GLU A 555 -22.87 2.73 39.04
CA GLU A 555 -24.13 3.48 39.05
C GLU A 555 -24.70 3.69 37.63
N SER A 556 -23.83 3.98 36.66
CA SER A 556 -24.18 4.19 35.25
C SER A 556 -24.52 2.91 34.46
N LEU A 557 -24.25 1.72 35.00
CA LEU A 557 -24.53 0.45 34.33
C LEU A 557 -26.03 0.21 34.14
N THR A 558 -26.39 -0.43 33.02
CA THR A 558 -27.77 -0.89 32.78
C THR A 558 -28.19 -1.97 33.79
N SER A 559 -29.50 -2.17 33.95
CA SER A 559 -30.04 -3.21 34.83
C SER A 559 -29.53 -4.61 34.46
N ALA A 560 -29.37 -4.90 33.17
CA ALA A 560 -28.81 -6.15 32.67
C ALA A 560 -27.33 -6.33 33.09
N MET A 561 -26.50 -5.29 32.94
CA MET A 561 -25.07 -5.34 33.32
C MET A 561 -24.89 -5.45 34.83
N LYS A 562 -25.72 -4.77 35.63
CA LYS A 562 -25.73 -4.91 37.10
C LYS A 562 -26.09 -6.33 37.52
N ARG A 563 -27.09 -6.94 36.87
CA ARG A 563 -27.45 -8.36 37.08
C ARG A 563 -26.27 -9.30 36.81
N VAL A 564 -25.48 -9.06 35.75
CA VAL A 564 -24.25 -9.82 35.49
C VAL A 564 -23.26 -9.64 36.63
N GLY A 565 -23.03 -8.40 37.07
CA GLY A 565 -22.16 -8.10 38.21
C GLY A 565 -22.56 -8.86 39.48
N GLU A 566 -23.85 -8.83 39.83
CA GLU A 566 -24.39 -9.55 40.98
C GLU A 566 -24.21 -11.08 40.85
N LEU A 567 -24.47 -11.65 39.66
CA LEU A 567 -24.31 -13.09 39.39
C LEU A 567 -22.86 -13.56 39.54
N VAL A 568 -21.89 -12.78 39.09
CA VAL A 568 -20.45 -13.15 39.22
C VAL A 568 -19.89 -12.84 40.62
N GLY A 569 -20.62 -12.10 41.46
CA GLY A 569 -20.28 -11.84 42.86
C GLY A 569 -19.75 -10.43 43.16
N VAL A 570 -20.00 -9.45 42.29
CA VAL A 570 -19.75 -8.02 42.55
C VAL A 570 -20.75 -7.51 43.58
N GLN A 571 -20.26 -6.84 44.62
CA GLN A 571 -21.05 -6.32 45.72
C GLN A 571 -20.81 -4.82 45.84
N GLU A 572 -21.85 -4.00 45.65
CA GLU A 572 -21.76 -2.55 45.80
C GLU A 572 -21.24 -2.14 47.18
N SER A 573 -21.68 -2.85 48.23
CA SER A 573 -21.19 -2.66 49.60
C SER A 573 -19.67 -2.87 49.75
N PHE A 574 -19.08 -3.73 48.93
CA PHE A 574 -17.64 -3.96 48.90
C PHE A 574 -16.89 -2.85 48.17
N ILE A 575 -17.45 -2.31 47.08
CA ILE A 575 -16.89 -1.15 46.35
C ILE A 575 -16.81 0.06 47.30
N ILE A 576 -17.92 0.38 47.99
CA ILE A 576 -17.99 1.48 48.96
C ILE A 576 -16.99 1.27 50.11
N ARG A 577 -16.82 0.02 50.57
CA ARG A 577 -15.86 -0.33 51.63
C ARG A 577 -14.40 -0.09 51.19
N CYS A 578 -14.06 -0.43 49.94
CA CYS A 578 -12.74 -0.21 49.38
C CYS A 578 -12.41 1.28 49.26
N LEU A 579 -13.40 2.10 48.88
CA LEU A 579 -13.27 3.57 48.83
C LEU A 579 -12.95 4.18 50.20
N ARG A 580 -13.48 3.59 51.28
CA ARG A 580 -13.20 4.02 52.67
C ARG A 580 -11.83 3.55 53.21
N GLY A 581 -11.03 2.80 52.44
CA GLY A 581 -9.69 2.38 52.83
C GLY A 581 -9.60 1.30 53.92
N THR A 582 -10.68 0.56 54.21
CA THR A 582 -10.76 -0.40 55.35
C THR A 582 -10.34 -1.84 55.00
N ASN A 583 -9.43 -2.02 54.04
CA ASN A 583 -9.13 -3.32 53.43
C ASN A 583 -7.81 -3.96 53.95
N LYS A 584 -7.77 -4.33 55.24
CA LYS A 584 -6.58 -4.95 55.88
C LYS A 584 -6.66 -6.47 56.13
N ASN A 585 -7.68 -7.19 55.64
CA ASN A 585 -7.86 -8.62 55.92
C ASN A 585 -7.59 -9.52 54.70
N ASN A 586 -6.78 -10.58 54.86
CA ASN A 586 -6.44 -11.57 53.82
C ASN A 586 -7.67 -12.31 53.22
N ASN A 587 -8.76 -12.48 53.99
CA ASN A 587 -9.99 -13.13 53.50
C ASN A 587 -10.73 -12.33 52.40
N ASN A 588 -10.35 -11.07 52.16
CA ASN A 588 -10.98 -10.24 51.12
C ASN A 588 -10.30 -10.35 49.74
N GLN A 589 -9.21 -11.10 49.60
CA GLN A 589 -8.44 -11.14 48.35
C GLN A 589 -9.23 -11.74 47.17
N ASN A 590 -10.00 -12.81 47.41
CA ASN A 590 -10.85 -13.40 46.36
C ASN A 590 -11.96 -12.43 45.90
N LYS A 591 -12.59 -11.72 46.84
CA LYS A 591 -13.59 -10.69 46.51
C LYS A 591 -12.95 -9.55 45.72
N LEU A 592 -11.77 -9.10 46.12
CA LEU A 592 -11.00 -8.09 45.41
C LEU A 592 -10.75 -8.52 43.96
N ASN A 593 -10.30 -9.75 43.74
CA ASN A 593 -10.01 -10.28 42.40
C ASN A 593 -11.25 -10.34 41.50
N ILE A 594 -12.42 -10.73 42.03
CA ILE A 594 -13.68 -10.72 41.29
C ILE A 594 -14.03 -9.31 40.81
N HIS A 595 -13.92 -8.30 41.68
CA HIS A 595 -14.23 -6.90 41.32
C HIS A 595 -13.24 -6.35 40.30
N LYS A 596 -11.94 -6.67 40.42
CA LYS A 596 -10.92 -6.29 39.44
C LYS A 596 -11.18 -6.94 38.08
N ARG A 597 -11.56 -8.22 38.07
CA ARG A 597 -11.89 -8.97 36.85
C ARG A 597 -13.15 -8.43 36.18
N PHE A 598 -14.16 -8.06 36.95
CA PHE A 598 -15.37 -7.42 36.42
C PHE A 598 -15.09 -6.04 35.82
N TYR A 599 -14.30 -5.19 36.50
CA TYR A 599 -13.85 -3.90 35.95
C TYR A 599 -13.10 -4.06 34.62
N THR A 600 -12.27 -5.09 34.53
CA THR A 600 -11.56 -5.45 33.30
C THR A 600 -12.53 -5.88 32.20
N ALA A 601 -13.53 -6.71 32.52
CA ALA A 601 -14.54 -7.16 31.57
C ALA A 601 -15.37 -5.99 31.01
N LEU A 602 -15.62 -4.94 31.80
CA LEU A 602 -16.26 -3.71 31.32
C LEU A 602 -15.40 -2.99 30.26
N ALA A 603 -14.08 -2.91 30.45
CA ALA A 603 -13.19 -2.32 29.46
C ALA A 603 -13.13 -3.15 28.16
N LEU A 604 -13.09 -4.48 28.28
CA LEU A 604 -13.12 -5.39 27.14
C LEU A 604 -14.47 -5.35 26.39
N GLN A 605 -15.58 -5.16 27.10
CA GLN A 605 -16.91 -4.97 26.51
C GLN A 605 -16.95 -3.73 25.61
N ASP A 606 -16.39 -2.61 26.06
CA ASP A 606 -16.33 -1.39 25.23
C ASP A 606 -15.49 -1.63 23.96
N LEU A 607 -14.36 -2.34 24.07
CA LEU A 607 -13.53 -2.68 22.90
C LEU A 607 -14.26 -3.57 21.89
N VAL A 608 -14.96 -4.61 22.35
CA VAL A 608 -15.73 -5.52 21.48
C VAL A 608 -16.91 -4.80 20.81
N ASN A 609 -17.40 -3.72 21.42
CA ASN A 609 -18.40 -2.83 20.84
C ASN A 609 -17.79 -1.72 19.96
N GLU A 610 -16.55 -1.90 19.50
CA GLU A 610 -15.85 -1.01 18.57
C GLU A 610 -15.62 0.41 19.10
N VAL A 611 -15.62 0.60 20.42
CA VAL A 611 -15.18 1.88 21.01
C VAL A 611 -13.67 2.02 20.78
N PRO A 612 -13.19 3.16 20.23
CA PRO A 612 -11.77 3.34 19.93
C PRO A 612 -10.87 3.11 21.14
N LEU A 613 -9.74 2.45 20.91
CA LEU A 613 -8.83 2.02 21.97
C LEU A 613 -8.30 3.19 22.82
N SER A 614 -8.10 4.37 22.22
CA SER A 614 -7.72 5.60 22.92
C SER A 614 -8.81 6.12 23.87
N GLU A 615 -10.08 6.02 23.48
CA GLU A 615 -11.23 6.44 24.29
C GLU A 615 -11.43 5.51 25.48
N VAL A 616 -11.34 4.19 25.27
CA VAL A 616 -11.43 3.20 26.36
C VAL A 616 -10.24 3.37 27.32
N ALA A 617 -9.03 3.56 26.80
CA ALA A 617 -7.85 3.84 27.62
C ALA A 617 -8.04 5.09 28.50
N GLY A 618 -8.60 6.16 27.94
CA GLY A 618 -8.96 7.38 28.68
C GLY A 618 -10.03 7.15 29.73
N LYS A 619 -11.13 6.47 29.36
CA LYS A 619 -12.26 6.15 30.26
C LYS A 619 -11.80 5.37 31.49
N PHE A 620 -10.99 4.33 31.30
CA PHE A 620 -10.52 3.45 32.37
C PHE A 620 -9.17 3.87 32.97
N GLN A 621 -8.64 5.05 32.60
CA GLN A 621 -7.40 5.65 33.11
C GLN A 621 -6.18 4.71 33.00
N CYS A 622 -6.01 4.07 31.85
CA CYS A 622 -4.91 3.14 31.59
C CYS A 622 -4.15 3.49 30.30
N ALA A 623 -2.95 2.94 30.14
CA ALA A 623 -2.17 3.16 28.92
C ALA A 623 -2.72 2.31 27.75
N ARG A 624 -2.78 2.89 26.55
CA ARG A 624 -3.27 2.20 25.34
C ARG A 624 -2.57 0.87 25.05
N GLY A 625 -1.24 0.81 25.17
CA GLY A 625 -0.48 -0.43 24.97
C GLY A 625 -0.80 -1.51 26.00
N PHE A 626 -1.14 -1.13 27.23
CA PHE A 626 -1.59 -2.08 28.25
C PHE A 626 -2.97 -2.65 27.90
N LEU A 627 -3.90 -1.80 27.47
CA LEU A 627 -5.24 -2.22 27.05
C LEU A 627 -5.20 -3.14 25.83
N GLN A 628 -4.35 -2.84 24.83
CA GLN A 628 -4.12 -3.73 23.68
C GLN A 628 -3.50 -5.08 24.11
N GLY A 629 -2.57 -5.07 25.07
CA GLY A 629 -2.01 -6.30 25.64
C GLY A 629 -3.05 -7.15 26.36
N LEU A 630 -3.93 -6.52 27.14
CA LEU A 630 -5.05 -7.17 27.80
C LEU A 630 -6.03 -7.78 26.80
N GLN A 631 -6.38 -7.04 25.75
CA GLN A 631 -7.21 -7.51 24.64
C GLN A 631 -6.66 -8.80 24.02
N GLN A 632 -5.36 -8.84 23.73
CA GLN A 632 -4.67 -10.02 23.18
C GLN A 632 -4.62 -11.20 24.16
N ALA A 633 -4.39 -10.93 25.45
CA ALA A 633 -4.41 -11.95 26.50
C ALA A 633 -5.79 -12.58 26.65
N SER A 634 -6.86 -11.76 26.64
CA SER A 634 -8.24 -12.23 26.70
C SER A 634 -8.65 -13.01 25.45
N ALA A 635 -8.21 -12.61 24.25
CA ALA A 635 -8.42 -13.39 23.03
C ALA A 635 -7.76 -14.78 23.11
N THR A 636 -6.53 -14.84 23.63
CA THR A 636 -5.82 -16.12 23.83
C THR A 636 -6.55 -16.99 24.84
N PHE A 637 -6.99 -16.42 25.96
CA PHE A 637 -7.74 -17.13 26.98
C PHE A 637 -9.11 -17.59 26.49
N ALA A 638 -9.82 -16.80 25.65
CA ALA A 638 -11.05 -17.23 24.99
C ALA A 638 -10.84 -18.50 24.14
N GLY A 639 -9.73 -18.59 23.41
CA GLY A 639 -9.34 -19.81 22.69
C GLY A 639 -9.07 -20.99 23.62
N MET A 640 -8.40 -20.75 24.77
CA MET A 640 -8.18 -21.78 25.79
C MET A 640 -9.50 -22.29 26.38
N VAL A 641 -10.43 -21.39 26.71
CA VAL A 641 -11.77 -21.74 27.23
C VAL A 641 -12.59 -22.50 26.17
N THR A 642 -12.46 -22.14 24.90
CA THR A 642 -13.10 -22.85 23.78
C THR A 642 -12.62 -24.31 23.71
N SER A 643 -11.29 -24.53 23.73
CA SER A 643 -10.71 -25.88 23.75
C SER A 643 -11.13 -26.67 24.99
N PHE A 644 -11.22 -26.00 26.15
CA PHE A 644 -11.67 -26.61 27.40
C PHE A 644 -13.13 -27.11 27.29
N CYS A 645 -14.03 -26.28 26.76
CA CYS A 645 -15.42 -26.64 26.53
C CYS A 645 -15.57 -27.79 25.51
N HIS A 646 -14.77 -27.76 24.42
CA HIS A 646 -14.74 -28.82 23.42
C HIS A 646 -14.40 -30.18 24.05
N GLN A 647 -13.34 -30.23 24.86
CA GLN A 647 -12.90 -31.47 25.49
C GLN A 647 -13.89 -32.02 26.53
N LEU A 648 -14.68 -31.14 27.17
CA LEU A 648 -15.77 -31.53 28.06
C LEU A 648 -17.07 -31.91 27.32
N GLY A 649 -17.11 -31.76 25.99
CA GLY A 649 -18.29 -32.01 25.17
C GLY A 649 -19.39 -30.95 25.32
N TRP A 650 -19.06 -29.75 25.81
CA TRP A 650 -20.01 -28.67 26.06
C TRP A 650 -20.24 -27.80 24.81
N LYS A 651 -20.74 -28.42 23.74
CA LYS A 651 -20.89 -27.82 22.40
C LYS A 651 -21.59 -26.45 22.39
N ASN A 652 -22.65 -26.29 23.19
CA ASN A 652 -23.38 -25.01 23.23
C ASN A 652 -22.52 -23.87 23.80
N MET A 653 -21.75 -24.14 24.86
CA MET A 653 -20.84 -23.16 25.45
C MET A 653 -19.66 -22.88 24.51
N GLU A 654 -19.12 -23.92 23.90
CA GLU A 654 -18.05 -23.82 22.89
C GLU A 654 -18.47 -22.90 21.73
N MET A 655 -19.64 -23.12 21.14
CA MET A 655 -20.14 -22.31 20.02
C MET A 655 -20.24 -20.83 20.38
N ILE A 656 -20.75 -20.50 21.57
CA ILE A 656 -20.93 -19.11 22.01
C ILE A 656 -19.57 -18.46 22.31
N ILE A 657 -18.66 -19.18 22.97
CA ILE A 657 -17.35 -18.64 23.39
C ILE A 657 -16.39 -18.49 22.20
N SER A 658 -16.44 -19.41 21.23
CA SER A 658 -15.52 -19.42 20.08
C SER A 658 -15.49 -18.11 19.30
N GLN A 659 -16.62 -17.41 19.23
CA GLN A 659 -16.74 -16.12 18.53
C GLN A 659 -15.93 -15.00 19.21
N PHE A 660 -15.68 -15.10 20.52
CA PHE A 660 -15.01 -14.06 21.28
C PHE A 660 -13.49 -14.05 21.09
N GLN A 661 -12.89 -15.13 20.57
CA GLN A 661 -11.46 -15.14 20.28
C GLN A 661 -11.10 -14.04 19.28
N ASP A 662 -11.76 -14.01 18.12
CA ASP A 662 -11.48 -13.01 17.07
C ASP A 662 -12.09 -11.65 17.39
N ARG A 663 -13.29 -11.61 17.98
CA ARG A 663 -13.93 -10.35 18.41
C ARG A 663 -13.09 -9.61 19.43
N LEU A 664 -12.53 -10.30 20.42
CA LEU A 664 -11.58 -9.70 21.36
C LEU A 664 -10.28 -9.36 20.64
N HIS A 665 -9.71 -10.26 19.82
CA HIS A 665 -8.42 -10.00 19.16
C HIS A 665 -8.41 -8.70 18.35
N PHE A 666 -9.49 -8.43 17.60
CA PHE A 666 -9.61 -7.24 16.75
C PHE A 666 -10.40 -6.08 17.38
N GLY A 667 -11.18 -6.33 18.44
CA GLY A 667 -12.04 -5.32 19.06
C GLY A 667 -13.22 -4.97 18.17
N ILE A 668 -13.97 -5.98 17.74
CA ILE A 668 -15.02 -5.85 16.74
C ILE A 668 -16.33 -6.54 17.14
N HIS A 669 -17.43 -6.07 16.55
CA HIS A 669 -18.69 -6.77 16.59
C HIS A 669 -18.65 -8.05 15.72
N SER A 670 -19.56 -8.99 16.00
CA SER A 670 -19.59 -10.32 15.36
C SER A 670 -19.81 -10.29 13.85
N GLU A 671 -20.44 -9.25 13.31
CA GLU A 671 -20.73 -9.10 11.88
C GLU A 671 -19.48 -8.85 11.02
N LEU A 672 -18.39 -8.36 11.61
CA LEU A 672 -17.14 -8.09 10.90
C LEU A 672 -16.23 -9.33 10.79
N LEU A 673 -16.57 -10.44 11.46
CA LEU A 673 -15.74 -11.65 11.51
C LEU A 673 -15.42 -12.23 10.12
N GLU A 674 -16.37 -12.16 9.18
CA GLU A 674 -16.17 -12.62 7.81
C GLU A 674 -15.07 -11.83 7.08
N LEU A 675 -15.07 -10.51 7.25
CA LEU A 675 -14.10 -9.60 6.63
C LEU A 675 -12.71 -9.73 7.25
N MET A 676 -12.64 -9.97 8.56
CA MET A 676 -11.38 -10.10 9.28
C MET A 676 -10.56 -11.36 8.90
N LYS A 677 -11.12 -12.26 8.09
CA LYS A 677 -10.34 -13.33 7.42
C LYS A 677 -9.27 -12.77 6.47
N LEU A 678 -9.42 -11.52 6.00
CA LEU A 678 -8.44 -10.82 5.18
C LEU A 678 -7.34 -10.20 6.07
N SER A 679 -6.10 -10.66 5.90
CA SER A 679 -4.95 -10.24 6.71
C SER A 679 -4.61 -8.74 6.63
N SER A 680 -5.06 -8.04 5.58
CA SER A 680 -4.80 -6.61 5.39
C SER A 680 -5.83 -5.68 6.05
N LEU A 681 -6.93 -6.23 6.60
CA LEU A 681 -7.98 -5.45 7.25
C LEU A 681 -7.76 -5.35 8.76
N ASN A 682 -8.14 -4.20 9.31
CA ASN A 682 -8.29 -3.97 10.74
C ASN A 682 -9.76 -3.64 11.05
N GLY A 683 -10.14 -3.57 12.33
CA GLY A 683 -11.53 -3.31 12.72
C GLY A 683 -12.16 -2.07 12.06
N VAL A 684 -11.42 -0.95 12.02
CA VAL A 684 -11.89 0.31 11.42
C VAL A 684 -12.13 0.19 9.91
N ARG A 685 -11.19 -0.44 9.18
CA ARG A 685 -11.32 -0.66 7.73
C ARG A 685 -12.43 -1.65 7.42
N ALA A 686 -12.52 -2.74 8.17
CA ALA A 686 -13.59 -3.72 8.04
C ALA A 686 -14.96 -3.08 8.26
N ARG A 687 -15.12 -2.26 9.31
CA ARG A 687 -16.34 -1.48 9.56
C ARG A 687 -16.67 -0.54 8.40
N THR A 688 -15.67 0.15 7.85
CA THR A 688 -15.89 1.07 6.73
C THR A 688 -16.35 0.33 5.47
N LEU A 689 -15.74 -0.81 5.16
CA LEU A 689 -16.14 -1.67 4.04
C LEU A 689 -17.55 -2.23 4.25
N PHE A 690 -17.85 -2.72 5.45
CA PHE A 690 -19.17 -3.22 5.82
C PHE A 690 -20.25 -2.14 5.64
N ASN A 691 -20.01 -0.92 6.14
CA ASN A 691 -20.91 0.22 5.96
C ASN A 691 -21.06 0.66 4.49
N ALA A 692 -20.09 0.32 3.63
CA ALA A 692 -20.16 0.55 2.19
C ALA A 692 -20.89 -0.58 1.42
N GLY A 693 -21.40 -1.60 2.12
CA GLY A 693 -22.13 -2.74 1.56
C GLY A 693 -21.26 -3.96 1.27
N PHE A 694 -19.98 -3.96 1.67
CA PHE A 694 -19.08 -5.10 1.53
C PHE A 694 -19.08 -5.93 2.82
N GLU A 695 -20.08 -6.79 2.97
CA GLU A 695 -20.28 -7.58 4.19
C GLU A 695 -19.45 -8.88 4.23
N THR A 696 -19.01 -9.38 3.07
CA THR A 696 -18.34 -10.69 2.95
C THR A 696 -17.08 -10.63 2.07
N VAL A 697 -16.18 -11.59 2.24
CA VAL A 697 -14.99 -11.73 1.36
C VAL A 697 -15.39 -11.89 -0.12
N ALA A 698 -16.49 -12.59 -0.39
CA ALA A 698 -17.03 -12.74 -1.74
C ALA A 698 -17.48 -11.39 -2.34
N SER A 699 -18.11 -10.53 -1.54
CA SER A 699 -18.53 -9.19 -1.99
C SER A 699 -17.33 -8.33 -2.41
N ILE A 700 -16.24 -8.39 -1.64
CA ILE A 700 -14.98 -7.70 -1.97
C ILE A 700 -14.36 -8.28 -3.25
N ALA A 701 -14.27 -9.61 -3.35
CA ALA A 701 -13.68 -10.29 -4.51
C ALA A 701 -14.44 -10.00 -5.82
N SER A 702 -15.75 -9.74 -5.74
CA SER A 702 -16.60 -9.41 -6.89
C SER A 702 -16.60 -7.93 -7.28
N ALA A 703 -16.05 -7.06 -6.44
CA ALA A 703 -16.12 -5.61 -6.63
C ALA A 703 -14.94 -5.05 -7.41
N GLU A 704 -15.16 -3.95 -8.13
CA GLU A 704 -14.07 -3.25 -8.81
C GLU A 704 -13.14 -2.56 -7.79
N VAL A 705 -11.84 -2.61 -8.08
CA VAL A 705 -10.78 -2.05 -7.20
C VAL A 705 -11.05 -0.60 -6.83
N ASN A 706 -11.52 0.22 -7.78
CA ASN A 706 -11.82 1.63 -7.55
C ASN A 706 -12.96 1.84 -6.53
N VAL A 707 -13.95 0.94 -6.47
CA VAL A 707 -15.06 1.05 -5.51
C VAL A 707 -14.58 0.71 -4.10
N ILE A 708 -13.72 -0.29 -3.98
CA ILE A 708 -13.08 -0.67 -2.70
C ILE A 708 -12.15 0.45 -2.23
N GLU A 709 -11.33 1.03 -3.12
CA GLU A 709 -10.45 2.16 -2.81
C GLU A 709 -11.26 3.36 -2.30
N ASN A 710 -12.35 3.72 -3.00
CA ASN A 710 -13.24 4.80 -2.58
C ASN A 710 -13.92 4.53 -1.23
N ALA A 711 -14.29 3.29 -0.94
CA ALA A 711 -14.83 2.91 0.36
C ALA A 711 -13.76 3.05 1.46
N LEU A 712 -12.55 2.54 1.22
CA LEU A 712 -11.43 2.64 2.17
C LEU A 712 -10.98 4.08 2.39
N HIS A 713 -11.09 4.97 1.39
CA HIS A 713 -10.80 6.40 1.56
C HIS A 713 -11.68 7.07 2.59
N LYS A 714 -12.90 6.58 2.82
CA LYS A 714 -13.80 7.07 3.87
C LYS A 714 -13.39 6.63 5.28
N SER A 715 -12.47 5.65 5.40
CA SER A 715 -12.03 5.10 6.71
C SER A 715 -11.03 5.99 7.43
N VAL A 716 -10.40 6.94 6.71
CA VAL A 716 -9.46 7.88 7.32
C VAL A 716 -10.28 8.97 8.03
N PRO A 717 -10.12 9.18 9.35
CA PRO A 717 -10.88 10.20 10.06
C PRO A 717 -10.62 11.57 9.43
N PHE A 718 -11.69 12.16 8.87
CA PHE A 718 -11.67 13.52 8.38
C PHE A 718 -11.55 14.47 9.59
N GLN A 719 -10.35 15.02 9.79
CA GLN A 719 -10.17 16.18 10.65
C GLN A 719 -10.41 17.44 9.82
N SER A 720 -11.36 18.27 10.21
CA SER A 720 -11.73 19.48 9.47
C SER A 720 -10.52 20.38 9.21
N GLU A 721 -10.43 20.93 8.01
CA GLU A 721 -9.42 21.89 7.55
C GLU A 721 -9.36 23.22 8.34
N LYS A 722 -10.17 23.40 9.38
CA LYS A 722 -10.33 24.66 10.13
C LYS A 722 -9.57 24.77 11.46
N GLN A 723 -8.70 23.81 11.80
CA GLN A 723 -7.93 23.85 13.06
C GLN A 723 -6.40 23.85 12.88
N ARG A 724 -5.88 24.33 11.74
CA ARG A 724 -4.44 24.58 11.59
C ARG A 724 -4.19 25.86 10.80
N ASP A 725 -3.75 26.90 11.50
CA ASP A 725 -3.31 28.17 10.92
C ASP A 725 -1.88 28.09 10.31
N GLU A 726 -1.27 26.90 10.21
CA GLU A 726 0.14 26.72 9.81
C GLU A 726 0.43 25.53 8.86
N ASP A 727 -0.55 24.98 8.13
CA ASP A 727 -0.26 23.94 7.11
C ASP A 727 -0.01 24.61 5.73
N ASP A 728 1.24 24.57 5.23
CA ASP A 728 1.65 25.10 3.92
C ASP A 728 1.30 24.14 2.76
N MET A 729 1.09 24.69 1.55
CA MET A 729 0.77 23.92 0.32
C MET A 729 1.80 22.84 -0.07
N SER A 730 3.02 22.90 0.50
CA SER A 730 4.07 21.87 0.40
C SER A 730 3.65 20.56 1.09
N ASP A 731 3.02 20.67 2.26
CA ASP A 731 2.76 19.51 3.12
C ASP A 731 1.51 18.75 2.68
N LEU A 732 0.62 19.43 1.95
CA LEU A 732 -0.49 18.81 1.21
C LEU A 732 0.02 18.01 -0.01
N ARG A 733 1.09 18.45 -0.67
CA ARG A 733 1.67 17.77 -1.85
C ARG A 733 2.46 16.50 -1.49
N LYS A 734 3.12 16.47 -0.31
CA LYS A 734 3.87 15.29 0.16
C LYS A 734 2.94 14.12 0.56
N ARG A 735 1.79 14.42 1.18
CA ARG A 735 0.75 13.42 1.55
C ARG A 735 0.14 12.69 0.34
N ASN A 736 0.16 13.28 -0.85
CA ASN A 736 -0.36 12.64 -2.07
C ASN A 736 0.66 11.73 -2.78
N LYS A 737 1.97 11.89 -2.49
CA LYS A 737 3.03 10.98 -2.97
C LYS A 737 3.22 9.74 -2.09
N ILE A 738 2.92 9.86 -0.80
CA ILE A 738 3.24 8.85 0.20
C ILE A 738 1.94 8.13 0.58
N LYS A 739 1.36 7.38 -0.36
CA LYS A 739 0.25 6.47 -0.06
C LYS A 739 0.80 5.11 0.42
N ASN A 740 1.61 5.11 1.47
CA ASN A 740 2.13 3.89 2.06
C ASN A 740 1.14 3.40 3.13
N ILE A 741 0.24 2.49 2.74
CA ILE A 741 -0.47 1.66 3.72
C ILE A 741 0.58 0.76 4.35
N TRP A 742 0.89 1.01 5.62
CA TRP A 742 1.80 0.14 6.36
C TRP A 742 1.13 -1.21 6.59
N ILE A 743 1.75 -2.27 6.06
CA ILE A 743 1.46 -3.66 6.39
C ILE A 743 2.69 -4.18 7.14
N THR A 744 2.50 -4.62 8.38
CA THR A 744 3.56 -5.23 9.19
C THR A 744 4.36 -6.25 8.39
N GLY A 745 5.69 -6.11 8.35
CA GLY A 745 6.60 -7.10 7.74
C GLY A 745 6.93 -6.88 6.25
N TYR A 746 6.29 -5.92 5.57
CA TYR A 746 6.62 -5.58 4.19
C TYR A 746 7.24 -4.17 4.13
N CYS A 747 8.57 -4.10 4.03
CA CYS A 747 9.27 -2.86 3.68
C CYS A 747 9.17 -2.63 2.17
N GLY A 748 8.89 -1.40 1.74
CA GLY A 748 8.92 -0.95 0.34
C GLY A 748 10.30 -0.98 -0.34
N GLU A 749 11.24 -1.82 0.12
CA GLU A 749 12.59 -1.93 -0.46
C GLU A 749 12.60 -2.68 -1.81
N HIS A 750 11.69 -3.64 -2.03
CA HIS A 750 11.64 -4.43 -3.26
C HIS A 750 11.30 -3.59 -4.50
N GLU A 751 10.49 -2.55 -4.36
CA GLU A 751 10.06 -1.71 -5.49
C GLU A 751 11.25 -0.93 -6.07
N GLN A 752 12.13 -0.40 -5.20
CA GLN A 752 13.28 0.37 -5.64
C GLN A 752 14.33 -0.51 -6.34
N ILE A 753 14.55 -1.73 -5.84
CA ILE A 753 15.46 -2.70 -6.45
C ILE A 753 14.92 -3.18 -7.80
N PHE A 754 13.63 -3.50 -7.87
CA PHE A 754 12.97 -3.90 -9.11
C PHE A 754 13.05 -2.78 -10.16
N LYS A 755 12.73 -1.55 -9.76
CA LYS A 755 12.84 -0.37 -10.61
C LYS A 755 14.25 -0.19 -11.16
N THR A 756 15.27 -0.29 -10.31
CA THR A 756 16.67 -0.15 -10.72
C THR A 756 17.07 -1.22 -11.75
N LYS A 757 16.79 -2.49 -11.48
CA LYS A 757 17.13 -3.60 -12.40
C LYS A 757 16.37 -3.52 -13.73
N MET A 758 15.08 -3.21 -13.68
CA MET A 758 14.28 -3.09 -14.90
C MET A 758 14.69 -1.88 -15.72
N SER A 759 15.04 -0.76 -15.09
CA SER A 759 15.62 0.40 -15.78
C SER A 759 16.93 0.03 -16.49
N GLU A 760 17.81 -0.75 -15.88
CA GLU A 760 19.05 -1.24 -16.52
C GLU A 760 18.75 -2.13 -17.74
N ILE A 761 17.82 -3.08 -17.62
CA ILE A 761 17.44 -3.99 -18.71
C ILE A 761 16.83 -3.20 -19.88
N LEU A 762 15.87 -2.33 -19.60
CA LEU A 762 15.15 -1.57 -20.62
C LEU A 762 16.01 -0.49 -21.27
N SER A 763 17.12 -0.07 -20.63
CA SER A 763 18.06 0.90 -21.20
C SER A 763 19.04 0.27 -22.20
N ASN A 764 18.98 -1.04 -22.42
CA ASN A 764 19.88 -1.72 -23.34
C ASN A 764 19.43 -1.54 -24.80
N ASP A 765 20.26 -0.87 -25.60
CA ASP A 765 20.01 -0.64 -27.03
C ASP A 765 19.99 -1.91 -27.88
N SER A 766 20.51 -3.04 -27.38
CA SER A 766 20.46 -4.34 -28.07
C SER A 766 19.16 -5.11 -27.84
N LEU A 767 18.28 -4.63 -26.96
CA LEU A 767 17.04 -5.32 -26.60
C LEU A 767 15.96 -5.04 -27.65
N GLN A 768 15.43 -6.09 -28.28
CA GLN A 768 14.25 -6.01 -29.14
C GLN A 768 13.01 -6.32 -28.30
N LEU A 769 12.06 -5.39 -28.25
CA LEU A 769 10.84 -5.52 -27.47
C LEU A 769 9.62 -5.71 -28.37
N ASP A 770 8.97 -6.85 -28.26
CA ASP A 770 7.69 -7.12 -28.91
C ASP A 770 6.55 -6.72 -27.98
N MET A 771 5.73 -5.76 -28.40
CA MET A 771 4.64 -5.23 -27.59
C MET A 771 3.30 -5.34 -28.32
N LEU A 772 2.23 -5.58 -27.56
CA LEU A 772 0.88 -5.56 -28.11
C LEU A 772 0.52 -4.16 -28.65
N SER A 773 0.87 -3.11 -27.92
CA SER A 773 0.64 -1.70 -28.29
C SER A 773 1.67 -0.83 -27.57
N ILE A 774 2.66 -0.30 -28.30
CA ILE A 774 3.69 0.60 -27.78
C ILE A 774 3.02 1.84 -27.20
N LYS A 775 2.03 2.39 -27.91
CA LYS A 775 1.28 3.58 -27.52
C LYS A 775 0.76 3.47 -26.08
N THR A 776 0.23 2.30 -25.71
CA THR A 776 -0.38 2.10 -24.38
C THR A 776 0.66 2.10 -23.26
N TYR A 777 1.82 1.49 -23.50
CA TYR A 777 2.78 1.20 -22.43
C TYR A 777 3.98 2.15 -22.38
N TYR A 778 4.30 2.85 -23.47
CA TYR A 778 5.51 3.66 -23.56
C TYR A 778 5.55 4.80 -22.53
N ALA A 779 4.45 5.56 -22.40
CA ALA A 779 4.37 6.65 -21.43
C ALA A 779 4.46 6.14 -19.98
N GLU A 780 3.85 4.98 -19.68
CA GLU A 780 3.93 4.34 -18.37
C GLU A 780 5.34 3.85 -18.08
N ILE A 781 5.97 3.11 -18.99
CA ILE A 781 7.36 2.64 -18.86
C ILE A 781 8.30 3.81 -18.61
N LYS A 782 8.15 4.90 -19.36
CA LYS A 782 8.98 6.10 -19.18
C LYS A 782 8.71 6.77 -17.83
N LYS A 783 7.46 6.81 -17.35
CA LYS A 783 7.09 7.36 -16.04
C LYS A 783 7.63 6.51 -14.88
N TYR A 784 7.53 5.19 -14.99
CA TYR A 784 7.96 4.27 -13.93
C TYR A 784 9.47 4.04 -13.90
N PHE A 785 10.12 3.87 -15.06
CA PHE A 785 11.54 3.48 -15.15
C PHE A 785 12.47 4.61 -15.61
N GLY A 786 11.96 5.69 -16.21
CA GLY A 786 12.78 6.81 -16.69
C GLY A 786 13.56 6.53 -17.97
N VAL A 787 13.18 5.50 -18.74
CA VAL A 787 13.94 5.00 -19.89
C VAL A 787 13.20 5.27 -21.21
N ASN A 788 13.93 5.60 -22.26
CA ASN A 788 13.42 5.65 -23.63
C ASN A 788 13.67 4.30 -24.32
N LEU A 789 12.62 3.70 -24.88
CA LEU A 789 12.76 2.41 -25.58
C LEU A 789 13.40 2.59 -26.96
N SER A 790 14.38 1.75 -27.28
CA SER A 790 15.16 1.76 -28.54
C SER A 790 14.42 1.03 -29.69
N TYR A 791 14.46 -0.29 -29.75
CA TYR A 791 13.82 -1.11 -30.80
C TYR A 791 12.56 -1.80 -30.28
N CYS A 792 11.42 -1.46 -30.88
CA CYS A 792 10.13 -2.01 -30.46
C CYS A 792 9.28 -2.38 -31.67
N ASN A 793 8.67 -3.55 -31.63
CA ASN A 793 7.63 -3.98 -32.55
C ASN A 793 6.25 -3.75 -31.93
N ASP A 794 5.31 -3.25 -32.73
CA ASP A 794 3.92 -2.99 -32.31
C ASP A 794 2.95 -3.83 -33.14
N VAL A 795 2.39 -4.85 -32.49
CA VAL A 795 1.48 -5.80 -33.13
C VAL A 795 0.15 -5.15 -33.56
N SER A 796 -0.39 -4.25 -32.74
CA SER A 796 -1.65 -3.57 -33.04
C SER A 796 -1.51 -2.60 -34.21
N LEU A 797 -0.38 -1.90 -34.27
CA LEU A 797 -0.08 -0.97 -35.35
C LEU A 797 0.22 -1.69 -36.67
N ALA A 798 0.99 -2.78 -36.62
CA ALA A 798 1.21 -3.66 -37.76
C ALA A 798 -0.11 -4.20 -38.31
N GLU A 799 -1.01 -4.64 -37.42
CA GLU A 799 -2.34 -5.09 -37.82
C GLU A 799 -3.16 -3.98 -38.49
N TRP A 800 -3.19 -2.78 -37.90
CA TRP A 800 -3.93 -1.65 -38.45
C TRP A 800 -3.41 -1.21 -39.84
N LEU A 801 -2.12 -1.35 -40.10
CA LEU A 801 -1.55 -1.10 -41.43
C LEU A 801 -1.94 -2.17 -42.46
N LEU A 802 -2.01 -3.44 -42.04
CA LEU A 802 -2.46 -4.54 -42.89
C LEU A 802 -3.97 -4.50 -43.14
N ASP A 803 -4.74 -4.06 -42.15
CA ASP A 803 -6.19 -4.02 -42.15
C ASP A 803 -6.72 -2.77 -41.42
N SER A 804 -6.94 -1.69 -42.17
CA SER A 804 -7.22 -0.35 -41.63
C SER A 804 -8.68 -0.14 -41.19
N GLU A 805 -9.19 -1.02 -40.34
CA GLU A 805 -10.44 -0.83 -39.62
C GLU A 805 -10.24 -0.08 -38.29
N GLU A 806 -11.30 0.60 -37.82
CA GLU A 806 -11.27 1.36 -36.54
C GLU A 806 -11.28 0.47 -35.29
N LYS A 807 -11.43 -0.85 -35.44
CA LYS A 807 -11.49 -1.80 -34.32
C LYS A 807 -10.10 -2.36 -34.04
N ILE A 808 -9.60 -2.10 -32.83
CA ILE A 808 -8.36 -2.73 -32.34
C ILE A 808 -8.63 -4.22 -32.11
N SER A 809 -7.91 -5.08 -32.82
CA SER A 809 -7.99 -6.54 -32.68
C SER A 809 -7.46 -6.97 -31.31
N THR A 810 -8.19 -7.82 -30.61
CA THR A 810 -7.67 -8.41 -29.37
C THR A 810 -6.60 -9.45 -29.69
N ILE A 811 -5.77 -9.80 -28.70
CA ILE A 811 -4.77 -10.86 -28.88
C ILE A 811 -5.39 -12.21 -29.25
N ALA A 812 -6.62 -12.50 -28.82
CA ALA A 812 -7.35 -13.70 -29.23
C ALA A 812 -7.78 -13.63 -30.71
N ASP A 813 -8.24 -12.47 -31.17
CA ASP A 813 -8.57 -12.25 -32.59
C ASP A 813 -7.32 -12.42 -33.48
N LEU A 814 -6.19 -11.89 -33.02
CA LEU A 814 -4.90 -11.98 -33.73
C LEU A 814 -4.32 -13.39 -33.71
N ALA A 815 -4.38 -14.10 -32.59
CA ALA A 815 -3.95 -15.49 -32.50
C ALA A 815 -4.78 -16.38 -33.43
N PHE A 816 -6.09 -16.14 -33.53
CA PHE A 816 -6.92 -16.82 -34.51
C PHE A 816 -6.55 -16.46 -35.94
N LYS A 817 -6.35 -15.17 -36.26
CA LYS A 817 -6.04 -14.69 -37.62
C LYS A 817 -4.68 -15.16 -38.15
N TYR A 818 -3.65 -15.16 -37.31
CA TYR A 818 -2.26 -15.42 -37.75
C TYR A 818 -1.73 -16.80 -37.36
N CYS A 819 -2.26 -17.40 -36.30
CA CYS A 819 -1.78 -18.68 -35.77
C CYS A 819 -2.84 -19.80 -35.87
N ASP A 820 -4.07 -19.51 -36.34
CA ASP A 820 -5.21 -20.44 -36.36
C ASP A 820 -5.56 -21.00 -34.96
N LEU A 821 -5.30 -20.19 -33.91
CA LEU A 821 -5.53 -20.57 -32.51
C LEU A 821 -6.82 -19.92 -31.99
N ASP A 822 -7.88 -20.72 -31.85
CA ASP A 822 -9.11 -20.31 -31.16
C ASP A 822 -8.94 -20.46 -29.64
N LEU A 823 -8.35 -19.43 -29.01
CA LEU A 823 -8.11 -19.41 -27.56
C LEU A 823 -9.39 -19.63 -26.74
N GLN A 824 -10.58 -19.28 -27.27
CA GLN A 824 -11.83 -19.45 -26.51
C GLN A 824 -12.28 -20.90 -26.41
N LYS A 825 -11.86 -21.75 -27.37
CA LYS A 825 -12.22 -23.18 -27.41
C LYS A 825 -11.07 -24.11 -27.02
N MET A 826 -9.86 -23.58 -26.90
CA MET A 826 -8.68 -24.37 -26.59
C MET A 826 -8.65 -24.82 -25.12
N GLU A 827 -8.30 -26.09 -24.92
CA GLU A 827 -7.98 -26.65 -23.60
C GLU A 827 -6.49 -26.43 -23.31
N ILE A 828 -6.20 -25.74 -22.20
CA ILE A 828 -4.84 -25.32 -21.83
C ILE A 828 -4.39 -26.15 -20.64
N LYS A 829 -3.30 -26.90 -20.81
CA LYS A 829 -2.73 -27.74 -19.77
C LYS A 829 -1.70 -26.95 -18.95
N ILE A 830 -1.99 -26.72 -17.67
CA ILE A 830 -1.12 -26.02 -16.71
C ILE A 830 -0.99 -26.90 -15.48
N ASP A 831 0.23 -27.25 -15.06
CA ASP A 831 0.49 -28.10 -13.89
C ASP A 831 -0.34 -29.40 -13.86
N ASN A 832 -0.44 -30.07 -15.01
CA ASN A 832 -1.26 -31.26 -15.24
C ASN A 832 -2.77 -31.10 -15.08
N GLN A 833 -3.28 -29.87 -14.93
CA GLN A 833 -4.71 -29.56 -14.95
C GLN A 833 -5.12 -28.97 -16.30
N ILE A 834 -6.29 -29.36 -16.80
CA ILE A 834 -6.90 -28.79 -17.99
C ILE A 834 -7.75 -27.59 -17.58
N LYS A 835 -7.44 -26.42 -18.13
CA LYS A 835 -8.16 -25.17 -17.89
C LYS A 835 -8.66 -24.58 -19.21
N SER A 836 -9.80 -23.89 -19.13
CA SER A 836 -10.30 -23.05 -20.22
C SER A 836 -9.67 -21.66 -20.17
N TYR A 837 -9.64 -20.93 -21.29
CA TYR A 837 -9.13 -19.55 -21.36
C TYR A 837 -9.80 -18.60 -20.37
N LYS A 838 -11.10 -18.78 -20.09
CA LYS A 838 -11.83 -17.96 -19.09
C LYS A 838 -11.49 -18.28 -17.64
N SER A 839 -10.96 -19.47 -17.37
CA SER A 839 -10.59 -19.92 -16.03
C SER A 839 -9.13 -19.66 -15.66
N LEU A 840 -8.35 -19.06 -16.58
CA LEU A 840 -6.97 -18.68 -16.29
C LEU A 840 -6.93 -17.51 -15.31
N ASN A 841 -6.01 -17.59 -14.35
CA ASN A 841 -5.70 -16.44 -13.51
C ASN A 841 -4.89 -15.39 -14.31
N MET A 842 -4.67 -14.21 -13.70
CA MET A 842 -3.97 -13.10 -14.36
C MET A 842 -2.55 -13.48 -14.84
N HIS A 843 -1.79 -14.23 -14.04
CA HIS A 843 -0.43 -14.63 -14.39
C HIS A 843 -0.41 -15.61 -15.56
N GLU A 844 -1.23 -16.65 -15.50
CA GLU A 844 -1.38 -17.65 -16.56
C GLU A 844 -1.81 -17.00 -17.88
N MET A 845 -2.75 -16.06 -17.80
CA MET A 845 -3.21 -15.26 -18.94
C MET A 845 -2.07 -14.43 -19.53
N ASN A 846 -1.26 -13.77 -18.70
CA ASN A 846 -0.13 -12.97 -19.18
C ASN A 846 0.98 -13.82 -19.83
N CYS A 847 1.26 -15.01 -19.31
CA CYS A 847 2.18 -15.95 -19.94
C CYS A 847 1.68 -16.40 -21.32
N LEU A 848 0.40 -16.78 -21.43
CA LEU A 848 -0.22 -17.15 -22.69
C LEU A 848 -0.18 -16.00 -23.70
N ARG A 849 -0.47 -14.77 -23.25
CA ARG A 849 -0.39 -13.57 -24.09
C ARG A 849 1.03 -13.32 -24.60
N ALA A 850 2.03 -13.41 -23.73
CA ALA A 850 3.43 -13.25 -24.13
C ALA A 850 3.85 -14.29 -25.18
N TRP A 851 3.43 -15.55 -24.99
CA TRP A 851 3.70 -16.61 -25.97
C TRP A 851 3.01 -16.36 -27.32
N CYS A 852 1.73 -15.97 -27.33
CA CYS A 852 1.01 -15.64 -28.55
C CYS A 852 1.64 -14.46 -29.29
N LEU A 853 2.07 -13.41 -28.57
CA LEU A 853 2.73 -12.23 -29.15
C LEU A 853 3.96 -12.62 -29.97
N CYS A 854 4.83 -13.48 -29.42
CA CYS A 854 6.05 -13.91 -30.09
C CYS A 854 5.78 -14.60 -31.44
N ASP A 855 4.67 -15.33 -31.58
CA ASP A 855 4.34 -16.00 -32.84
C ASP A 855 3.62 -15.07 -33.82
N ILE A 856 2.70 -14.23 -33.32
CA ILE A 856 1.99 -13.23 -34.12
C ILE A 856 2.98 -12.26 -34.80
N VAL A 857 3.97 -11.74 -34.06
CA VAL A 857 4.99 -10.83 -34.59
C VAL A 857 5.72 -11.46 -35.78
N LYS A 858 6.17 -12.71 -35.64
CA LYS A 858 6.88 -13.43 -36.72
C LYS A 858 6.03 -13.57 -37.98
N GLN A 859 4.72 -13.80 -37.84
CA GLN A 859 3.83 -13.94 -39.00
C GLN A 859 3.52 -12.58 -39.64
N GLN A 860 3.31 -11.54 -38.83
CA GLN A 860 3.11 -10.18 -39.33
C GLN A 860 4.35 -9.64 -40.06
N GLU A 861 5.55 -9.83 -39.50
CA GLU A 861 6.82 -9.44 -40.14
C GLU A 861 6.97 -10.09 -41.51
N LYS A 862 6.74 -11.42 -41.61
CA LYS A 862 6.76 -12.13 -42.92
C LYS A 862 5.79 -11.52 -43.92
N LYS A 863 4.56 -11.23 -43.50
CA LYS A 863 3.52 -10.67 -44.37
C LYS A 863 3.87 -9.26 -44.84
N ILE A 864 4.38 -8.41 -43.95
CA ILE A 864 4.82 -7.05 -44.27
C ILE A 864 6.01 -7.08 -45.23
N SER A 865 7.00 -7.93 -45.00
CA SER A 865 8.16 -8.10 -45.88
C SER A 865 7.78 -8.63 -47.27
N GLN A 866 6.75 -9.47 -47.36
CA GLN A 866 6.24 -10.00 -48.64
C GLN A 866 5.45 -8.95 -49.44
N GLU A 867 4.77 -8.01 -48.78
CA GLU A 867 3.92 -7.04 -49.47
C GLU A 867 4.70 -5.91 -50.14
N THR A 868 5.66 -5.23 -49.47
CA THR A 868 6.64 -4.29 -50.07
C THR A 868 7.56 -3.64 -49.02
N LEU A 869 8.80 -3.29 -49.41
CA LEU A 869 9.73 -2.43 -48.63
C LEU A 869 9.10 -1.09 -48.19
N VAL A 870 8.08 -0.61 -48.91
CA VAL A 870 7.37 0.63 -48.59
C VAL A 870 6.56 0.49 -47.30
N MET A 871 5.93 -0.67 -47.06
CA MET A 871 5.13 -0.91 -45.85
C MET A 871 5.98 -0.90 -44.58
N GLU A 872 7.18 -1.47 -44.64
CA GLU A 872 8.13 -1.45 -43.52
C GLU A 872 8.55 -0.02 -43.15
N LYS A 873 8.79 0.84 -44.15
CA LYS A 873 9.09 2.27 -43.91
C LYS A 873 7.92 3.01 -43.27
N ILE A 874 6.69 2.70 -43.69
CA ILE A 874 5.48 3.30 -43.09
C ILE A 874 5.33 2.84 -41.64
N LEU A 875 5.47 1.54 -41.36
CA LEU A 875 5.41 1.00 -40.01
C LEU A 875 6.46 1.63 -39.10
N ASN A 876 7.70 1.74 -39.56
CA ASN A 876 8.77 2.40 -38.80
C ASN A 876 8.43 3.88 -38.51
N THR A 877 7.87 4.59 -39.49
CA THR A 877 7.42 5.98 -39.30
C THR A 877 6.31 6.05 -38.24
N GLU A 878 5.31 5.18 -38.31
CA GLU A 878 4.21 5.12 -37.36
C GLU A 878 4.67 4.75 -35.95
N ILE A 879 5.64 3.84 -35.79
CA ILE A 879 6.27 3.51 -34.49
C ILE A 879 6.96 4.75 -33.89
N GLN A 880 7.68 5.52 -34.71
CA GLN A 880 8.31 6.77 -34.25
C GLN A 880 7.27 7.80 -33.82
N VAL A 881 6.19 7.95 -34.59
CA VAL A 881 5.07 8.83 -34.20
C VAL A 881 4.43 8.35 -32.89
N CYS A 882 4.26 7.04 -32.68
CA CYS A 882 3.76 6.50 -31.42
C CYS A 882 4.64 6.91 -30.22
N LYS A 883 5.98 6.87 -30.37
CA LYS A 883 6.90 7.34 -29.32
C LYS A 883 6.81 8.84 -29.10
N ILE A 884 6.73 9.64 -30.17
CA ILE A 884 6.55 11.10 -30.09
C ILE A 884 5.25 11.43 -29.35
N LEU A 885 4.14 10.75 -29.67
CA LEU A 885 2.88 10.94 -28.97
C LEU A 885 2.92 10.45 -27.53
N GLY A 886 3.59 9.32 -27.25
CA GLY A 886 3.86 8.87 -25.89
C GLY A 886 4.66 9.90 -25.08
N ASP A 887 5.60 10.60 -25.72
CA ASP A 887 6.29 11.74 -25.13
C ASP A 887 5.36 12.94 -24.93
N CYS A 888 4.40 13.20 -25.84
CA CYS A 888 3.37 14.20 -25.62
C CYS A 888 2.49 13.86 -24.41
N GLU A 889 2.09 12.59 -24.24
CA GLU A 889 1.32 12.12 -23.08
C GLU A 889 2.15 12.23 -21.78
N TYR A 890 3.43 11.86 -21.84
CA TYR A 890 4.35 11.96 -20.70
C TYR A 890 4.57 13.41 -20.25
N HIS A 891 4.84 14.32 -21.20
CA HIS A 891 5.09 15.72 -20.86
C HIS A 891 3.80 16.47 -20.52
N GLY A 892 2.68 16.24 -21.21
CA GLY A 892 1.42 16.96 -21.03
C GLY A 892 1.51 18.48 -21.30
N ILE A 893 0.38 19.17 -21.26
CA ILE A 893 0.27 20.64 -21.42
C ILE A 893 0.03 21.35 -20.08
N THR A 894 0.75 22.43 -19.81
CA THR A 894 0.59 23.18 -18.56
C THR A 894 -0.72 24.00 -18.53
N VAL A 895 -1.39 23.97 -17.38
CA VAL A 895 -2.68 24.60 -17.10
C VAL A 895 -2.56 25.51 -15.89
N ASP A 896 -3.18 26.70 -15.97
CA ASP A 896 -3.29 27.63 -14.85
C ASP A 896 -4.51 27.27 -13.98
N LYS A 897 -4.26 26.60 -12.84
CA LYS A 897 -5.31 26.08 -11.95
C LYS A 897 -6.22 27.17 -11.37
N ASP A 898 -5.67 28.34 -11.07
CA ASP A 898 -6.43 29.45 -10.53
C ASP A 898 -7.38 30.01 -11.59
N LEU A 899 -6.89 30.16 -12.83
CA LEU A 899 -7.72 30.56 -13.95
C LEU A 899 -8.77 29.51 -14.30
N VAL A 900 -8.45 28.22 -14.25
CA VAL A 900 -9.44 27.15 -14.45
C VAL A 900 -10.55 27.22 -13.42
N SER A 901 -10.21 27.37 -12.14
CA SER A 901 -11.19 27.42 -11.04
C SER A 901 -12.10 28.64 -11.17
N ARG A 902 -11.52 29.82 -11.43
CA ARG A 902 -12.31 31.05 -11.68
C ARG A 902 -13.21 30.90 -12.90
N PHE A 903 -12.67 30.41 -14.01
CA PHE A 903 -13.42 30.24 -15.24
C PHE A 903 -14.55 29.21 -15.11
N LEU A 904 -14.34 28.14 -14.32
CA LEU A 904 -15.39 27.17 -13.99
C LEU A 904 -16.54 27.83 -13.21
N ILE A 905 -16.22 28.65 -12.21
CA ILE A 905 -17.20 29.41 -11.42
C ILE A 905 -17.96 30.39 -12.33
N ASP A 906 -17.27 31.15 -13.17
CA ASP A 906 -17.87 32.14 -14.06
C ASP A 906 -18.85 31.51 -15.06
N VAL A 907 -18.45 30.38 -15.67
CA VAL A 907 -19.30 29.64 -16.62
C VAL A 907 -20.51 29.03 -15.92
N LYS A 908 -20.35 28.48 -14.71
CA LYS A 908 -21.46 27.90 -13.92
C LYS A 908 -22.45 28.98 -13.48
N ASN A 909 -21.96 30.09 -12.94
CA ASN A 909 -22.80 31.23 -12.54
C ASN A 909 -23.58 31.79 -13.74
N SER A 910 -22.91 31.97 -14.89
CA SER A 910 -23.56 32.42 -16.12
C SER A 910 -24.64 31.46 -16.61
N GLN A 911 -24.39 30.14 -16.50
CA GLN A 911 -25.36 29.11 -16.85
C GLN A 911 -26.59 29.17 -15.92
N GLU A 912 -26.39 29.33 -14.62
CA GLU A 912 -27.47 29.45 -13.62
C GLU A 912 -28.32 30.71 -13.83
N ILE A 913 -27.70 31.85 -14.17
CA ILE A 913 -28.41 33.10 -14.47
C ILE A 913 -29.33 32.93 -15.68
N LEU A 914 -28.80 32.37 -16.78
CA LEU A 914 -29.60 32.08 -17.98
C LEU A 914 -30.75 31.11 -17.68
N GLN A 915 -30.50 30.12 -16.83
CA GLN A 915 -31.51 29.15 -16.39
C GLN A 915 -32.64 29.81 -15.61
N LYS A 916 -32.31 30.66 -14.62
CA LYS A 916 -33.30 31.42 -13.84
C LYS A 916 -34.10 32.37 -14.73
N LYS A 917 -33.46 33.07 -15.67
CA LYS A 917 -34.14 33.95 -16.64
C LYS A 917 -35.10 33.17 -17.54
N ALA A 918 -34.70 32.01 -18.07
CA ALA A 918 -35.60 31.19 -18.86
C ALA A 918 -36.82 30.74 -18.06
N PHE A 919 -36.62 30.25 -16.83
CA PHE A 919 -37.72 29.80 -15.96
C PHE A 919 -38.68 30.92 -15.61
N LYS A 920 -38.17 32.15 -15.43
CA LYS A 920 -39.00 33.35 -15.24
C LYS A 920 -39.84 33.68 -16.48
N ILE A 921 -39.28 33.51 -17.69
CA ILE A 921 -39.99 33.79 -18.94
C ILE A 921 -41.06 32.73 -19.26
N CYS A 922 -40.79 31.44 -19.03
CA CYS A 922 -41.76 30.37 -19.35
C CYS A 922 -42.72 30.01 -18.20
N GLY A 923 -42.42 30.42 -16.96
CA GLY A 923 -43.27 30.20 -15.79
C GLY A 923 -43.22 28.80 -15.19
N TYR A 924 -42.37 27.89 -15.69
CA TYR A 924 -42.17 26.53 -15.18
C TYR A 924 -40.77 25.99 -15.49
N HIS A 925 -40.33 24.98 -14.74
CA HIS A 925 -39.02 24.34 -14.96
C HIS A 925 -39.04 23.36 -16.14
N PHE A 926 -37.99 23.38 -16.96
CA PHE A 926 -37.81 22.45 -18.08
C PHE A 926 -36.34 22.08 -18.30
N ASN A 927 -36.10 20.96 -18.99
CA ASN A 927 -34.75 20.48 -19.27
C ASN A 927 -34.21 21.07 -20.60
N PHE A 928 -33.18 21.90 -20.52
CA PHE A 928 -32.52 22.52 -21.67
C PHE A 928 -31.85 21.52 -22.62
N ASN A 929 -31.44 20.35 -22.13
CA ASN A 929 -30.84 19.28 -22.96
C ASN A 929 -31.91 18.45 -23.70
N SER A 930 -33.16 18.48 -23.23
CA SER A 930 -34.27 17.74 -23.84
C SER A 930 -34.78 18.48 -25.08
N SER A 931 -34.59 17.89 -26.27
CA SER A 931 -35.18 18.44 -27.50
C SER A 931 -36.71 18.50 -27.45
N LYS A 932 -37.35 17.61 -26.68
CA LYS A 932 -38.80 17.59 -26.51
C LYS A 932 -39.27 18.78 -25.66
N ASP A 933 -38.61 19.04 -24.55
CA ASP A 933 -39.03 20.10 -23.62
C ASP A 933 -38.71 21.49 -24.20
N VAL A 934 -37.55 21.64 -24.84
CA VAL A 934 -37.22 22.87 -25.58
C VAL A 934 -38.22 23.13 -26.71
N ALA A 935 -38.63 22.10 -27.45
CA ALA A 935 -39.64 22.27 -28.50
C ALA A 935 -41.01 22.67 -27.93
N LYS A 936 -41.38 22.20 -26.72
CA LYS A 936 -42.63 22.62 -26.05
C LYS A 936 -42.58 24.08 -25.62
N VAL A 937 -41.47 24.50 -25.00
CA VAL A 937 -41.27 25.88 -24.52
C VAL A 937 -41.29 26.90 -25.67
N LEU A 938 -40.79 26.50 -26.84
CA LEU A 938 -40.80 27.35 -28.04
C LEU A 938 -42.05 27.16 -28.92
N GLY A 939 -43.06 26.39 -28.50
CA GLY A 939 -44.27 26.15 -29.30
C GLY A 939 -44.05 25.36 -30.60
N LEU A 940 -42.90 24.70 -30.75
CA LEU A 940 -42.53 23.91 -31.92
C LEU A 940 -43.00 22.45 -31.85
N TYR A 941 -43.44 21.98 -30.68
CA TYR A 941 -43.80 20.58 -30.45
C TYR A 941 -45.19 20.23 -31.01
N LYS A 942 -45.22 19.54 -32.16
CA LYS A 942 -46.46 19.05 -32.83
C LYS A 942 -46.70 17.54 -32.63
N GLY A 943 -46.29 16.97 -31.49
CA GLY A 943 -46.45 15.53 -31.22
C GLY A 943 -45.47 14.58 -31.93
N ARG A 944 -44.49 15.11 -32.70
CA ARG A 944 -43.41 14.35 -33.36
C ARG A 944 -42.02 14.81 -32.90
N LYS A 945 -41.00 13.98 -33.13
CA LYS A 945 -39.59 14.32 -32.82
C LYS A 945 -39.18 15.58 -33.58
N THR A 946 -39.05 16.69 -32.87
CA THR A 946 -38.77 18.02 -33.43
C THR A 946 -37.30 18.36 -33.19
N SER A 947 -36.60 18.80 -34.24
CA SER A 947 -35.17 19.16 -34.14
C SER A 947 -35.03 20.49 -33.40
N THR A 948 -34.18 20.53 -32.37
CA THR A 948 -33.81 21.77 -31.66
C THR A 948 -32.34 22.13 -31.89
N ARG A 949 -31.81 21.81 -33.09
CA ARG A 949 -30.44 22.17 -33.48
C ARG A 949 -30.29 23.70 -33.55
N LYS A 950 -29.05 24.19 -33.45
CA LYS A 950 -28.73 25.63 -33.48
C LYS A 950 -29.41 26.37 -34.64
N SER A 951 -29.43 25.80 -35.85
CA SER A 951 -30.08 26.41 -37.02
C SER A 951 -31.60 26.63 -36.81
N VAL A 952 -32.30 25.66 -36.21
CA VAL A 952 -33.74 25.78 -35.91
C VAL A 952 -33.99 26.81 -34.81
N LEU A 953 -33.14 26.82 -33.76
CA LEU A 953 -33.25 27.79 -32.67
C LEU A 953 -32.95 29.22 -33.15
N SER A 954 -31.92 29.40 -33.98
CA SER A 954 -31.57 30.70 -34.56
C SER A 954 -32.65 31.24 -35.49
N ALA A 955 -33.34 30.38 -36.24
CA ALA A 955 -34.45 30.78 -37.11
C ALA A 955 -35.72 31.20 -36.34
N HIS A 956 -35.91 30.69 -35.10
CA HIS A 956 -37.06 31.07 -34.25
C HIS A 956 -36.95 32.51 -33.72
N ASN A 957 -35.72 33.05 -33.61
CA ASN A 957 -35.43 34.45 -33.29
C ASN A 957 -36.18 35.03 -32.07
N SER A 958 -36.33 34.25 -30.98
CA SER A 958 -36.94 34.72 -29.72
C SER A 958 -35.90 34.85 -28.60
N PRO A 959 -36.13 35.70 -27.57
CA PRO A 959 -35.24 35.80 -26.41
C PRO A 959 -34.99 34.45 -25.73
N MET A 960 -36.05 33.62 -25.63
CA MET A 960 -35.96 32.25 -25.12
C MET A 960 -35.05 31.36 -25.98
N SER A 961 -35.14 31.45 -27.31
CA SER A 961 -34.28 30.68 -28.21
C SER A 961 -32.80 31.07 -28.06
N SER A 962 -32.50 32.35 -27.87
CA SER A 962 -31.15 32.87 -27.61
C SER A 962 -30.60 32.38 -26.27
N ILE A 963 -31.39 32.45 -25.19
CA ILE A 963 -31.03 31.94 -23.87
C ILE A 963 -30.69 30.45 -23.94
N ILE A 964 -31.49 29.65 -24.65
CA ILE A 964 -31.24 28.21 -24.81
C ILE A 964 -29.94 27.95 -25.60
N ILE A 965 -29.64 28.73 -26.64
CA ILE A 965 -28.39 28.62 -27.40
C ILE A 965 -27.19 28.92 -26.50
N TYR A 966 -27.23 30.01 -25.73
CA TYR A 966 -26.14 30.40 -24.83
C TYR A 966 -25.97 29.38 -23.70
N TRP A 967 -27.06 28.95 -23.07
CA TRP A 967 -27.02 27.93 -22.02
C TRP A 967 -26.43 26.62 -22.54
N ARG A 968 -26.81 26.15 -23.74
CA ARG A 968 -26.27 24.92 -24.33
C ARG A 968 -24.78 25.04 -24.69
N LYS A 969 -24.32 26.23 -25.10
CA LYS A 969 -22.89 26.49 -25.31
C LYS A 969 -22.10 26.41 -24.00
N LEU A 970 -22.57 27.06 -22.93
CA LEU A 970 -21.94 27.00 -21.61
C LEU A 970 -21.96 25.57 -21.03
N ASN A 971 -23.10 24.87 -21.15
CA ASN A 971 -23.21 23.47 -20.73
C ASN A 971 -22.23 22.56 -21.47
N SER A 972 -22.06 22.76 -22.78
CA SER A 972 -21.10 22.00 -23.58
C SER A 972 -19.66 22.26 -23.14
N ILE A 973 -19.33 23.49 -22.75
CA ILE A 973 -18.00 23.84 -22.23
C ILE A 973 -17.76 23.19 -20.88
N LEU A 974 -18.73 23.27 -19.97
CA LEU A 974 -18.63 22.64 -18.64
C LEU A 974 -18.43 21.13 -18.78
N THR A 975 -19.34 20.46 -19.47
CA THR A 975 -19.38 18.99 -19.51
C THR A 975 -18.30 18.36 -20.39
N LYS A 976 -17.94 18.98 -21.52
CA LYS A 976 -16.98 18.38 -22.48
C LYS A 976 -15.56 18.89 -22.36
N SER A 977 -15.33 19.99 -21.63
CA SER A 977 -14.02 20.62 -21.53
C SER A 977 -13.62 20.87 -20.09
N LEU A 978 -14.34 21.73 -19.35
CA LEU A 978 -13.90 22.16 -18.02
C LEU A 978 -13.96 21.05 -16.97
N TYR A 979 -15.00 20.22 -16.90
CA TYR A 979 -15.01 19.12 -15.93
C TYR A 979 -13.87 18.11 -16.16
N PRO A 980 -13.66 17.57 -17.38
CA PRO A 980 -12.52 16.69 -17.63
C PRO A 980 -11.15 17.35 -17.35
N ILE A 981 -10.99 18.64 -17.70
CA ILE A 981 -9.74 19.37 -17.45
C ILE A 981 -9.52 19.59 -15.95
N THR A 982 -10.55 19.99 -15.20
CA THR A 982 -10.47 20.20 -13.76
C THR A 982 -10.23 18.89 -13.03
N GLU A 983 -10.89 17.81 -13.42
CA GLU A 983 -10.66 16.46 -12.87
C GLU A 983 -9.19 16.05 -13.03
N GLN A 984 -8.63 16.15 -14.23
CA GLN A 984 -7.21 15.86 -14.44
C GLN A 984 -6.27 16.82 -13.70
N ALA A 985 -6.53 18.12 -13.76
CA ALA A 985 -5.69 19.14 -13.16
C ALA A 985 -5.70 19.07 -11.61
N CYS A 986 -6.82 18.72 -10.99
CA CYS A 986 -6.97 18.67 -9.53
C CYS A 986 -6.55 17.32 -8.91
N VAL A 987 -6.72 16.20 -9.63
CA VAL A 987 -6.55 14.85 -9.05
C VAL A 987 -5.23 14.19 -9.43
N TYR A 988 -4.69 14.42 -10.64
CA TYR A 988 -3.69 13.50 -11.21
C TYR A 988 -2.28 14.07 -11.44
N THR A 989 -2.06 15.38 -11.31
CA THR A 989 -0.82 15.99 -11.85
C THR A 989 -0.13 16.97 -10.89
N GLU A 990 1.07 16.59 -10.47
CA GLU A 990 1.99 17.31 -9.58
C GLU A 990 2.49 18.64 -10.17
N ASP A 991 2.60 18.72 -11.50
CA ASP A 991 3.25 19.81 -12.24
C ASP A 991 2.28 20.80 -12.91
N ASN A 992 1.00 20.78 -12.54
CA ASN A 992 -0.07 21.54 -13.20
C ASN A 992 -0.19 21.25 -14.71
N ARG A 993 0.20 20.06 -15.15
CA ARG A 993 0.09 19.65 -16.55
C ARG A 993 -1.07 18.69 -16.74
N ILE A 994 -1.73 18.70 -17.89
CA ILE A 994 -2.73 17.68 -18.22
C ILE A 994 -2.23 16.87 -19.43
N SER A 995 -2.47 15.57 -19.39
CA SER A 995 -1.96 14.63 -20.38
C SER A 995 -3.13 14.03 -21.15
N PRO A 996 -3.44 14.53 -22.36
CA PRO A 996 -4.48 13.95 -23.17
C PRO A 996 -4.03 12.60 -23.74
N SER A 997 -4.95 11.64 -23.88
CA SER A 997 -4.64 10.36 -24.52
C SER A 997 -4.86 10.43 -26.04
N TYR A 998 -3.90 9.96 -26.82
CA TYR A 998 -3.99 9.94 -28.28
C TYR A 998 -4.59 8.63 -28.80
N THR A 999 -5.03 8.58 -30.05
CA THR A 999 -5.36 7.33 -30.76
C THR A 999 -4.95 7.47 -32.21
N MET A 1000 -4.19 6.49 -32.69
CA MET A 1000 -3.57 6.50 -34.02
C MET A 1000 -4.33 5.63 -35.04
N TYR A 1001 -5.12 4.66 -34.55
CA TYR A 1001 -5.80 3.62 -35.34
C TYR A 1001 -7.06 4.10 -36.07
N THR A 1002 -7.10 5.35 -36.53
CA THR A 1002 -8.28 5.86 -37.24
C THR A 1002 -8.25 5.42 -38.71
N CYS A 1003 -9.42 5.23 -39.32
CA CYS A 1003 -9.52 4.83 -40.74
C CYS A 1003 -8.77 5.77 -41.72
N THR A 1004 -8.64 7.05 -41.36
CA THR A 1004 -7.92 8.04 -42.19
C THR A 1004 -6.45 8.15 -41.80
N GLY A 1005 -6.00 7.52 -40.72
CA GLY A 1005 -4.65 7.70 -40.17
C GLY A 1005 -4.46 9.00 -39.39
N ARG A 1006 -5.53 9.79 -39.20
CA ARG A 1006 -5.52 10.96 -38.32
C ARG A 1006 -5.32 10.54 -36.87
N ILE A 1007 -4.64 11.41 -36.13
CA ILE A 1007 -4.48 11.28 -34.69
C ILE A 1007 -5.72 11.90 -34.04
N SER A 1008 -6.43 11.12 -33.21
CA SER A 1008 -7.51 11.62 -32.36
C SER A 1008 -7.06 11.74 -30.91
N MET A 1009 -7.77 12.56 -30.14
CA MET A 1009 -7.45 12.85 -28.75
C MET A 1009 -8.68 12.68 -27.86
N HIS A 1010 -8.50 12.01 -26.73
CA HIS A 1010 -9.54 11.70 -25.77
C HIS A 1010 -9.03 11.92 -24.33
N GLU A 1011 -9.94 12.27 -23.42
CA GLU A 1011 -9.68 12.32 -21.97
C GLU A 1011 -8.44 13.14 -21.53
N PRO A 1012 -8.50 14.49 -21.57
CA PRO A 1012 -9.55 15.33 -22.13
C PRO A 1012 -9.35 15.53 -23.63
N ASN A 1013 -10.47 15.70 -24.35
CA ASN A 1013 -10.44 16.01 -25.77
C ASN A 1013 -10.10 17.50 -25.98
N LEU A 1014 -8.81 17.83 -26.06
CA LEU A 1014 -8.35 19.19 -26.33
C LEU A 1014 -8.49 19.58 -27.81
N GLN A 1015 -8.64 18.60 -28.71
CA GLN A 1015 -8.93 18.82 -30.13
C GLN A 1015 -10.23 19.59 -30.36
N ASN A 1016 -11.25 19.34 -29.53
CA ASN A 1016 -12.58 19.94 -29.67
C ASN A 1016 -12.82 21.16 -28.76
N LEU A 1017 -11.76 21.82 -28.28
CA LEU A 1017 -11.90 23.01 -27.44
C LEU A 1017 -12.60 24.16 -28.20
N PRO A 1018 -13.72 24.69 -27.68
CA PRO A 1018 -14.46 25.73 -28.36
C PRO A 1018 -13.63 27.00 -28.50
N ARG A 1019 -13.76 27.64 -29.67
CA ARG A 1019 -13.18 28.96 -29.93
C ARG A 1019 -13.87 30.03 -29.08
N LYS A 1020 -13.21 31.19 -28.95
CA LYS A 1020 -13.76 32.40 -28.32
C LYS A 1020 -15.20 32.66 -28.77
N PHE A 1021 -16.10 32.86 -27.82
CA PHE A 1021 -17.46 33.33 -28.09
C PHE A 1021 -17.88 34.34 -27.02
N THR A 1022 -18.92 35.10 -27.33
CA THR A 1022 -19.38 36.20 -26.48
C THR A 1022 -20.87 36.06 -26.18
N ILE A 1023 -21.30 36.55 -25.02
CA ILE A 1023 -22.71 36.64 -24.60
C ILE A 1023 -23.00 38.11 -24.24
N PRO A 1024 -24.03 38.74 -24.81
CA PRO A 1024 -24.38 40.13 -24.46
C PRO A 1024 -24.74 40.26 -22.98
N ALA A 1025 -24.27 41.33 -22.33
CA ALA A 1025 -24.36 41.50 -20.88
C ALA A 1025 -25.81 41.56 -20.37
N ASN A 1026 -26.75 42.06 -21.17
CA ASN A 1026 -28.19 42.05 -20.83
C ASN A 1026 -28.77 40.64 -20.58
N TYR A 1027 -28.15 39.57 -21.10
CA TYR A 1027 -28.54 38.20 -20.79
C TYR A 1027 -27.98 37.71 -19.45
N LEU A 1028 -26.89 38.29 -18.95
CA LEU A 1028 -26.17 37.83 -17.74
C LEU A 1028 -26.24 38.79 -16.55
N CYS A 1029 -26.62 40.05 -16.75
CA CYS A 1029 -26.82 41.05 -15.71
C CYS A 1029 -28.27 41.57 -15.74
N ASP A 1030 -28.73 42.19 -14.65
CA ASP A 1030 -30.08 42.77 -14.53
C ASP A 1030 -30.12 44.26 -14.95
N ASN A 1031 -28.99 44.85 -15.34
CA ASN A 1031 -28.92 46.22 -15.85
C ASN A 1031 -29.25 46.24 -17.35
N GLU A 1032 -30.40 46.80 -17.72
CA GLU A 1032 -30.93 46.84 -19.09
C GLU A 1032 -30.24 47.87 -20.00
N SER A 1033 -29.26 48.65 -19.51
CA SER A 1033 -28.69 49.82 -20.20
C SER A 1033 -27.24 49.68 -20.69
N CYS A 1034 -26.72 48.45 -20.84
CA CYS A 1034 -25.32 48.23 -21.18
C CYS A 1034 -25.16 47.30 -22.41
N ASP A 1035 -24.58 47.84 -23.49
CA ASP A 1035 -24.23 47.11 -24.74
C ASP A 1035 -22.96 46.25 -24.60
N ASP A 1036 -22.41 46.12 -23.39
CA ASP A 1036 -21.21 45.34 -23.15
C ASP A 1036 -21.44 43.84 -23.44
N VAL A 1037 -20.36 43.14 -23.80
CA VAL A 1037 -20.40 41.72 -24.14
C VAL A 1037 -19.38 40.95 -23.32
N ILE A 1038 -19.81 39.88 -22.67
CA ILE A 1038 -18.95 39.02 -21.84
C ILE A 1038 -18.28 37.97 -22.73
N GLU A 1039 -16.95 37.91 -22.68
CA GLU A 1039 -16.13 36.99 -23.48
C GLU A 1039 -15.78 35.71 -22.72
N PHE A 1040 -15.98 34.56 -23.37
CA PHE A 1040 -15.56 33.24 -22.89
C PHE A 1040 -14.52 32.63 -23.83
N ASN A 1041 -13.32 32.34 -23.31
CA ASN A 1041 -12.23 31.72 -24.07
C ASN A 1041 -11.51 30.65 -23.24
N CYS A 1042 -11.86 29.39 -23.46
CA CYS A 1042 -11.27 28.25 -22.76
C CYS A 1042 -9.77 28.09 -23.01
N ARG A 1043 -9.24 28.56 -24.14
CA ARG A 1043 -7.81 28.37 -24.48
C ARG A 1043 -6.87 29.23 -23.61
N LYS A 1044 -7.37 30.25 -22.91
CA LYS A 1044 -6.57 31.10 -22.00
C LYS A 1044 -6.05 30.37 -20.77
N ILE A 1045 -6.67 29.24 -20.40
CA ILE A 1045 -6.26 28.44 -19.24
C ILE A 1045 -4.94 27.68 -19.48
N PHE A 1046 -4.53 27.49 -20.74
CA PHE A 1046 -3.30 26.80 -21.11
C PHE A 1046 -2.15 27.78 -21.24
N ARG A 1047 -1.07 27.55 -20.50
CA ARG A 1047 0.12 28.42 -20.48
C ARG A 1047 1.37 27.59 -20.76
N ALA A 1048 2.41 28.21 -21.34
CA ALA A 1048 3.70 27.55 -21.45
C ALA A 1048 4.37 27.45 -20.06
N ALA A 1049 5.15 26.39 -19.84
CA ALA A 1049 5.87 26.21 -18.59
C ALA A 1049 6.84 27.37 -18.29
N PRO A 1050 7.18 27.61 -17.01
CA PRO A 1050 8.13 28.67 -16.64
C PRO A 1050 9.47 28.53 -17.40
N GLY A 1051 9.89 29.61 -18.06
CA GLY A 1051 11.11 29.61 -18.90
C GLY A 1051 10.91 29.12 -20.35
N TYR A 1052 9.69 28.76 -20.72
CA TYR A 1052 9.31 28.31 -22.06
C TYR A 1052 8.24 29.21 -22.68
N VAL A 1053 8.10 29.09 -24.01
CA VAL A 1053 7.07 29.75 -24.82
C VAL A 1053 6.40 28.73 -25.74
N PHE A 1054 5.11 28.93 -26.05
CA PHE A 1054 4.44 28.12 -27.07
C PHE A 1054 4.77 28.63 -28.46
N ILE A 1055 5.06 27.68 -29.35
CA ILE A 1055 5.22 27.91 -30.79
C ILE A 1055 4.27 26.94 -31.50
N SER A 1056 3.29 27.49 -32.19
CA SER A 1056 2.34 26.75 -33.02
C SER A 1056 2.72 26.92 -34.50
N ALA A 1057 2.66 25.83 -35.26
CA ALA A 1057 2.81 25.84 -36.70
C ALA A 1057 1.66 25.08 -37.36
N ASP A 1058 0.94 25.76 -38.26
CA ASP A 1058 -0.26 25.25 -38.94
C ASP A 1058 -0.07 25.32 -40.46
N TYR A 1059 -0.41 24.25 -41.18
CA TYR A 1059 -0.33 24.25 -42.63
C TYR A 1059 -1.45 25.09 -43.24
N CYS A 1060 -1.10 25.99 -44.15
CA CYS A 1060 -2.09 26.80 -44.84
C CYS A 1060 -2.84 25.96 -45.89
N GLN A 1061 -4.08 25.57 -45.59
CA GLN A 1061 -5.02 24.94 -46.53
C GLN A 1061 -4.54 23.58 -47.06
N LEU A 1062 -3.92 22.75 -46.19
CA LEU A 1062 -3.25 21.50 -46.57
C LEU A 1062 -4.08 20.58 -47.47
N GLU A 1063 -5.32 20.29 -47.10
CA GLU A 1063 -6.20 19.39 -47.85
C GLU A 1063 -6.51 19.89 -49.27
N MET A 1064 -6.65 21.22 -49.44
CA MET A 1064 -6.91 21.79 -50.76
C MET A 1064 -5.65 21.75 -51.63
N ARG A 1065 -4.45 21.88 -51.04
CA ARG A 1065 -3.17 21.70 -51.75
C ARG A 1065 -2.95 20.25 -52.18
N ILE A 1066 -3.33 19.29 -51.35
CA ILE A 1066 -3.32 17.86 -51.69
C ILE A 1066 -4.29 17.56 -52.83
N LEU A 1067 -5.52 18.09 -52.77
CA LEU A 1067 -6.47 17.99 -53.88
C LEU A 1067 -5.88 18.57 -55.16
N THR A 1068 -5.25 19.74 -55.08
CA THR A 1068 -4.62 20.42 -56.24
C THR A 1068 -3.51 19.56 -56.85
N HIS A 1069 -2.68 18.93 -56.01
CA HIS A 1069 -1.63 18.01 -56.46
C HIS A 1069 -2.20 16.79 -57.21
N PHE A 1070 -3.25 16.15 -56.67
CA PHE A 1070 -3.85 14.98 -57.29
C PHE A 1070 -4.66 15.30 -58.55
N SER A 1071 -5.50 16.33 -58.50
CA SER A 1071 -6.36 16.75 -59.62
C SER A 1071 -5.60 17.46 -60.75
N LYS A 1072 -4.45 18.07 -60.43
CA LYS A 1072 -3.63 18.86 -61.36
C LYS A 1072 -4.42 19.96 -62.08
N ASP A 1073 -5.45 20.51 -61.43
CA ASP A 1073 -6.28 21.55 -62.02
C ASP A 1073 -5.49 22.85 -62.24
N VAL A 1074 -5.50 23.37 -63.46
CA VAL A 1074 -4.65 24.50 -63.86
C VAL A 1074 -5.00 25.78 -63.11
N THR A 1075 -6.30 26.07 -62.95
CA THR A 1075 -6.78 27.27 -62.27
C THR A 1075 -6.42 27.22 -60.79
N LEU A 1076 -6.70 26.09 -60.14
CA LEU A 1076 -6.41 25.91 -58.72
C LEU A 1076 -4.90 25.89 -58.44
N THR A 1077 -4.09 25.28 -59.32
CA THR A 1077 -2.62 25.27 -59.22
C THR A 1077 -2.05 26.70 -59.27
N ARG A 1078 -2.56 27.53 -60.18
CA ARG A 1078 -2.14 28.95 -60.27
C ARG A 1078 -2.50 29.73 -59.01
N ILE A 1079 -3.72 29.58 -58.49
CA ILE A 1079 -4.16 30.27 -57.26
C ILE A 1079 -3.32 29.81 -56.07
N MET A 1080 -3.12 28.50 -55.91
CA MET A 1080 -2.35 27.92 -54.79
C MET A 1080 -0.84 28.18 -54.85
N GLY A 1081 -0.31 28.51 -56.03
CA GLY A 1081 1.07 28.97 -56.23
C GLY A 1081 1.29 30.46 -55.97
N SER A 1082 0.23 31.22 -55.70
CA SER A 1082 0.26 32.63 -55.34
C SER A 1082 0.01 32.84 -53.83
N ASP A 1083 0.27 34.04 -53.32
CA ASP A 1083 -0.02 34.42 -51.92
C ASP A 1083 -1.50 34.77 -51.65
N VAL A 1084 -2.39 34.50 -52.62
CA VAL A 1084 -3.82 34.81 -52.54
C VAL A 1084 -4.56 33.76 -51.72
N ASP A 1085 -5.49 34.18 -50.84
CA ASP A 1085 -6.37 33.25 -50.12
C ASP A 1085 -7.39 32.62 -51.08
N VAL A 1086 -7.24 31.32 -51.33
CA VAL A 1086 -8.14 30.55 -52.22
C VAL A 1086 -9.62 30.72 -51.88
N PHE A 1087 -9.99 30.83 -50.60
CA PHE A 1087 -11.38 30.97 -50.21
C PHE A 1087 -11.90 32.38 -50.44
N LYS A 1088 -11.05 33.41 -50.33
CA LYS A 1088 -11.42 34.77 -50.73
C LYS A 1088 -11.59 34.87 -52.24
N SER A 1089 -10.69 34.25 -53.01
CA SER A 1089 -10.79 34.23 -54.47
C SER A 1089 -12.05 33.49 -54.95
N ILE A 1090 -12.38 32.35 -54.32
CA ILE A 1090 -13.62 31.61 -54.60
C ILE A 1090 -14.85 32.43 -54.19
N ALA A 1091 -14.83 33.08 -53.03
CA ALA A 1091 -15.95 33.91 -52.58
C ALA A 1091 -16.17 35.12 -53.50
N ALA A 1092 -15.10 35.79 -53.94
CA ALA A 1092 -15.13 36.89 -54.89
C ALA A 1092 -15.73 36.47 -56.24
N SER A 1093 -15.23 35.37 -56.81
CA SER A 1093 -15.72 34.82 -58.08
C SER A 1093 -17.18 34.39 -58.02
N TRP A 1094 -17.64 33.90 -56.86
CA TRP A 1094 -19.01 33.44 -56.68
C TRP A 1094 -19.98 34.60 -56.44
N SER A 1095 -19.65 35.52 -55.55
CA SER A 1095 -20.53 36.62 -55.16
C SER A 1095 -20.45 37.84 -56.08
N GLY A 1096 -19.56 37.82 -57.09
CA GLY A 1096 -19.41 38.90 -58.05
C GLY A 1096 -18.80 40.18 -57.45
N VAL A 1097 -18.14 40.06 -56.29
CA VAL A 1097 -17.49 41.17 -55.58
C VAL A 1097 -15.96 41.06 -55.74
N PRO A 1098 -15.22 42.18 -55.80
CA PRO A 1098 -13.76 42.16 -55.77
C PRO A 1098 -13.19 41.49 -54.50
N GLU A 1099 -12.02 40.84 -54.59
CA GLU A 1099 -11.41 40.08 -53.47
C GLU A 1099 -11.18 40.91 -52.19
N HIS A 1100 -10.98 42.23 -52.32
CA HIS A 1100 -10.78 43.13 -51.18
C HIS A 1100 -12.08 43.50 -50.45
N GLU A 1101 -13.24 43.31 -51.10
CA GLU A 1101 -14.57 43.53 -50.50
C GLU A 1101 -15.16 42.24 -49.90
N VAL A 1102 -14.46 41.11 -50.05
CA VAL A 1102 -14.84 39.83 -49.42
C VAL A 1102 -14.61 39.92 -47.92
N ASP A 1103 -15.71 39.99 -47.16
CA ASP A 1103 -15.69 39.90 -45.71
C ASP A 1103 -15.41 38.46 -45.21
N GLU A 1104 -15.15 38.32 -43.91
CA GLU A 1104 -14.84 37.01 -43.31
C GLU A 1104 -16.05 36.04 -43.29
N ASP A 1105 -17.29 36.54 -43.32
CA ASP A 1105 -18.48 35.68 -43.35
C ASP A 1105 -18.64 35.02 -44.73
N LEU A 1106 -18.45 35.80 -45.80
CA LEU A 1106 -18.46 35.36 -47.18
C LEU A 1106 -17.31 34.36 -47.43
N ARG A 1107 -16.11 34.67 -46.93
CA ARG A 1107 -14.95 33.75 -46.96
C ARG A 1107 -15.25 32.44 -46.22
N HIS A 1108 -15.88 32.50 -45.04
CA HIS A 1108 -16.22 31.31 -44.26
C HIS A 1108 -17.29 30.44 -44.95
N LYS A 1109 -18.32 31.05 -45.57
CA LYS A 1109 -19.32 30.35 -46.39
C LYS A 1109 -18.67 29.65 -47.60
N ALA A 1110 -17.78 30.34 -48.31
CA ALA A 1110 -17.03 29.75 -49.43
C ALA A 1110 -16.17 28.57 -48.98
N LYS A 1111 -15.51 28.68 -47.82
CA LYS A 1111 -14.76 27.56 -47.21
C LYS A 1111 -15.66 26.35 -46.93
N GLN A 1112 -16.83 26.56 -46.30
CA GLN A 1112 -17.77 25.49 -46.01
C GLN A 1112 -18.32 24.82 -47.28
N LEU A 1113 -18.63 25.60 -48.30
CA LEU A 1113 -19.04 25.13 -49.62
C LEU A 1113 -17.96 24.22 -50.22
N CYS A 1114 -16.71 24.69 -50.30
CA CYS A 1114 -15.60 23.96 -50.91
C CYS A 1114 -15.37 22.60 -50.25
N TYR A 1115 -15.31 22.54 -48.92
CA TYR A 1115 -15.14 21.28 -48.22
C TYR A 1115 -16.39 20.40 -48.28
N GLY A 1116 -17.59 20.98 -48.34
CA GLY A 1116 -18.82 20.24 -48.56
C GLY A 1116 -18.83 19.54 -49.91
N ILE A 1117 -18.39 20.22 -50.97
CA ILE A 1117 -18.26 19.64 -52.32
C ILE A 1117 -17.15 18.59 -52.35
N LEU A 1118 -15.97 18.90 -51.78
CA LEU A 1118 -14.82 18.01 -51.75
C LEU A 1118 -15.15 16.64 -51.14
N TYR A 1119 -16.01 16.62 -50.13
CA TYR A 1119 -16.39 15.42 -49.39
C TYR A 1119 -17.74 14.83 -49.82
N GLY A 1120 -18.23 15.25 -50.99
CA GLY A 1120 -19.41 14.67 -51.63
C GLY A 1120 -20.71 14.89 -50.87
N MET A 1121 -20.90 16.06 -50.24
CA MET A 1121 -22.21 16.46 -49.73
C MET A 1121 -23.21 16.56 -50.89
N GLY A 1122 -24.42 16.03 -50.71
CA GLY A 1122 -25.50 16.21 -51.69
C GLY A 1122 -26.16 17.59 -51.60
N ASN A 1123 -26.84 18.01 -52.67
CA ASN A 1123 -27.46 19.35 -52.79
C ASN A 1123 -28.32 19.72 -51.57
N ARG A 1124 -29.14 18.79 -51.10
CA ARG A 1124 -29.98 18.97 -49.89
C ARG A 1124 -29.20 19.21 -48.60
N THR A 1125 -28.07 18.53 -48.41
CA THR A 1125 -27.25 18.70 -47.21
C THR A 1125 -26.45 20.01 -47.30
N LEU A 1126 -25.96 20.32 -48.50
CA LEU A 1126 -25.23 21.56 -48.76
C LEU A 1126 -26.12 22.79 -48.58
N SER A 1127 -27.37 22.76 -49.06
CA SER A 1127 -28.33 23.85 -48.93
C SER A 1127 -28.66 24.17 -47.48
N GLN A 1128 -28.83 23.14 -46.63
CA GLN A 1128 -29.03 23.29 -45.19
C GLN A 1128 -27.82 23.89 -44.46
N HIS A 1129 -26.59 23.59 -44.92
CA HIS A 1129 -25.36 24.11 -44.31
C HIS A 1129 -25.11 25.57 -44.67
N LEU A 1130 -25.38 25.96 -45.91
CA LEU A 1130 -25.17 27.32 -46.42
C LEU A 1130 -26.37 28.25 -46.17
N ASN A 1131 -27.50 27.70 -45.71
CA ASN A 1131 -28.76 28.40 -45.54
C ASN A 1131 -29.29 29.03 -46.85
N VAL A 1132 -29.24 28.24 -47.92
CA VAL A 1132 -29.70 28.60 -49.28
C VAL A 1132 -30.70 27.55 -49.79
N THR A 1133 -31.35 27.80 -50.92
CA THR A 1133 -32.26 26.83 -51.55
C THR A 1133 -31.49 25.64 -52.16
N GLU A 1134 -32.17 24.50 -52.33
CA GLU A 1134 -31.54 23.31 -52.97
C GLU A 1134 -31.15 23.57 -54.43
N LEU A 1135 -31.90 24.44 -55.12
CA LEU A 1135 -31.57 24.90 -56.48
C LEU A 1135 -30.32 25.77 -56.51
N GLU A 1136 -30.18 26.73 -55.57
CA GLU A 1136 -28.98 27.54 -55.43
C GLU A 1136 -27.75 26.69 -55.08
N ALA A 1137 -27.90 25.71 -54.17
CA ALA A 1137 -26.82 24.78 -53.84
C ALA A 1137 -26.39 23.94 -55.05
N ALA A 1138 -27.34 23.47 -55.87
CA ALA A 1138 -27.04 22.75 -57.12
C ALA A 1138 -26.31 23.65 -58.12
N TYR A 1139 -26.74 24.91 -58.26
CA TYR A 1139 -26.06 25.91 -59.08
C TYR A 1139 -24.63 26.17 -58.61
N PHE A 1140 -24.40 26.30 -57.29
CA PHE A 1140 -23.05 26.49 -56.74
C PHE A 1140 -22.13 25.30 -56.98
N MET A 1141 -22.65 24.06 -56.89
CA MET A 1141 -21.87 22.87 -57.24
C MET A 1141 -21.50 22.84 -58.72
N ASP A 1142 -22.45 23.14 -59.61
CA ASP A 1142 -22.20 23.15 -61.06
C ASP A 1142 -21.17 24.22 -61.45
N MET A 1143 -21.28 25.43 -60.88
CA MET A 1143 -20.30 26.49 -61.06
C MET A 1143 -18.91 26.08 -60.55
N PHE A 1144 -18.82 25.46 -59.37
CA PHE A 1144 -17.54 24.98 -58.84
C PHE A 1144 -16.85 23.98 -59.79
N TYR A 1145 -17.59 22.99 -60.30
CA TYR A 1145 -17.03 22.02 -61.24
C TYR A 1145 -16.76 22.59 -62.64
N LYS A 1146 -17.45 23.66 -63.06
CA LYS A 1146 -17.11 24.40 -64.29
C LYS A 1146 -15.82 25.19 -64.15
N THR A 1147 -15.59 25.81 -63.00
CA THR A 1147 -14.36 26.57 -62.73
C THR A 1147 -13.15 25.66 -62.53
N TYR A 1148 -13.36 24.48 -61.92
CA TYR A 1148 -12.32 23.48 -61.60
C TYR A 1148 -12.64 22.09 -62.18
N PRO A 1149 -12.67 21.92 -63.51
CA PRO A 1149 -13.15 20.70 -64.17
C PRO A 1149 -12.30 19.46 -63.85
N SER A 1150 -11.00 19.63 -63.60
CA SER A 1150 -10.07 18.50 -63.36
C SER A 1150 -10.36 17.78 -62.04
N ILE A 1151 -10.99 18.47 -61.08
CA ILE A 1151 -11.41 17.88 -59.80
C ILE A 1151 -12.45 16.77 -60.04
N LYS A 1152 -13.45 17.01 -60.89
CA LYS A 1152 -14.50 16.03 -61.20
C LYS A 1152 -13.93 14.79 -61.87
N VAL A 1153 -12.97 14.97 -62.78
CA VAL A 1153 -12.27 13.88 -63.48
C VAL A 1153 -11.43 13.06 -62.50
N PHE A 1154 -10.69 13.72 -61.61
CA PHE A 1154 -9.93 13.05 -60.57
C PHE A 1154 -10.83 12.21 -59.64
N THR A 1155 -11.92 12.78 -59.13
CA THR A 1155 -12.84 12.05 -58.23
C THR A 1155 -13.44 10.82 -58.92
N ALA A 1156 -13.86 10.94 -60.18
CA ALA A 1156 -14.43 9.83 -60.94
C ALA A 1156 -13.40 8.72 -61.20
N SER A 1157 -12.18 9.09 -61.62
CA SER A 1157 -11.10 8.12 -61.88
C SER A 1157 -10.63 7.41 -60.61
N LEU A 1158 -10.49 8.13 -59.49
CA LEU A 1158 -10.15 7.54 -58.19
C LEU A 1158 -11.18 6.48 -57.75
N ILE A 1159 -12.48 6.78 -57.90
CA ILE A 1159 -13.55 5.84 -57.55
C ILE A 1159 -13.51 4.61 -58.47
N GLU A 1160 -13.31 4.80 -59.77
CA GLU A 1160 -13.22 3.69 -60.72
C GLU A 1160 -12.00 2.79 -60.45
N GLU A 1161 -10.86 3.39 -60.13
CA GLU A 1161 -9.66 2.66 -59.75
C GLU A 1161 -9.86 1.89 -58.43
N CYS A 1162 -10.50 2.51 -57.44
CA CYS A 1162 -10.85 1.85 -56.19
C CYS A 1162 -11.81 0.67 -56.41
N ARG A 1163 -12.75 0.77 -57.35
CA ARG A 1163 -13.65 -0.35 -57.69
C ARG A 1163 -12.91 -1.54 -58.31
N LYS A 1164 -11.85 -1.27 -59.11
CA LYS A 1164 -11.00 -2.29 -59.72
C LYS A 1164 -10.06 -2.96 -58.70
N LYS A 1165 -9.42 -2.17 -57.84
CA LYS A 1165 -8.41 -2.65 -56.89
C LYS A 1165 -8.98 -3.13 -55.55
N GLY A 1166 -10.15 -2.64 -55.15
CA GLY A 1166 -10.76 -2.89 -53.84
C GLY A 1166 -10.22 -2.00 -52.70
N TYR A 1167 -9.26 -1.12 -52.98
CA TYR A 1167 -8.64 -0.21 -52.00
C TYR A 1167 -8.24 1.13 -52.62
N VAL A 1168 -7.99 2.12 -51.76
CA VAL A 1168 -7.35 3.41 -52.11
C VAL A 1168 -6.00 3.56 -51.42
N GLU A 1169 -5.13 4.40 -52.01
CA GLU A 1169 -3.82 4.75 -51.45
C GLU A 1169 -3.74 6.24 -51.09
N THR A 1170 -2.97 6.56 -50.05
CA THR A 1170 -2.54 7.93 -49.73
C THR A 1170 -1.26 8.30 -50.49
N LEU A 1171 -0.79 9.54 -50.31
CA LEU A 1171 0.46 10.04 -50.89
C LEU A 1171 1.67 9.18 -50.51
N MET A 1172 1.70 8.66 -49.27
CA MET A 1172 2.77 7.78 -48.77
C MET A 1172 2.51 6.30 -49.05
N LYS A 1173 1.55 5.97 -49.91
CA LYS A 1173 1.20 4.59 -50.30
C LYS A 1173 0.59 3.72 -49.20
N ARG A 1174 0.08 4.32 -48.13
CA ARG A 1174 -0.74 3.59 -47.16
C ARG A 1174 -2.08 3.22 -47.78
N ARG A 1175 -2.49 1.97 -47.63
CA ARG A 1175 -3.71 1.41 -48.26
C ARG A 1175 -4.89 1.43 -47.29
N ARG A 1176 -6.08 1.65 -47.82
CA ARG A 1176 -7.35 1.39 -47.12
C ARG A 1176 -8.27 0.58 -48.01
N TYR A 1177 -8.62 -0.62 -47.55
CA TYR A 1177 -9.56 -1.49 -48.23
C TYR A 1177 -11.01 -1.00 -48.01
N LEU A 1178 -11.82 -1.03 -49.07
CA LEU A 1178 -13.21 -0.56 -49.06
C LEU A 1178 -14.13 -1.63 -49.64
N PRO A 1179 -14.51 -2.67 -48.86
CA PRO A 1179 -15.24 -3.83 -49.37
C PRO A 1179 -16.62 -3.47 -49.95
N ASN A 1180 -17.23 -2.38 -49.47
CA ASN A 1180 -18.54 -1.92 -49.92
C ASN A 1180 -18.50 -1.06 -51.21
N ILE A 1181 -17.33 -0.83 -51.83
CA ILE A 1181 -17.21 0.01 -53.03
C ILE A 1181 -18.01 -0.55 -54.23
N ASN A 1182 -18.23 -1.86 -54.26
CA ASN A 1182 -19.02 -2.58 -55.27
C ASN A 1182 -20.36 -3.10 -54.71
N SER A 1183 -20.83 -2.58 -53.57
CA SER A 1183 -22.09 -3.04 -52.95
C SER A 1183 -23.30 -2.77 -53.85
N SER A 1184 -24.23 -3.73 -53.91
CA SER A 1184 -25.53 -3.58 -54.58
C SER A 1184 -26.44 -2.57 -53.88
N VAL A 1185 -26.16 -2.21 -52.62
CA VAL A 1185 -26.94 -1.25 -51.84
C VAL A 1185 -26.45 0.18 -52.11
N PRO A 1186 -27.27 1.07 -52.72
CA PRO A 1186 -26.82 2.41 -53.14
C PRO A 1186 -26.27 3.28 -52.00
N SER A 1187 -26.84 3.18 -50.80
CA SER A 1187 -26.37 3.96 -49.64
C SER A 1187 -25.00 3.51 -49.13
N LYS A 1188 -24.74 2.20 -49.07
CA LYS A 1188 -23.44 1.63 -48.69
C LYS A 1188 -22.36 1.95 -49.75
N ARG A 1189 -22.72 1.83 -51.04
CA ARG A 1189 -21.84 2.17 -52.15
C ARG A 1189 -21.45 3.66 -52.14
N SER A 1190 -22.43 4.56 -52.05
CA SER A 1190 -22.19 6.01 -51.99
C SER A 1190 -21.41 6.44 -50.73
N ALA A 1191 -21.56 5.71 -49.61
CA ALA A 1191 -20.71 5.90 -48.43
C ALA A 1191 -19.25 5.49 -48.71
N ALA A 1192 -19.02 4.33 -49.33
CA ALA A 1192 -17.67 3.86 -49.69
C ALA A 1192 -16.98 4.78 -50.71
N GLU A 1193 -17.72 5.30 -51.70
CA GLU A 1193 -17.21 6.28 -52.68
C GLU A 1193 -16.74 7.57 -52.00
N ARG A 1194 -17.51 8.10 -51.04
CA ARG A 1194 -17.08 9.26 -50.24
C ARG A 1194 -15.87 8.93 -49.38
N GLN A 1195 -15.82 7.73 -48.78
CA GLN A 1195 -14.68 7.29 -47.98
C GLN A 1195 -13.40 7.17 -48.82
N ALA A 1196 -13.49 6.75 -50.08
CA ALA A 1196 -12.35 6.68 -51.00
C ALA A 1196 -11.69 8.06 -51.17
N VAL A 1197 -12.48 9.07 -51.54
CA VAL A 1197 -12.01 10.46 -51.71
C VAL A 1197 -11.47 11.02 -50.40
N ASN A 1198 -12.22 10.85 -49.30
CA ASN A 1198 -11.82 11.35 -47.99
C ASN A 1198 -10.49 10.74 -47.54
N THR A 1199 -10.29 9.43 -47.70
CA THR A 1199 -9.06 8.76 -47.30
C THR A 1199 -7.87 9.23 -48.12
N THR A 1200 -8.00 9.35 -49.44
CA THR A 1200 -6.88 9.82 -50.28
C THR A 1200 -6.45 11.23 -49.92
N ILE A 1201 -7.37 12.14 -49.59
CA ILE A 1201 -7.03 13.53 -49.26
C ILE A 1201 -6.65 13.69 -47.79
N GLN A 1202 -7.55 13.32 -46.87
CA GLN A 1202 -7.36 13.49 -45.43
C GLN A 1202 -6.27 12.57 -44.88
N GLY A 1203 -6.14 11.37 -45.45
CA GLY A 1203 -5.08 10.44 -45.08
C GLY A 1203 -3.72 10.92 -45.54
N SER A 1204 -3.62 11.49 -46.75
CA SER A 1204 -2.38 12.14 -47.18
C SER A 1204 -2.00 13.33 -46.30
N ALA A 1205 -2.99 14.10 -45.82
CA ALA A 1205 -2.74 15.20 -44.88
C ALA A 1205 -2.19 14.69 -43.54
N ALA A 1206 -2.77 13.60 -43.01
CA ALA A 1206 -2.28 12.95 -41.80
C ALA A 1206 -0.85 12.41 -41.98
N ASP A 1207 -0.56 11.77 -43.11
CA ASP A 1207 0.77 11.24 -43.41
C ASP A 1207 1.83 12.36 -43.50
N ILE A 1208 1.49 13.52 -44.09
CA ILE A 1208 2.36 14.71 -44.12
C ILE A 1208 2.61 15.25 -42.70
N ALA A 1209 1.57 15.40 -41.89
CA ALA A 1209 1.72 15.89 -40.52
C ALA A 1209 2.61 14.95 -39.67
N LYS A 1210 2.41 13.64 -39.78
CA LYS A 1210 3.22 12.61 -39.12
C LYS A 1210 4.68 12.61 -39.58
N SER A 1211 4.90 12.72 -40.89
CA SER A 1211 6.25 12.82 -41.46
C SER A 1211 6.98 14.07 -40.96
N ALA A 1212 6.27 15.19 -40.83
CA ALA A 1212 6.82 16.41 -40.27
C ALA A 1212 7.21 16.23 -38.79
N MET A 1213 6.37 15.58 -37.98
CA MET A 1213 6.68 15.26 -36.58
C MET A 1213 7.99 14.47 -36.47
N CYS A 1214 8.17 13.42 -37.28
CA CYS A 1214 9.40 12.63 -37.31
C CYS A 1214 10.62 13.46 -37.74
N SER A 1215 10.49 14.29 -38.78
CA SER A 1215 11.59 15.14 -39.27
C SER A 1215 12.04 16.18 -38.23
N ILE A 1216 11.10 16.76 -37.48
CA ILE A 1216 11.40 17.77 -36.46
C ILE A 1216 12.08 17.13 -35.24
N GLN A 1217 11.62 15.94 -34.81
CA GLN A 1217 12.18 15.19 -33.69
C GLN A 1217 13.65 14.80 -33.93
N GLN A 1218 14.02 14.49 -35.17
CA GLN A 1218 15.41 14.19 -35.53
C GLN A 1218 16.33 15.42 -35.49
N SER A 1219 15.75 16.62 -35.66
CA SER A 1219 16.51 17.87 -35.82
C SER A 1219 16.67 18.65 -34.53
N THR A 1220 15.85 18.37 -33.50
CA THR A 1220 15.79 19.17 -32.27
C THR A 1220 15.35 18.34 -31.06
N SER A 1221 15.70 18.77 -29.86
CA SER A 1221 15.22 18.20 -28.58
C SER A 1221 13.98 18.91 -28.02
N SER A 1222 13.28 19.71 -28.84
CA SER A 1222 12.13 20.50 -28.41
C SER A 1222 10.89 19.63 -28.18
N ARG A 1223 10.03 20.03 -27.24
CA ARG A 1223 8.91 19.21 -26.76
C ARG A 1223 7.65 19.49 -27.56
N LEU A 1224 7.17 18.52 -28.34
CA LEU A 1224 5.82 18.56 -28.89
C LEU A 1224 4.83 18.34 -27.74
N ILE A 1225 3.87 19.26 -27.57
CA ILE A 1225 2.91 19.22 -26.46
C ILE A 1225 1.50 18.89 -26.97
N LEU A 1226 1.11 19.39 -28.15
CA LEU A 1226 -0.18 19.06 -28.75
C LEU A 1226 -0.06 18.86 -30.27
N GLN A 1227 -0.76 17.84 -30.76
CA GLN A 1227 -1.08 17.65 -32.17
C GLN A 1227 -2.57 17.95 -32.39
N MET A 1228 -2.85 18.93 -33.24
CA MET A 1228 -4.18 19.48 -33.50
C MET A 1228 -4.48 19.44 -35.01
N HIS A 1229 -4.84 18.27 -35.53
CA HIS A 1229 -4.99 18.04 -36.97
C HIS A 1229 -3.68 18.32 -37.75
N ASP A 1230 -3.61 19.42 -38.48
CA ASP A 1230 -2.47 19.91 -39.24
C ASP A 1230 -1.61 20.94 -38.46
N GLU A 1231 -2.06 21.35 -37.27
CA GLU A 1231 -1.35 22.25 -36.36
C GLU A 1231 -0.50 21.46 -35.34
N LEU A 1232 0.78 21.82 -35.21
CA LEU A 1232 1.72 21.27 -34.23
C LEU A 1232 2.09 22.35 -33.22
N ILE A 1233 1.91 22.08 -31.92
CA ILE A 1233 2.20 23.03 -30.84
C ILE A 1233 3.35 22.50 -29.98
N TYR A 1234 4.43 23.26 -29.96
CA TYR A 1234 5.64 22.97 -29.20
C TYR A 1234 5.78 23.91 -28.01
N GLU A 1235 6.43 23.41 -26.97
CA GLU A 1235 6.92 24.21 -25.86
C GLU A 1235 8.45 24.26 -25.93
N VAL A 1236 9.00 25.48 -26.06
CA VAL A 1236 10.41 25.71 -26.38
C VAL A 1236 11.03 26.69 -25.39
N PRO A 1237 12.26 26.44 -24.90
CA PRO A 1237 12.97 27.40 -24.06
C PRO A 1237 13.05 28.76 -24.75
N VAL A 1238 12.80 29.84 -24.02
CA VAL A 1238 12.74 31.20 -24.60
C VAL A 1238 14.00 31.55 -25.39
N ASN A 1239 15.17 31.09 -24.94
CA ASN A 1239 16.46 31.33 -25.58
C ASN A 1239 16.59 30.70 -26.98
N ASN A 1240 15.88 29.60 -27.24
CA ASN A 1240 15.99 28.83 -28.50
C ASN A 1240 14.84 29.15 -29.46
N LYS A 1241 13.99 30.13 -29.13
CA LYS A 1241 12.77 30.46 -29.87
C LYS A 1241 13.04 30.73 -31.35
N GLN A 1242 14.00 31.59 -31.68
CA GLN A 1242 14.24 32.01 -33.07
C GLN A 1242 14.77 30.86 -33.92
N ASP A 1243 15.78 30.13 -33.42
CA ASP A 1243 16.37 28.99 -34.13
C ASP A 1243 15.33 27.89 -34.37
N PHE A 1244 14.51 27.60 -33.35
CA PHE A 1244 13.45 26.60 -33.49
C PHE A 1244 12.39 27.00 -34.51
N ILE A 1245 11.98 28.27 -34.58
CA ILE A 1245 11.01 28.75 -35.58
C ILE A 1245 11.52 28.48 -37.01
N VAL A 1246 12.81 28.74 -37.27
CA VAL A 1246 13.42 28.50 -38.58
C VAL A 1246 13.44 27.00 -38.91
N ILE A 1247 13.86 26.16 -37.95
CA ILE A 1247 13.90 24.70 -38.13
C ILE A 1247 12.49 24.14 -38.35
N LEU A 1248 11.53 24.56 -37.53
CA LEU A 1248 10.13 24.14 -37.60
C LEU A 1248 9.52 24.47 -38.96
N LYS A 1249 9.66 25.73 -39.40
CA LYS A 1249 9.16 26.20 -40.70
C LYS A 1249 9.77 25.40 -41.84
N LYS A 1250 11.10 25.30 -41.88
CA LYS A 1250 11.83 24.60 -42.94
C LYS A 1250 11.47 23.12 -42.99
N SER A 1251 11.34 22.46 -41.83
CA SER A 1251 11.03 21.03 -41.77
C SER A 1251 9.62 20.74 -42.29
N MET A 1252 8.62 21.52 -41.88
CA MET A 1252 7.24 21.37 -42.34
C MET A 1252 7.08 21.71 -43.83
N GLU A 1253 7.62 22.84 -44.30
CA GLU A 1253 7.49 23.26 -45.71
C GLU A 1253 8.15 22.28 -46.69
N ASN A 1254 9.21 21.57 -46.25
CA ASN A 1254 9.97 20.63 -47.07
C ASN A 1254 9.66 19.15 -46.79
N THR A 1255 8.64 18.85 -45.96
CA THR A 1255 8.33 17.46 -45.57
C THR A 1255 8.03 16.58 -46.78
N VAL A 1256 7.27 17.08 -47.75
CA VAL A 1256 6.94 16.37 -49.00
C VAL A 1256 6.94 17.34 -50.18
N ARG A 1257 7.33 16.84 -51.36
CA ARG A 1257 7.27 17.62 -52.61
C ARG A 1257 5.90 17.46 -53.28
N LEU A 1258 5.11 18.53 -53.29
CA LEU A 1258 3.87 18.65 -54.06
C LEU A 1258 4.09 19.54 -55.30
N ASN A 1259 3.08 19.60 -56.17
CA ASN A 1259 3.10 20.48 -57.36
C ASN A 1259 2.81 21.95 -57.00
N VAL A 1260 2.50 22.21 -55.73
CA VAL A 1260 2.21 23.53 -55.15
C VAL A 1260 2.99 23.66 -53.83
N PRO A 1261 3.37 24.87 -53.40
CA PRO A 1261 4.10 25.06 -52.15
C PRO A 1261 3.26 24.66 -50.93
N LEU A 1262 3.91 24.34 -49.81
CA LEU A 1262 3.29 23.99 -48.53
C LEU A 1262 3.56 25.07 -47.45
N PRO A 1263 3.03 26.29 -47.59
CA PRO A 1263 3.30 27.37 -46.64
C PRO A 1263 2.77 27.04 -45.24
N VAL A 1264 3.54 27.44 -44.23
CA VAL A 1264 3.26 27.20 -42.82
C VAL A 1264 3.10 28.52 -42.09
N LYS A 1265 2.00 28.65 -41.33
CA LYS A 1265 1.72 29.81 -40.50
C LYS A 1265 2.19 29.55 -39.08
N ILE A 1266 3.08 30.42 -38.58
CA ILE A 1266 3.66 30.27 -37.24
C ILE A 1266 3.09 31.31 -36.28
N LYS A 1267 2.73 30.85 -35.08
CA LYS A 1267 2.27 31.69 -33.98
C LYS A 1267 3.13 31.45 -32.74
N CYS A 1268 3.29 32.49 -31.93
CA CYS A 1268 4.04 32.43 -30.69
C CYS A 1268 3.31 33.17 -29.55
N GLY A 1269 3.36 32.64 -28.33
CA GLY A 1269 2.85 33.34 -27.17
C GLY A 1269 2.97 32.55 -25.86
N GLN A 1270 2.68 33.22 -24.74
CA GLN A 1270 2.75 32.59 -23.41
C GLN A 1270 1.52 31.73 -23.09
N THR A 1271 0.38 32.03 -23.70
CA THR A 1271 -0.86 31.27 -23.53
C THR A 1271 -1.42 30.85 -24.88
N TRP A 1272 -2.05 29.67 -24.95
CA TRP A 1272 -2.65 29.21 -26.21
C TRP A 1272 -3.73 30.19 -26.72
N GLY A 1273 -4.48 30.79 -25.80
CA GLY A 1273 -5.53 31.76 -26.13
C GLY A 1273 -5.05 33.11 -26.66
N THR A 1274 -3.75 33.43 -26.54
CA THR A 1274 -3.19 34.76 -26.87
C THR A 1274 -1.95 34.69 -27.76
N MET A 1275 -1.73 33.59 -28.49
CA MET A 1275 -0.61 33.51 -29.42
C MET A 1275 -0.81 34.44 -30.64
N GLU A 1276 0.27 35.10 -31.05
CA GLU A 1276 0.28 36.06 -32.16
C GLU A 1276 1.10 35.52 -33.34
N ASP A 1277 0.75 35.96 -34.55
CA ASP A 1277 1.45 35.57 -35.78
C ASP A 1277 2.89 36.10 -35.76
N VAL A 1278 3.85 35.22 -36.03
CA VAL A 1278 5.25 35.58 -36.21
C VAL A 1278 5.43 36.05 -37.65
N LYS A 1279 5.79 37.33 -37.83
CA LYS A 1279 6.04 37.93 -39.15
C LYS A 1279 7.34 37.44 -39.75
#